data_AF-A0A9N8EMK8-F1
#
_entry.id   AF-A0A9N8EMK8-F1
#
_cell.length_a   1.000
_cell.length_b   1.000
_cell.length_c   1.000
_cell.angle_alpha   90.00
_cell.angle_beta   90.00
_cell.angle_gamma   90.00
#
_symmetry.space_group_name_H-M   'P 1'
#
loop_
_entity.id
_entity.type
_entity.pdbx_description
1 polymer ?
#
loop_
_entity_poly.entity_id
_entity_poly.type
_entity_poly.pdbx_seq_one_letter_code
_entity_poly.pdbx_strand_id
1 'polypeptide(L)'
;MATEPKATLKEVLTYWFGVFPAEAEEKEKWRGGLWFRGLDPKIAKAHPTEEGAAIHQRTDKYIADRFGPLFDDEKENIALQHDVDARVAKVVLWDQLARNAFRGTPRAFAYDALAQPLALSILQDPANQEHLEINWNHTLFLCIALMHAEKVEHTQTGLHFLEDTQKKLLCAKKDELANRLRPILKNFLSHLNVILRFGRYPSRNAALGRTSTPEELDYLTTEKLPRWAKSQQPHNNNKDATTPTTDAKSKAVGDDGSPTKKTKPLRLLVLHGNRANLRKFKSRVKDTLKGISSADQPVQLEYIKAPNLYHSQDTEEKRYLEGALDQPEQTMGDNRCWWYMNDQGHHVGLEKSIQAVEDWIEETGPYDGVLGFAQGACMAAVLAALQHGGRLRIQGGHLRFVICISGFYCRDVREEFSTLHASLSSEGDLHTPETVQARSDKVSIPSFHTWGLKDSLIDGWRSEMLSQAFEEPTVEPHPGEHMARGIEHWPVASMRQWLASLQLEEGSGGTEAKDTSPLDSFADKFFAFKKAVQPTGRDVVAINRPLRLHNQERIMADPIWSELPESVSEVSYDQLAVFVPRLLSLGVGDHSQKDGNTLDWKQLVDDAMIAAWCFYPFNAECKWRNCKGWNKSGLAFCWMLRLLFEQVMSEEAHAYLLDFHLPWISRYSDSWESLVRVDMIFTLGTSEKTSDPPPKHILPASEYAASIHSTIAEIFAERLADDFRKVIEAKEAYDALQGTGSLEANDSEALAKMKLYHAPSLPSNCADTAPRRRGTTQRAAKLADLVADALTAKSKEARESFPRGSARNRYRFVLQQIVGFTKEYAAALADTGSSRDLFRMSDRQWDEAFHRPFSAAVLQPTPEPVDIATEEQMAPLHVFLRERPGSLGQTEMTFERGTLLDDGRLDLCKQVIGPQGVKPLFESLMHDDNGLVQHLLLGNNVAGDDLGRAVGEYIRSGQSKLTTWYIAGNRMTKDGITPVCEALCDDSQVLQLWLKRNPLLSISMGPVASLLRSNSYLQVLDLTNTGILDEGCAAVMGALAVNSALEYLYLATNGITRVGVEAIRNYFETTKHKSLKGLGLGCNRIGDEGTKELVEGLKAYGVLKRLDLASCGIGEGGAECLAGLLASPQGAGLRSLDLGAHQSTFAVGEVPNRIKTKGALALARALRSNTSLEALNVSNNDIYNDGFLAFEEALRSNHEKSALRHLVLHQPGIPVNELVLEKIRFYVKAKAVAWQKKRELVQDEDFVDPTHLDDIQSVYRVGAKYDK
;
A
#
# COMPACT_ATOMS: atom_id res chain seq x y z
N MET A 1 -25.23 -42.42 30.50
CA MET A 1 -24.96 -41.18 31.25
C MET A 1 -26.25 -40.79 31.94
N ALA A 2 -26.20 -40.50 33.25
CA ALA A 2 -27.35 -40.02 34.01
C ALA A 2 -27.89 -38.73 33.37
N THR A 3 -29.21 -38.60 33.25
CA THR A 3 -29.88 -37.38 32.80
C THR A 3 -29.53 -36.24 33.74
N GLU A 4 -28.73 -35.26 33.29
CA GLU A 4 -28.51 -34.01 34.03
C GLU A 4 -29.89 -33.35 34.30
N PRO A 5 -30.08 -32.69 35.47
CA PRO A 5 -31.31 -31.97 35.77
C PRO A 5 -31.55 -30.84 34.74
N LYS A 6 -32.83 -30.54 34.46
CA LYS A 6 -33.22 -29.43 33.60
C LYS A 6 -32.60 -28.12 34.11
N ALA A 7 -31.92 -27.39 33.23
CA ALA A 7 -31.33 -26.09 33.56
C ALA A 7 -32.42 -25.08 33.94
N THR A 8 -32.10 -24.13 34.83
CA THR A 8 -32.99 -23.01 35.23
C THR A 8 -32.51 -21.68 34.64
N LEU A 9 -33.34 -20.63 34.68
CA LEU A 9 -32.96 -19.32 34.16
C LEU A 9 -31.72 -18.72 34.86
N LYS A 10 -31.54 -19.01 36.16
CA LYS A 10 -30.35 -18.60 36.93
C LYS A 10 -29.07 -19.28 36.44
N GLU A 11 -29.17 -20.51 35.91
CA GLU A 11 -28.03 -21.20 35.31
C GLU A 11 -27.58 -20.55 34.00
N VAL A 12 -28.46 -19.84 33.27
CA VAL A 12 -28.08 -19.10 32.06
C VAL A 12 -27.06 -18.01 32.39
N LEU A 13 -27.33 -17.16 33.39
CA LEU A 13 -26.36 -16.13 33.82
C LEU A 13 -25.09 -16.75 34.40
N THR A 14 -25.23 -17.81 35.21
CA THR A 14 -24.08 -18.48 35.81
C THR A 14 -23.19 -19.13 34.74
N TYR A 15 -23.80 -19.69 33.69
CA TYR A 15 -23.07 -20.23 32.55
C TYR A 15 -22.38 -19.13 31.75
N TRP A 16 -23.12 -18.07 31.41
CA TRP A 16 -22.64 -17.03 30.49
C TRP A 16 -21.66 -16.04 31.11
N PHE A 17 -21.93 -15.63 32.35
CA PHE A 17 -21.12 -14.66 33.09
C PHE A 17 -20.28 -15.31 34.19
N GLY A 18 -20.80 -16.29 34.93
CA GLY A 18 -20.13 -16.92 36.07
C GLY A 18 -20.57 -16.35 37.43
N VAL A 19 -20.05 -16.93 38.52
CA VAL A 19 -20.16 -16.36 39.87
C VAL A 19 -19.05 -15.34 40.07
N PHE A 20 -19.37 -14.14 40.56
CA PHE A 20 -18.42 -13.05 40.80
C PHE A 20 -17.81 -13.11 42.21
N PRO A 21 -16.53 -13.53 42.36
CA PRO A 21 -15.68 -13.12 43.47
C PRO A 21 -14.55 -12.20 43.00
N ALA A 22 -13.90 -11.53 43.95
CA ALA A 22 -13.00 -10.36 43.80
C ALA A 22 -11.76 -10.49 42.88
N GLU A 23 -11.53 -11.64 42.25
CA GLU A 23 -10.37 -11.91 41.38
C GLU A 23 -10.87 -12.25 39.95
N ALA A 24 -11.05 -11.22 39.12
CA ALA A 24 -11.83 -11.30 37.87
C ALA A 24 -11.01 -11.61 36.60
N GLU A 25 -9.70 -11.35 36.59
CA GLU A 25 -8.93 -11.18 35.35
C GLU A 25 -8.70 -12.47 34.54
N GLU A 26 -8.49 -13.60 35.24
CA GLU A 26 -8.21 -14.88 34.59
C GLU A 26 -9.49 -15.55 34.05
N LYS A 27 -10.63 -15.35 34.74
CA LYS A 27 -11.94 -15.86 34.32
C LYS A 27 -12.46 -15.16 33.07
N GLU A 28 -12.21 -13.86 32.91
CA GLU A 28 -12.67 -13.10 31.74
C GLU A 28 -12.00 -13.55 30.43
N LYS A 29 -10.73 -13.99 30.47
CA LYS A 29 -10.05 -14.53 29.28
C LYS A 29 -10.77 -15.75 28.71
N TRP A 30 -11.25 -16.64 29.57
CA TRP A 30 -12.05 -17.80 29.17
C TRP A 30 -13.43 -17.39 28.66
N ARG A 31 -14.09 -16.43 29.31
CA ARG A 31 -15.41 -15.93 28.88
C ARG A 31 -15.38 -15.25 27.53
N GLY A 32 -14.30 -14.56 27.15
CA GLY A 32 -14.14 -14.03 25.81
C GLY A 32 -14.22 -15.11 24.70
N GLY A 33 -13.75 -16.33 24.99
CA GLY A 33 -13.92 -17.49 24.11
C GLY A 33 -15.38 -17.93 23.98
N LEU A 34 -16.13 -17.97 25.09
CA LEU A 34 -17.56 -18.28 25.06
C LEU A 34 -18.37 -17.20 24.32
N TRP A 35 -18.18 -15.93 24.69
CA TRP A 35 -18.94 -14.78 24.17
C TRP A 35 -18.76 -14.54 22.67
N PHE A 36 -17.54 -14.67 22.14
CA PHE A 36 -17.24 -14.26 20.77
C PHE A 36 -16.76 -15.40 19.87
N ARG A 37 -16.38 -16.53 20.44
CA ARG A 37 -15.99 -17.73 19.69
C ARG A 37 -16.95 -18.90 19.91
N GLY A 38 -18.01 -18.75 20.71
CA GLY A 38 -18.99 -19.81 20.93
C GLY A 38 -18.33 -21.12 21.39
N LEU A 39 -17.32 -21.02 22.26
CA LEU A 39 -16.56 -22.17 22.76
C LEU A 39 -17.02 -22.53 24.18
N ASP A 40 -17.45 -23.77 24.40
CA ASP A 40 -17.63 -24.27 25.76
C ASP A 40 -16.27 -24.40 26.46
N PRO A 41 -16.08 -23.82 27.66
CA PRO A 41 -14.79 -23.86 28.35
C PRO A 41 -14.31 -25.26 28.73
N LYS A 42 -15.24 -26.20 29.03
CA LYS A 42 -14.86 -27.57 29.39
C LYS A 42 -14.42 -28.35 28.15
N ILE A 43 -15.13 -28.16 27.03
CA ILE A 43 -14.81 -28.82 25.75
C ILE A 43 -13.49 -28.29 25.17
N ALA A 44 -13.31 -26.96 25.16
CA ALA A 44 -12.08 -26.33 24.66
C ALA A 44 -10.83 -26.71 25.48
N LYS A 45 -10.97 -26.91 26.79
CA LYS A 45 -9.88 -27.36 27.66
C LYS A 45 -9.55 -28.84 27.49
N ALA A 46 -10.55 -29.67 27.19
CA ALA A 46 -10.37 -31.11 26.97
C ALA A 46 -9.75 -31.45 25.60
N HIS A 47 -9.98 -30.61 24.58
CA HIS A 47 -9.54 -30.87 23.21
C HIS A 47 -8.86 -29.64 22.57
N PRO A 48 -7.65 -29.25 23.04
CA PRO A 48 -6.96 -28.04 22.58
C PRO A 48 -6.40 -28.11 21.15
N THR A 49 -6.42 -29.29 20.51
CA THR A 49 -5.83 -29.58 19.19
C THR A 49 -6.85 -29.81 18.07
N GLU A 50 -8.16 -29.82 18.36
CA GLU A 50 -9.21 -30.02 17.34
C GLU A 50 -9.47 -28.75 16.50
N GLU A 51 -9.80 -28.92 15.22
CA GLU A 51 -10.15 -27.83 14.30
C GLU A 51 -11.42 -27.07 14.75
N GLY A 52 -11.42 -25.73 14.58
CA GLY A 52 -12.46 -24.85 15.14
C GLY A 52 -13.90 -25.18 14.76
N ALA A 53 -14.16 -25.71 13.55
CA ALA A 53 -15.50 -26.04 13.09
C ALA A 53 -16.15 -27.19 13.90
N ALA A 54 -15.36 -28.19 14.30
CA ALA A 54 -15.84 -29.31 15.11
C ALA A 54 -16.19 -28.86 16.54
N ILE A 55 -15.42 -27.91 17.09
CA ILE A 55 -15.67 -27.36 18.44
C ILE A 55 -16.94 -26.52 18.46
N HIS A 56 -17.22 -25.75 17.40
CA HIS A 56 -18.47 -24.99 17.27
C HIS A 56 -19.69 -25.91 17.25
N GLN A 57 -19.67 -26.99 16.46
CA GLN A 57 -20.78 -27.95 16.40
C GLN A 57 -21.05 -28.61 17.76
N ARG A 58 -20.01 -28.98 18.52
CA ARG A 58 -20.17 -29.55 19.87
C ARG A 58 -20.72 -28.53 20.86
N THR A 59 -20.30 -27.28 20.78
CA THR A 59 -20.79 -26.22 21.66
C THR A 59 -22.25 -25.88 21.36
N ASP A 60 -22.61 -25.76 20.07
CA ASP A 60 -23.99 -25.52 19.64
C ASP A 60 -24.91 -26.66 20.11
N LYS A 61 -24.48 -27.92 19.94
CA LYS A 61 -25.21 -29.09 20.44
C LYS A 61 -25.38 -29.07 21.96
N TYR A 62 -24.33 -28.76 22.71
CA TYR A 62 -24.41 -28.65 24.17
C TYR A 62 -25.42 -27.58 24.62
N ILE A 63 -25.39 -26.41 23.98
CA ILE A 63 -26.33 -25.31 24.29
C ILE A 63 -27.77 -25.74 23.96
N ALA A 64 -27.99 -26.39 22.80
CA ALA A 64 -29.29 -26.90 22.40
C ALA A 64 -29.83 -27.94 23.39
N ASP A 65 -29.01 -28.93 23.78
CA ASP A 65 -29.43 -30.01 24.67
C ASP A 65 -29.70 -29.49 26.10
N ARG A 66 -28.88 -28.57 26.61
CA ARG A 66 -28.97 -28.07 27.99
C ARG A 66 -30.01 -26.96 28.18
N PHE A 67 -30.01 -25.95 27.32
CA PHE A 67 -30.83 -24.75 27.47
C PHE A 67 -32.04 -24.72 26.53
N GLY A 68 -32.12 -25.62 25.54
CA GLY A 68 -33.25 -25.75 24.61
C GLY A 68 -34.64 -25.76 25.27
N PRO A 69 -34.85 -26.51 26.37
CA PRO A 69 -36.15 -26.53 27.05
C PRO A 69 -36.60 -25.19 27.66
N LEU A 70 -35.68 -24.26 27.94
CA LEU A 70 -35.99 -22.98 28.59
C LEU A 70 -36.60 -21.94 27.64
N PHE A 71 -36.40 -22.09 26.32
CA PHE A 71 -36.86 -21.10 25.35
C PHE A 71 -38.38 -20.94 25.33
N ASP A 72 -39.11 -22.02 25.59
CA ASP A 72 -40.59 -22.09 25.52
C ASP A 72 -41.24 -22.34 26.91
N ASP A 73 -40.49 -22.28 28.02
CA ASP A 73 -41.03 -22.53 29.37
C ASP A 73 -41.67 -21.26 29.96
N GLU A 74 -42.99 -21.14 29.83
CA GLU A 74 -43.75 -19.99 30.35
C GLU A 74 -43.69 -19.85 31.88
N LYS A 75 -43.53 -20.95 32.64
CA LYS A 75 -43.57 -20.90 34.12
C LYS A 75 -42.29 -20.31 34.69
N GLU A 76 -41.14 -20.75 34.18
CA GLU A 76 -39.84 -20.13 34.49
C GLU A 76 -39.79 -18.67 34.01
N ASN A 77 -40.45 -18.37 32.89
CA ASN A 77 -40.53 -17.00 32.38
C ASN A 77 -41.38 -16.06 33.25
N ILE A 78 -42.34 -16.52 34.05
CA ILE A 78 -43.14 -15.64 34.92
C ILE A 78 -42.49 -15.46 36.30
N ALA A 79 -41.89 -16.51 36.86
CA ALA A 79 -41.48 -16.56 38.27
C ALA A 79 -40.42 -15.51 38.70
N LEU A 80 -39.69 -14.91 37.74
CA LEU A 80 -38.57 -14.01 38.01
C LEU A 80 -38.67 -12.66 37.25
N GLN A 81 -39.86 -12.22 36.87
CA GLN A 81 -40.03 -11.03 36.02
C GLN A 81 -39.55 -9.71 36.66
N HIS A 82 -39.49 -9.62 37.99
CA HIS A 82 -39.06 -8.41 38.71
C HIS A 82 -37.57 -8.37 39.06
N ASP A 83 -36.82 -9.45 38.83
CA ASP A 83 -35.38 -9.52 39.09
C ASP A 83 -34.58 -9.08 37.85
N VAL A 84 -33.71 -8.07 38.00
CA VAL A 84 -32.90 -7.52 36.91
C VAL A 84 -32.02 -8.61 36.29
N ASP A 85 -31.42 -9.46 37.11
CA ASP A 85 -30.55 -10.54 36.65
C ASP A 85 -31.35 -11.55 35.82
N ALA A 86 -32.50 -12.01 36.31
CA ALA A 86 -33.35 -12.90 35.55
C ALA A 86 -33.81 -12.29 34.21
N ARG A 87 -34.11 -10.99 34.16
CA ARG A 87 -34.45 -10.33 32.88
C ARG A 87 -33.25 -10.27 31.93
N VAL A 88 -32.04 -9.99 32.41
CA VAL A 88 -30.80 -10.05 31.61
C VAL A 88 -30.56 -11.49 31.11
N ALA A 89 -30.80 -12.49 31.96
CA ALA A 89 -30.70 -13.90 31.62
C ALA A 89 -31.56 -14.26 30.42
N LYS A 90 -32.80 -13.76 30.37
CA LYS A 90 -33.72 -13.94 29.25
C LYS A 90 -33.22 -13.30 27.98
N VAL A 91 -32.68 -12.08 28.07
CA VAL A 91 -32.07 -11.42 26.89
C VAL A 91 -30.92 -12.26 26.35
N VAL A 92 -30.03 -12.76 27.21
CA VAL A 92 -28.92 -13.64 26.79
C VAL A 92 -29.44 -14.96 26.20
N LEU A 93 -30.47 -15.56 26.80
CA LEU A 93 -31.10 -16.78 26.30
C LEU A 93 -31.65 -16.56 24.88
N TRP A 94 -32.52 -15.55 24.72
CA TRP A 94 -33.23 -15.26 23.48
C TRP A 94 -32.36 -14.65 22.38
N ASP A 95 -31.30 -13.91 22.72
CA ASP A 95 -30.39 -13.33 21.73
C ASP A 95 -29.17 -14.24 21.50
N GLN A 96 -28.32 -14.45 22.51
CA GLN A 96 -27.04 -15.13 22.32
C GLN A 96 -27.20 -16.65 22.19
N LEU A 97 -27.86 -17.31 23.15
CA LEU A 97 -27.97 -18.77 23.14
C LEU A 97 -28.87 -19.27 22.02
N ALA A 98 -29.88 -18.52 21.57
CA ALA A 98 -30.72 -18.86 20.42
C ALA A 98 -29.88 -19.05 19.15
N ARG A 99 -28.89 -18.17 18.93
CA ARG A 99 -28.00 -18.18 17.76
C ARG A 99 -27.06 -19.39 17.75
N ASN A 100 -26.79 -20.00 18.90
CA ASN A 100 -26.07 -21.27 19.02
C ASN A 100 -27.01 -22.47 18.92
N ALA A 101 -28.08 -22.49 19.72
CA ALA A 101 -29.01 -23.62 19.83
C ALA A 101 -29.71 -23.96 18.51
N PHE A 102 -29.99 -22.94 17.69
CA PHE A 102 -30.79 -23.04 16.47
C PHE A 102 -30.07 -22.50 15.23
N ARG A 103 -28.73 -22.46 15.24
CA ARG A 103 -27.90 -21.87 14.17
C ARG A 103 -28.35 -22.36 12.78
N GLY A 104 -28.45 -21.42 11.83
CA GLY A 104 -28.85 -21.72 10.46
C GLY A 104 -30.34 -21.95 10.24
N THR A 105 -31.18 -21.82 11.27
CA THR A 105 -32.64 -21.96 11.18
C THR A 105 -33.36 -20.63 11.47
N PRO A 106 -34.62 -20.43 11.01
CA PRO A 106 -35.40 -19.24 11.37
C PRO A 106 -35.54 -19.05 12.89
N ARG A 107 -35.54 -20.15 13.66
CA ARG A 107 -35.71 -20.15 15.11
C ARG A 107 -34.57 -19.46 15.86
N ALA A 108 -33.37 -19.35 15.26
CA ALA A 108 -32.26 -18.57 15.82
C ALA A 108 -32.58 -17.08 16.00
N PHE A 109 -33.54 -16.55 15.24
CA PHE A 109 -33.93 -15.14 15.24
C PHE A 109 -35.36 -14.92 15.76
N ALA A 110 -36.14 -15.99 15.99
CA ALA A 110 -37.55 -15.89 16.36
C ALA A 110 -37.78 -15.13 17.67
N TYR A 111 -36.81 -15.20 18.59
CA TYR A 111 -36.90 -14.58 19.91
C TYR A 111 -36.39 -13.13 19.95
N ASP A 112 -35.85 -12.60 18.84
CA ASP A 112 -35.38 -11.21 18.75
C ASP A 112 -36.50 -10.21 19.09
N ALA A 113 -37.76 -10.53 18.73
CA ALA A 113 -38.94 -9.71 19.03
C ALA A 113 -39.27 -9.64 20.54
N LEU A 114 -38.77 -10.57 21.35
CA LEU A 114 -38.91 -10.57 22.80
C LEU A 114 -37.67 -10.00 23.49
N ALA A 115 -36.47 -10.34 22.98
CA ALA A 115 -35.20 -9.91 23.56
C ALA A 115 -34.99 -8.39 23.46
N GLN A 116 -35.27 -7.79 22.29
CA GLN A 116 -34.95 -6.38 22.04
C GLN A 116 -35.79 -5.41 22.89
N PRO A 117 -37.14 -5.54 22.98
CA PRO A 117 -37.93 -4.64 23.84
C PRO A 117 -37.58 -4.81 25.31
N LEU A 118 -37.32 -6.05 25.76
CA LEU A 118 -36.89 -6.31 27.13
C LEU A 118 -35.53 -5.65 27.41
N ALA A 119 -34.55 -5.81 26.53
CA ALA A 119 -33.24 -5.18 26.67
C ALA A 119 -33.34 -3.65 26.75
N LEU A 120 -34.17 -3.06 25.88
CA LEU A 120 -34.43 -1.62 25.87
C LEU A 120 -35.07 -1.15 27.19
N SER A 121 -36.09 -1.88 27.68
CA SER A 121 -36.76 -1.54 28.94
C SER A 121 -35.82 -1.60 30.15
N ILE A 122 -34.88 -2.56 30.19
CA ILE A 122 -33.91 -2.68 31.28
C ILE A 122 -32.93 -1.50 31.24
N LEU A 123 -32.40 -1.17 30.06
CA LEU A 123 -31.42 -0.08 29.88
C LEU A 123 -32.02 1.30 30.19
N GLN A 124 -33.28 1.54 29.80
CA GLN A 124 -33.92 2.84 29.93
C GLN A 124 -34.55 3.10 31.31
N ASP A 125 -34.84 2.06 32.08
CA ASP A 125 -35.44 2.18 33.40
C ASP A 125 -34.40 2.66 34.43
N PRO A 126 -34.58 3.86 35.02
CA PRO A 126 -33.64 4.43 35.98
C PRO A 126 -33.38 3.55 37.21
N ALA A 127 -34.35 2.72 37.61
CA ALA A 127 -34.22 1.83 38.76
C ALA A 127 -33.13 0.76 38.57
N ASN A 128 -32.73 0.49 37.32
CA ASN A 128 -31.71 -0.50 36.99
C ASN A 128 -30.30 0.09 36.87
N GLN A 129 -30.12 1.41 36.90
CA GLN A 129 -28.82 2.01 36.60
C GLN A 129 -27.72 1.59 37.56
N GLU A 130 -27.99 1.53 38.87
CA GLU A 130 -27.00 1.07 39.86
C GLU A 130 -26.53 -0.37 39.55
N HIS A 131 -27.47 -1.27 39.20
CA HIS A 131 -27.15 -2.65 38.84
C HIS A 131 -26.26 -2.74 37.59
N LEU A 132 -26.59 -1.92 36.57
CA LEU A 132 -25.90 -1.89 35.28
C LEU A 132 -24.52 -1.23 35.36
N GLU A 133 -24.32 -0.29 36.29
CA GLU A 133 -23.02 0.33 36.56
C GLU A 133 -22.08 -0.63 37.28
N ILE A 134 -22.60 -1.44 38.20
CA ILE A 134 -21.83 -2.49 38.87
C ILE A 134 -21.48 -3.62 37.87
N ASN A 135 -22.44 -4.04 37.05
CA ASN A 135 -22.31 -5.18 36.13
C ASN A 135 -22.21 -4.75 34.67
N TRP A 136 -21.07 -4.17 34.28
CA TRP A 136 -20.83 -3.65 32.93
C TRP A 136 -21.08 -4.68 31.79
N ASN A 137 -20.86 -5.96 32.06
CA ASN A 137 -21.10 -7.08 31.14
C ASN A 137 -22.60 -7.29 30.89
N HIS A 138 -23.47 -7.02 31.87
CA HIS A 138 -24.92 -7.04 31.64
C HIS A 138 -25.30 -5.95 30.64
N THR A 139 -24.80 -4.73 30.84
CA THR A 139 -24.98 -3.61 29.91
C THR A 139 -24.48 -3.95 28.52
N LEU A 140 -23.29 -4.56 28.40
CA LEU A 140 -22.73 -4.99 27.12
C LEU A 140 -23.70 -5.92 26.35
N PHE A 141 -24.23 -6.97 26.99
CA PHE A 141 -25.06 -7.95 26.31
C PHE A 141 -26.49 -7.46 26.05
N LEU A 142 -27.01 -6.56 26.87
CA LEU A 142 -28.23 -5.81 26.56
C LEU A 142 -28.02 -4.95 25.30
N CYS A 143 -26.89 -4.24 25.22
CA CYS A 143 -26.55 -3.47 24.03
C CYS A 143 -26.37 -4.39 22.80
N ILE A 144 -25.68 -5.55 22.92
CA ILE A 144 -25.51 -6.48 21.79
C ILE A 144 -26.87 -6.96 21.25
N ALA A 145 -27.86 -7.22 22.11
CA ALA A 145 -29.21 -7.55 21.64
C ALA A 145 -29.83 -6.42 20.79
N LEU A 146 -29.60 -5.16 21.17
CA LEU A 146 -30.00 -4.00 20.38
C LEU A 146 -29.14 -3.81 19.11
N MET A 147 -27.86 -4.22 19.14
CA MET A 147 -26.98 -4.25 17.97
C MET A 147 -27.55 -5.15 16.89
N HIS A 148 -28.22 -6.24 17.27
CA HIS A 148 -28.82 -7.21 16.37
C HIS A 148 -30.22 -6.82 15.86
N ALA A 149 -30.74 -5.64 16.26
CA ALA A 149 -32.04 -5.18 15.83
C ALA A 149 -32.04 -4.74 14.36
N GLU A 150 -33.09 -5.10 13.62
CA GLU A 150 -33.38 -4.52 12.29
C GLU A 150 -34.16 -3.19 12.43
N LYS A 151 -33.80 -2.39 13.44
CA LYS A 151 -34.36 -1.06 13.72
C LYS A 151 -33.22 -0.11 14.07
N VAL A 152 -33.11 0.98 13.31
CA VAL A 152 -32.01 1.95 13.44
C VAL A 152 -31.97 2.54 14.85
N GLU A 153 -33.14 2.88 15.40
CA GLU A 153 -33.31 3.53 16.71
C GLU A 153 -32.79 2.64 17.85
N HIS A 154 -33.04 1.33 17.75
CA HIS A 154 -32.57 0.36 18.74
C HIS A 154 -31.05 0.25 18.70
N THR A 155 -30.46 0.07 17.52
CA THR A 155 -29.00 -0.05 17.36
C THR A 155 -28.28 1.23 17.79
N GLN A 156 -28.83 2.41 17.48
CA GLN A 156 -28.32 3.70 17.98
C GLN A 156 -28.39 3.80 19.49
N THR A 157 -29.50 3.39 20.10
CA THR A 157 -29.66 3.39 21.56
C THR A 157 -28.63 2.48 22.23
N GLY A 158 -28.45 1.26 21.71
CA GLY A 158 -27.43 0.32 22.21
C GLY A 158 -26.00 0.86 22.08
N LEU A 159 -25.68 1.53 20.96
CA LEU A 159 -24.39 2.21 20.78
C LEU A 159 -24.20 3.31 21.83
N HIS A 160 -25.21 4.17 22.05
CA HIS A 160 -25.15 5.25 23.03
C HIS A 160 -24.88 4.74 24.45
N PHE A 161 -25.62 3.72 24.91
CA PHE A 161 -25.41 3.14 26.23
C PHE A 161 -24.00 2.53 26.37
N LEU A 162 -23.50 1.90 25.31
CA LEU A 162 -22.15 1.31 25.34
C LEU A 162 -21.05 2.38 25.38
N GLU A 163 -21.26 3.52 24.70
CA GLU A 163 -20.37 4.68 24.76
C GLU A 163 -20.35 5.33 26.14
N ASP A 164 -21.52 5.54 26.75
CA ASP A 164 -21.63 6.07 28.11
C ASP A 164 -20.94 5.13 29.11
N THR A 165 -21.14 3.81 28.95
CA THR A 165 -20.46 2.79 29.76
C THR A 165 -18.94 2.88 29.59
N GLN A 166 -18.43 2.97 28.36
CA GLN A 166 -16.99 3.13 28.11
C GLN A 166 -16.45 4.40 28.76
N LYS A 167 -17.18 5.52 28.65
CA LYS A 167 -16.80 6.80 29.25
C LYS A 167 -16.74 6.71 30.78
N LYS A 168 -17.76 6.13 31.41
CA LYS A 168 -17.81 5.87 32.86
C LYS A 168 -16.63 5.01 33.33
N LEU A 169 -16.29 3.96 32.57
CA LEU A 169 -15.14 3.10 32.86
C LEU A 169 -13.80 3.85 32.77
N LEU A 170 -13.63 4.73 31.77
CA LEU A 170 -12.45 5.59 31.65
C LEU A 170 -12.37 6.60 32.81
N CYS A 171 -13.49 7.23 33.18
CA CYS A 171 -13.55 8.12 34.35
C CYS A 171 -13.21 7.39 35.65
N ALA A 172 -13.61 6.12 35.77
CA ALA A 172 -13.26 5.24 36.88
C ALA A 172 -11.82 4.66 36.79
N LYS A 173 -11.00 5.11 35.83
CA LYS A 173 -9.62 4.65 35.58
C LYS A 173 -9.50 3.14 35.32
N LYS A 174 -10.53 2.53 34.71
CA LYS A 174 -10.55 1.12 34.28
C LYS A 174 -10.18 1.01 32.79
N ASP A 175 -8.99 1.49 32.43
CA ASP A 175 -8.55 1.62 31.03
C ASP A 175 -8.58 0.30 30.26
N GLU A 176 -8.12 -0.80 30.88
CA GLU A 176 -8.12 -2.11 30.22
C GLU A 176 -9.54 -2.53 29.83
N LEU A 177 -10.50 -2.34 30.72
CA LEU A 177 -11.88 -2.72 30.49
C LEU A 177 -12.55 -1.81 29.44
N ALA A 178 -12.31 -0.49 29.51
CA ALA A 178 -12.76 0.44 28.49
C ALA A 178 -12.17 0.12 27.10
N ASN A 179 -10.92 -0.35 27.05
CA ASN A 179 -10.25 -0.74 25.81
C ASN A 179 -10.87 -2.00 25.19
N ARG A 180 -11.40 -2.92 26.01
CA ARG A 180 -12.13 -4.11 25.53
C ARG A 180 -13.44 -3.77 24.82
N LEU A 181 -14.05 -2.61 25.10
CA LEU A 181 -15.25 -2.14 24.42
C LEU A 181 -14.98 -1.55 23.03
N ARG A 182 -13.75 -1.10 22.72
CA ARG A 182 -13.44 -0.46 21.43
C ARG A 182 -13.76 -1.33 20.21
N PRO A 183 -13.35 -2.62 20.13
CA PRO A 183 -13.70 -3.48 18.99
C PRO A 183 -15.21 -3.70 18.86
N ILE A 184 -15.92 -3.68 19.99
CA ILE A 184 -17.38 -3.86 20.04
C ILE A 184 -18.07 -2.61 19.49
N LEU A 185 -17.63 -1.40 19.89
CA LEU A 185 -18.11 -0.14 19.33
C LEU A 185 -17.89 -0.08 17.81
N LYS A 186 -16.75 -0.56 17.30
CA LYS A 186 -16.54 -0.71 15.85
C LYS A 186 -17.54 -1.67 15.21
N ASN A 187 -17.84 -2.78 15.87
CA ASN A 187 -18.87 -3.72 15.40
C ASN A 187 -20.26 -3.06 15.37
N PHE A 188 -20.63 -2.25 16.38
CA PHE A 188 -21.87 -1.48 16.36
C PHE A 188 -21.96 -0.56 15.14
N LEU A 189 -20.92 0.23 14.88
CA LEU A 189 -20.88 1.11 13.70
C LEU A 189 -21.02 0.31 12.39
N SER A 190 -20.38 -0.87 12.32
CA SER A 190 -20.53 -1.78 11.18
C SER A 190 -21.95 -2.31 11.02
N HIS A 191 -22.64 -2.69 12.10
CA HIS A 191 -24.02 -3.18 12.06
C HIS A 191 -24.99 -2.06 11.67
N LEU A 192 -24.84 -0.89 12.29
CA LEU A 192 -25.68 0.28 12.03
C LEU A 192 -25.56 0.75 10.57
N ASN A 193 -24.36 0.71 9.99
CA ASN A 193 -24.16 0.99 8.56
C ASN A 193 -24.88 -0.01 7.64
N VAL A 194 -25.03 -1.28 8.03
CA VAL A 194 -25.80 -2.28 7.26
C VAL A 194 -27.30 -2.00 7.37
N ILE A 195 -27.81 -1.74 8.58
CA ILE A 195 -29.22 -1.45 8.82
C ILE A 195 -29.64 -0.13 8.15
N LEU A 196 -28.82 0.92 8.18
CA LEU A 196 -29.13 2.16 7.45
C LEU A 196 -29.17 1.97 5.93
N ARG A 197 -28.32 1.08 5.39
CA ARG A 197 -28.24 0.85 3.94
C ARG A 197 -29.43 0.04 3.44
N PHE A 198 -29.71 -1.09 4.09
CA PHE A 198 -30.67 -2.10 3.61
C PHE A 198 -31.98 -2.13 4.41
N GLY A 199 -32.06 -1.45 5.55
CA GLY A 199 -33.18 -1.53 6.50
C GLY A 199 -33.22 -2.82 7.33
N ARG A 200 -32.38 -3.81 6.99
CA ARG A 200 -32.37 -5.16 7.55
C ARG A 200 -30.99 -5.82 7.36
N TYR A 201 -30.79 -7.03 7.87
CA TYR A 201 -29.56 -7.80 7.63
C TYR A 201 -29.70 -8.73 6.41
N PRO A 202 -29.03 -8.46 5.28
CA PRO A 202 -29.14 -9.30 4.09
C PRO A 202 -28.73 -10.76 4.34
N SER A 203 -27.77 -10.98 5.25
CA SER A 203 -27.31 -12.31 5.63
C SER A 203 -28.38 -13.17 6.31
N ARG A 204 -29.46 -12.58 6.82
CA ARG A 204 -30.58 -13.31 7.43
C ARG A 204 -31.68 -13.71 6.43
N ASN A 205 -31.65 -13.16 5.22
CA ASN A 205 -32.75 -13.32 4.26
C ASN A 205 -33.06 -14.79 3.96
N ALA A 206 -32.04 -15.61 3.69
CA ALA A 206 -32.20 -17.04 3.42
C ALA A 206 -32.84 -17.79 4.60
N ALA A 207 -32.34 -17.56 5.83
CA ALA A 207 -32.85 -18.20 7.02
C ALA A 207 -34.28 -17.76 7.39
N LEU A 208 -34.69 -16.55 7.00
CA LEU A 208 -36.01 -15.99 7.27
C LEU A 208 -36.98 -16.15 6.09
N GLY A 209 -36.58 -16.80 4.99
CA GLY A 209 -37.40 -16.95 3.78
C GLY A 209 -37.70 -15.65 3.04
N ARG A 210 -36.86 -14.62 3.19
CA ARG A 210 -36.98 -13.32 2.51
C ARG A 210 -36.22 -13.33 1.19
N THR A 211 -36.75 -12.66 0.17
CA THR A 211 -36.05 -12.44 -1.11
C THR A 211 -35.02 -11.32 -0.96
N SER A 212 -33.77 -11.57 -1.36
CA SER A 212 -32.71 -10.56 -1.41
C SER A 212 -32.83 -9.68 -2.66
N THR A 213 -32.59 -8.37 -2.53
CA THR A 213 -32.48 -7.45 -3.67
C THR A 213 -31.15 -7.65 -4.43
N PRO A 214 -31.01 -7.16 -5.67
CA PRO A 214 -29.73 -7.19 -6.39
C PRO A 214 -28.58 -6.52 -5.62
N GLU A 215 -28.85 -5.39 -4.96
CA GLU A 215 -27.87 -4.68 -4.12
C GLU A 215 -27.47 -5.50 -2.88
N GLU A 216 -28.42 -6.21 -2.27
CA GLU A 216 -28.17 -7.12 -1.15
C GLU A 216 -27.34 -8.33 -1.60
N LEU A 217 -27.59 -8.87 -2.80
CA LEU A 217 -26.82 -9.97 -3.38
C LEU A 217 -25.38 -9.55 -3.70
N ASP A 218 -25.18 -8.37 -4.30
CA ASP A 218 -23.86 -7.80 -4.53
C ASP A 218 -23.08 -7.68 -3.22
N TYR A 219 -23.70 -7.08 -2.18
CA TYR A 219 -23.12 -6.99 -0.84
C TYR A 219 -22.72 -8.36 -0.27
N LEU A 220 -23.57 -9.38 -0.43
CA LEU A 220 -23.32 -10.75 0.02
C LEU A 220 -22.25 -11.50 -0.79
N THR A 221 -21.85 -11.00 -1.96
CA THR A 221 -20.78 -11.59 -2.79
C THR A 221 -19.44 -10.86 -2.67
N THR A 222 -19.40 -9.69 -2.02
CA THR A 222 -18.13 -8.96 -1.79
C THR A 222 -17.17 -9.71 -0.85
N GLU A 223 -15.87 -9.76 -1.20
CA GLU A 223 -14.82 -10.37 -0.36
C GLU A 223 -14.71 -9.75 1.06
N LYS A 224 -15.22 -8.52 1.21
CA LYS A 224 -15.15 -7.67 2.42
C LYS A 224 -16.34 -7.82 3.38
N LEU A 225 -17.15 -8.87 3.29
CA LEU A 225 -18.20 -9.14 4.27
C LEU A 225 -17.65 -9.14 5.72
N PRO A 226 -18.27 -8.40 6.66
CA PRO A 226 -17.86 -8.40 8.05
C PRO A 226 -17.88 -9.82 8.65
N ARG A 227 -16.93 -10.12 9.56
CA ARG A 227 -16.83 -11.45 10.18
C ARG A 227 -18.12 -11.91 10.87
N TRP A 228 -18.85 -10.99 11.50
CA TRP A 228 -20.14 -11.27 12.14
C TRP A 228 -21.24 -11.68 11.14
N ALA A 229 -21.16 -11.24 9.89
CA ALA A 229 -22.09 -11.65 8.84
C ALA A 229 -21.76 -13.06 8.32
N LYS A 230 -20.47 -13.41 8.28
CA LYS A 230 -19.98 -14.75 7.87
C LYS A 230 -20.30 -15.83 8.91
N SER A 231 -20.22 -15.52 10.21
CA SER A 231 -20.43 -16.49 11.29
C SER A 231 -21.87 -17.00 11.47
N GLN A 232 -22.82 -16.44 10.73
CA GLN A 232 -24.24 -16.83 10.75
C GLN A 232 -24.62 -17.75 9.58
N GLN A 233 -23.68 -18.08 8.68
CA GLN A 233 -23.90 -19.02 7.59
C GLN A 233 -23.71 -20.48 8.07
N PRO A 234 -24.42 -21.47 7.49
CA PRO A 234 -24.20 -22.88 7.81
C PRO A 234 -22.76 -23.30 7.52
N HIS A 235 -22.16 -24.10 8.40
CA HIS A 235 -20.86 -24.74 8.13
C HIS A 235 -21.04 -25.75 7.00
N ASN A 236 -20.68 -25.37 5.77
CA ASN A 236 -20.82 -26.25 4.61
C ASN A 236 -19.64 -27.22 4.56
N ASN A 237 -19.83 -28.44 5.06
CA ASN A 237 -18.83 -29.51 5.10
C ASN A 237 -18.84 -30.41 3.84
N ASN A 238 -19.46 -30.00 2.73
CA ASN A 238 -19.41 -30.76 1.48
C ASN A 238 -18.79 -29.94 0.35
N LYS A 239 -17.47 -30.12 0.17
CA LYS A 239 -16.83 -30.04 -1.15
C LYS A 239 -16.52 -31.45 -1.62
N ASP A 240 -17.55 -32.29 -1.71
CA ASP A 240 -17.56 -33.47 -2.56
C ASP A 240 -19.02 -33.90 -2.80
N ALA A 241 -19.25 -34.41 -3.99
CA ALA A 241 -20.50 -34.92 -4.55
C ALA A 241 -21.49 -33.91 -5.19
N THR A 242 -21.44 -33.96 -6.52
CA THR A 242 -22.57 -33.90 -7.47
C THR A 242 -23.32 -32.59 -7.63
N THR A 243 -23.13 -31.95 -8.78
CA THR A 243 -24.20 -31.19 -9.42
C THR A 243 -24.16 -31.43 -10.95
N PRO A 244 -25.33 -31.63 -11.59
CA PRO A 244 -25.45 -32.23 -12.89
C PRO A 244 -25.34 -31.20 -14.01
N THR A 245 -24.70 -31.60 -15.10
CA THR A 245 -24.74 -30.92 -16.39
C THR A 245 -26.06 -31.19 -17.10
N THR A 246 -26.81 -30.14 -17.42
CA THR A 246 -27.85 -30.19 -18.47
C THR A 246 -27.33 -29.43 -19.68
N ASP A 247 -27.05 -30.22 -20.73
CA ASP A 247 -27.40 -30.06 -22.16
C ASP A 247 -27.56 -28.65 -22.75
N ALA A 248 -27.23 -28.37 -24.01
CA ALA A 248 -26.53 -29.03 -25.10
C ALA A 248 -26.61 -28.01 -26.25
N LYS A 249 -25.58 -27.90 -27.10
CA LYS A 249 -25.77 -27.62 -28.54
C LYS A 249 -24.49 -27.87 -29.35
N SER A 250 -24.51 -29.03 -30.00
CA SER A 250 -24.05 -29.34 -31.36
C SER A 250 -22.62 -28.96 -31.78
N LYS A 251 -21.85 -29.97 -32.20
CA LYS A 251 -21.49 -30.13 -33.62
C LYS A 251 -20.94 -31.53 -33.95
N ALA A 252 -21.55 -32.07 -35.00
CA ALA A 252 -21.12 -33.04 -36.01
C ALA A 252 -19.97 -34.03 -35.76
N VAL A 253 -20.30 -35.28 -36.08
CA VAL A 253 -19.43 -36.42 -36.36
C VAL A 253 -18.52 -36.14 -37.56
N GLY A 254 -17.23 -36.47 -37.40
CA GLY A 254 -16.27 -36.69 -38.46
C GLY A 254 -15.21 -37.65 -37.91
N ASP A 255 -15.30 -38.91 -38.32
CA ASP A 255 -14.33 -39.97 -38.07
C ASP A 255 -13.24 -39.87 -39.14
N ASP A 256 -12.02 -39.50 -38.75
CA ASP A 256 -10.82 -40.01 -39.39
C ASP A 256 -9.76 -40.33 -38.33
N GLY A 257 -9.09 -41.46 -38.52
CA GLY A 257 -8.11 -42.00 -37.61
C GLY A 257 -6.71 -41.53 -37.95
N SER A 258 -5.99 -41.07 -36.93
CA SER A 258 -4.58 -41.43 -36.70
C SER A 258 -4.19 -41.00 -35.27
N PRO A 259 -3.40 -41.78 -34.53
CA PRO A 259 -2.93 -41.36 -33.22
C PRO A 259 -1.81 -40.34 -33.43
N THR A 260 -2.12 -39.05 -33.41
CA THR A 260 -1.08 -38.02 -33.34
C THR A 260 -0.40 -38.12 -31.98
N LYS A 261 0.88 -38.54 -31.98
CA LYS A 261 1.77 -38.47 -30.81
C LYS A 261 1.73 -37.04 -30.30
N LYS A 262 1.20 -36.82 -29.09
CA LYS A 262 1.24 -35.51 -28.43
C LYS A 262 2.70 -35.16 -28.12
N THR A 263 3.27 -34.23 -28.89
CA THR A 263 4.58 -33.62 -28.62
C THR A 263 4.51 -32.77 -27.35
N LYS A 264 5.53 -32.87 -26.48
CA LYS A 264 5.61 -32.08 -25.25
C LYS A 264 5.84 -30.60 -25.61
N PRO A 265 5.14 -29.64 -24.96
CA PRO A 265 5.28 -28.22 -25.31
C PRO A 265 6.65 -27.66 -24.94
N LEU A 266 7.22 -26.85 -25.83
CA LEU A 266 8.42 -26.06 -25.55
C LEU A 266 8.09 -24.96 -24.54
N ARG A 267 8.91 -24.79 -23.52
CA ARG A 267 8.74 -23.73 -22.51
C ARG A 267 9.69 -22.58 -22.80
N LEU A 268 9.16 -21.39 -23.03
CA LEU A 268 9.94 -20.18 -23.33
C LEU A 268 9.76 -19.14 -22.22
N LEU A 269 10.88 -18.63 -21.72
CA LEU A 269 10.91 -17.51 -20.78
C LEU A 269 10.98 -16.18 -21.54
N VAL A 270 10.06 -15.25 -21.26
CA VAL A 270 9.90 -13.97 -21.96
C VAL A 270 10.43 -12.81 -21.12
N LEU A 271 11.44 -12.10 -21.66
CA LEU A 271 12.09 -10.94 -21.05
C LEU A 271 11.60 -9.63 -21.69
N HIS A 272 11.01 -8.73 -20.88
CA HIS A 272 10.44 -7.48 -21.36
C HIS A 272 11.49 -6.38 -21.65
N GLY A 273 11.12 -5.32 -22.36
CA GLY A 273 12.01 -4.19 -22.67
C GLY A 273 12.26 -3.21 -21.50
N ASN A 274 13.06 -2.18 -21.76
CA ASN A 274 13.37 -1.12 -20.79
C ASN A 274 12.11 -0.29 -20.45
N ARG A 275 12.04 0.26 -19.23
CA ARG A 275 10.91 1.07 -18.71
C ARG A 275 9.55 0.35 -18.77
N ALA A 276 9.52 -0.98 -18.81
CA ALA A 276 8.28 -1.71 -19.02
C ALA A 276 7.61 -2.13 -17.71
N ASN A 277 6.28 -2.04 -17.69
CA ASN A 277 5.47 -2.67 -16.67
C ASN A 277 5.04 -4.06 -17.14
N LEU A 278 5.36 -5.11 -16.37
CA LEU A 278 5.13 -6.50 -16.78
C LEU A 278 3.68 -6.79 -17.18
N ARG A 279 2.69 -6.28 -16.42
CA ARG A 279 1.26 -6.52 -16.72
C ARG A 279 0.87 -5.88 -18.05
N LYS A 280 1.26 -4.63 -18.29
CA LYS A 280 0.98 -3.92 -19.55
C LYS A 280 1.70 -4.54 -20.74
N PHE A 281 2.98 -4.91 -20.57
CA PHE A 281 3.76 -5.59 -21.60
C PHE A 281 3.12 -6.91 -22.00
N LYS A 282 2.82 -7.78 -21.01
CA LYS A 282 2.16 -9.07 -21.23
C LYS A 282 0.82 -8.91 -21.95
N SER A 283 -0.01 -7.94 -21.54
CA SER A 283 -1.30 -7.69 -22.20
C SER A 283 -1.18 -7.31 -23.68
N ARG A 284 -0.05 -6.71 -24.08
CA ARG A 284 0.15 -6.20 -25.45
C ARG A 284 0.77 -7.23 -26.40
N VAL A 285 1.67 -8.10 -25.90
CA VAL A 285 2.40 -9.06 -26.75
C VAL A 285 1.83 -10.47 -26.73
N LYS A 286 0.99 -10.81 -25.74
CA LYS A 286 0.51 -12.18 -25.52
C LYS A 286 -0.24 -12.75 -26.72
N ASP A 287 -1.09 -11.96 -27.38
CA ASP A 287 -1.91 -12.49 -28.48
C ASP A 287 -1.10 -12.69 -29.76
N THR A 288 -0.14 -11.82 -30.05
CA THR A 288 0.82 -11.98 -31.16
C THR A 288 1.74 -13.18 -30.92
N LEU A 289 2.35 -13.29 -29.74
CA LEU A 289 3.31 -14.37 -29.44
C LEU A 289 2.66 -15.75 -29.29
N LYS A 290 1.35 -15.84 -29.00
CA LYS A 290 0.60 -17.11 -29.11
C LYS A 290 0.72 -17.72 -30.51
N GLY A 291 0.88 -16.88 -31.54
CA GLY A 291 1.10 -17.32 -32.90
C GLY A 291 2.42 -18.09 -33.10
N ILE A 292 3.36 -18.09 -32.16
CA ILE A 292 4.57 -18.93 -32.29
C ILE A 292 4.23 -20.40 -32.01
N SER A 293 3.17 -20.69 -31.24
CA SER A 293 2.70 -22.04 -30.98
C SER A 293 1.97 -22.63 -32.20
N SER A 294 2.15 -23.92 -32.46
CA SER A 294 1.37 -24.69 -33.43
C SER A 294 0.84 -25.98 -32.82
N ALA A 295 -0.01 -26.72 -33.54
CA ALA A 295 -0.51 -28.01 -33.08
C ALA A 295 0.61 -29.07 -33.00
N ASP A 296 1.58 -29.00 -33.92
CA ASP A 296 2.68 -29.98 -34.04
C ASP A 296 3.85 -29.63 -33.09
N GLN A 297 4.05 -28.34 -32.80
CA GLN A 297 5.03 -27.82 -31.84
C GLN A 297 4.34 -26.83 -30.89
N PRO A 298 3.73 -27.30 -29.79
CA PRO A 298 3.07 -26.42 -28.83
C PRO A 298 4.11 -25.62 -28.03
N VAL A 299 3.82 -24.34 -27.75
CA VAL A 299 4.74 -23.42 -27.05
C VAL A 299 4.04 -22.80 -25.84
N GLN A 300 4.67 -22.91 -24.66
CA GLN A 300 4.23 -22.30 -23.42
C GLN A 300 5.11 -21.08 -23.09
N LEU A 301 4.46 -19.92 -22.95
CA LEU A 301 5.14 -18.65 -22.66
C LEU A 301 5.02 -18.27 -21.18
N GLU A 302 6.15 -18.03 -20.53
CA GLU A 302 6.23 -17.55 -19.15
C GLU A 302 6.91 -16.19 -19.11
N TYR A 303 6.46 -15.26 -18.25
CA TYR A 303 6.92 -13.87 -18.28
C TYR A 303 7.50 -13.49 -16.92
N ILE A 304 8.76 -13.05 -16.91
CA ILE A 304 9.46 -12.61 -15.70
C ILE A 304 9.52 -11.09 -15.62
N LYS A 305 9.47 -10.58 -14.38
CA LYS A 305 9.60 -9.16 -14.07
C LYS A 305 11.06 -8.80 -13.86
N ALA A 306 11.58 -7.79 -14.54
CA ALA A 306 12.95 -7.32 -14.30
C ALA A 306 13.10 -6.76 -12.87
N PRO A 307 14.24 -7.02 -12.19
CA PRO A 307 14.38 -6.75 -10.76
C PRO A 307 14.76 -5.30 -10.42
N ASN A 308 15.12 -4.47 -11.42
CA ASN A 308 15.53 -3.10 -11.19
C ASN A 308 14.38 -2.13 -11.49
N LEU A 309 14.17 -1.16 -10.61
CA LEU A 309 13.32 0.00 -10.91
C LEU A 309 14.04 0.87 -11.94
N TYR A 310 13.28 1.43 -12.87
CA TYR A 310 13.83 2.38 -13.82
C TYR A 310 13.99 3.76 -13.18
N HIS A 311 15.18 4.35 -13.26
CA HIS A 311 15.52 5.68 -12.74
C HIS A 311 15.93 6.59 -13.92
N SER A 312 15.41 7.82 -14.01
CA SER A 312 15.94 8.86 -14.91
C SER A 312 17.10 9.60 -14.24
N GLN A 313 17.99 10.24 -14.99
CA GLN A 313 19.11 11.03 -14.41
C GLN A 313 18.60 12.12 -13.43
N ASP A 314 17.43 12.73 -13.68
CA ASP A 314 16.75 13.65 -12.74
C ASP A 314 16.38 13.03 -11.37
N THR A 315 16.32 11.69 -11.27
CA THR A 315 16.02 11.00 -10.01
C THR A 315 17.24 10.65 -9.17
N GLU A 316 18.46 10.71 -9.70
CA GLU A 316 19.69 10.51 -8.90
C GLU A 316 20.07 11.77 -8.13
N GLU A 317 20.00 12.96 -8.74
CA GLU A 317 20.13 14.23 -8.00
C GLU A 317 19.06 14.36 -6.91
N LYS A 318 17.80 13.97 -7.21
CA LYS A 318 16.74 13.94 -6.20
C LYS A 318 16.98 12.90 -5.11
N ARG A 319 17.53 11.71 -5.40
CA ARG A 319 17.83 10.72 -4.36
C ARG A 319 18.99 11.14 -3.47
N TYR A 320 19.99 11.83 -4.02
CA TYR A 320 21.10 12.38 -3.25
C TYR A 320 20.65 13.55 -2.36
N LEU A 321 19.67 14.35 -2.81
CA LEU A 321 19.09 15.45 -2.05
C LEU A 321 17.99 15.02 -1.06
N GLU A 322 17.24 13.94 -1.32
CA GLU A 322 16.07 13.52 -0.52
C GLU A 322 16.34 12.37 0.48
N GLY A 323 17.55 11.82 0.56
CA GLY A 323 17.93 10.87 1.62
C GLY A 323 17.08 9.58 1.70
N ALA A 324 16.52 9.13 0.57
CA ALA A 324 15.56 8.02 0.53
C ALA A 324 16.20 6.72 0.00
N LEU A 325 16.95 6.02 0.84
CA LEU A 325 17.37 4.63 0.58
C LEU A 325 16.41 3.57 1.17
N ASP A 326 15.46 3.97 2.02
CA ASP A 326 14.69 3.02 2.86
C ASP A 326 13.15 3.21 2.89
N GLN A 327 12.53 3.56 1.76
CA GLN A 327 11.06 3.49 1.65
C GLN A 327 10.59 2.22 0.91
N PRO A 328 9.58 1.49 1.42
CA PRO A 328 9.04 0.29 0.79
C PRO A 328 8.32 0.62 -0.52
N GLU A 329 8.45 -0.28 -1.51
CA GLU A 329 7.98 -0.18 -2.91
C GLU A 329 6.45 -0.09 -3.11
N GLN A 330 5.80 0.90 -2.51
CA GLN A 330 4.41 1.19 -2.78
C GLN A 330 4.30 2.68 -3.02
N THR A 331 4.42 3.07 -4.30
CA THR A 331 3.47 3.96 -5.01
C THR A 331 4.00 4.63 -6.30
N MET A 332 5.17 4.33 -6.86
CA MET A 332 5.47 4.72 -8.26
C MET A 332 5.05 3.64 -9.27
N GLY A 333 4.67 4.03 -10.49
CA GLY A 333 4.32 3.08 -11.56
C GLY A 333 5.43 2.03 -11.70
N ASP A 334 5.05 0.75 -11.68
CA ASP A 334 5.96 -0.41 -11.62
C ASP A 334 6.67 -0.65 -12.97
N ASN A 335 7.39 0.36 -13.45
CA ASN A 335 8.23 0.33 -14.64
C ASN A 335 9.61 -0.19 -14.24
N ARG A 336 10.01 -1.31 -14.83
CA ARG A 336 11.24 -2.02 -14.50
C ARG A 336 12.21 -2.01 -15.68
N CYS A 337 13.48 -2.20 -15.39
CA CYS A 337 14.53 -2.39 -16.37
C CYS A 337 15.46 -3.53 -15.93
N TRP A 338 16.22 -4.08 -16.88
CA TRP A 338 17.24 -5.09 -16.56
C TRP A 338 18.50 -4.43 -16.02
N TRP A 339 18.81 -3.22 -16.46
CA TRP A 339 19.85 -2.37 -15.89
C TRP A 339 19.58 -0.91 -16.27
N TYR A 340 20.30 0.02 -15.65
CA TYR A 340 20.38 1.41 -16.08
C TYR A 340 21.85 1.83 -16.23
N MET A 341 22.09 2.89 -17.00
CA MET A 341 23.43 3.47 -17.18
C MET A 341 23.64 4.54 -16.13
N ASN A 342 24.77 4.51 -15.41
CA ASN A 342 25.20 5.63 -14.60
C ASN A 342 26.01 6.64 -15.44
N ASP A 343 26.35 7.79 -14.84
CA ASP A 343 27.10 8.87 -15.52
C ASP A 343 28.52 8.47 -15.96
N GLN A 344 29.03 7.32 -15.47
CA GLN A 344 30.30 6.74 -15.89
C GLN A 344 30.16 5.69 -16.99
N GLY A 345 28.94 5.44 -17.48
CA GLY A 345 28.66 4.47 -18.53
C GLY A 345 28.63 3.01 -18.06
N HIS A 346 28.54 2.73 -16.75
CA HIS A 346 28.44 1.37 -16.22
C HIS A 346 26.97 0.88 -16.17
N HIS A 347 26.77 -0.41 -16.43
CA HIS A 347 25.46 -1.06 -16.33
C HIS A 347 25.10 -1.44 -14.89
N VAL A 348 24.55 -0.48 -14.17
CA VAL A 348 24.14 -0.70 -12.78
C VAL A 348 22.91 -1.60 -12.73
N GLY A 349 23.04 -2.74 -12.02
CA GLY A 349 21.98 -3.72 -11.81
C GLY A 349 21.97 -4.92 -12.76
N LEU A 350 22.95 -5.03 -13.68
CA LEU A 350 23.04 -6.14 -14.64
C LEU A 350 23.26 -7.50 -13.95
N GLU A 351 24.16 -7.59 -12.97
CA GLU A 351 24.43 -8.83 -12.22
C GLU A 351 23.20 -9.29 -11.43
N LYS A 352 22.51 -8.34 -10.81
CA LYS A 352 21.25 -8.60 -10.11
C LYS A 352 20.19 -9.15 -11.06
N SER A 353 20.18 -8.69 -12.31
CA SER A 353 19.30 -9.20 -13.35
C SER A 353 19.69 -10.58 -13.86
N ILE A 354 20.98 -10.87 -14.01
CA ILE A 354 21.47 -12.21 -14.37
C ILE A 354 21.04 -13.21 -13.31
N GLN A 355 21.34 -12.90 -12.05
CA GLN A 355 20.98 -13.76 -10.91
C GLN A 355 19.46 -13.95 -10.82
N ALA A 356 18.66 -12.89 -10.98
CA ALA A 356 17.20 -13.02 -10.92
C ALA A 356 16.62 -13.92 -12.02
N VAL A 357 17.23 -13.97 -13.21
CA VAL A 357 16.80 -14.87 -14.28
C VAL A 357 17.29 -16.29 -14.05
N GLU A 358 18.53 -16.47 -13.57
CA GLU A 358 19.05 -17.79 -13.16
C GLU A 358 18.19 -18.42 -12.07
N ASP A 359 17.90 -17.66 -11.01
CA ASP A 359 17.04 -18.10 -9.89
C ASP A 359 15.64 -18.45 -10.39
N TRP A 360 15.07 -17.64 -11.30
CA TRP A 360 13.75 -17.93 -11.86
C TRP A 360 13.74 -19.21 -12.70
N ILE A 361 14.76 -19.42 -13.54
CA ILE A 361 14.90 -20.64 -14.35
C ILE A 361 15.06 -21.86 -13.45
N GLU A 362 15.80 -21.75 -12.36
CA GLU A 362 15.95 -22.81 -11.36
C GLU A 362 14.65 -23.10 -10.61
N GLU A 363 13.92 -22.05 -10.22
CA GLU A 363 12.69 -22.19 -9.44
C GLU A 363 11.51 -22.74 -10.25
N THR A 364 11.41 -22.31 -11.50
CA THR A 364 10.20 -22.50 -12.33
C THR A 364 10.46 -23.28 -13.61
N GLY A 365 11.72 -23.52 -13.98
CA GLY A 365 12.12 -24.25 -15.18
C GLY A 365 11.90 -25.77 -15.08
N PRO A 366 12.53 -26.57 -15.96
CA PRO A 366 13.43 -26.15 -17.04
C PRO A 366 12.68 -25.40 -18.15
N TYR A 367 13.40 -24.50 -18.82
CA TYR A 367 12.96 -23.78 -20.03
C TYR A 367 13.82 -24.20 -21.21
N ASP A 368 13.20 -24.39 -22.38
CA ASP A 368 13.90 -24.78 -23.60
C ASP A 368 14.63 -23.59 -24.26
N GLY A 369 14.10 -22.38 -24.10
CA GLY A 369 14.72 -21.17 -24.67
C GLY A 369 14.21 -19.87 -24.04
N VAL A 370 14.90 -18.77 -24.38
CA VAL A 370 14.58 -17.42 -23.87
C VAL A 370 14.21 -16.51 -25.03
N LEU A 371 13.10 -15.78 -24.91
CA LEU A 371 12.67 -14.74 -25.84
C LEU A 371 12.78 -13.38 -25.18
N GLY A 372 13.53 -12.46 -25.75
CA GLY A 372 13.67 -11.10 -25.25
C GLY A 372 13.17 -10.04 -26.21
N PHE A 373 12.73 -8.90 -25.67
CA PHE A 373 12.36 -7.70 -26.41
C PHE A 373 13.21 -6.49 -25.98
N ALA A 374 13.78 -5.73 -26.93
CA ALA A 374 14.60 -4.55 -26.68
C ALA A 374 15.73 -4.82 -25.67
N GLN A 375 15.74 -4.15 -24.52
CA GLN A 375 16.70 -4.43 -23.44
C GLN A 375 16.61 -5.88 -22.92
N GLY A 376 15.44 -6.52 -22.98
CA GLY A 376 15.28 -7.94 -22.67
C GLY A 376 15.89 -8.86 -23.72
N ALA A 377 15.97 -8.45 -25.00
CA ALA A 377 16.68 -9.19 -26.03
C ALA A 377 18.21 -9.10 -25.82
N CYS A 378 18.71 -7.93 -25.43
CA CYS A 378 20.09 -7.77 -24.98
C CYS A 378 20.39 -8.70 -23.77
N MET A 379 19.47 -8.79 -22.81
CA MET A 379 19.58 -9.70 -21.67
C MET A 379 19.58 -11.19 -22.08
N ALA A 380 18.74 -11.60 -23.04
CA ALA A 380 18.73 -12.96 -23.57
C ALA A 380 20.08 -13.33 -24.21
N ALA A 381 20.69 -12.40 -24.93
CA ALA A 381 22.03 -12.57 -25.48
C ALA A 381 23.12 -12.66 -24.40
N VAL A 382 23.01 -11.87 -23.32
CA VAL A 382 23.91 -11.98 -22.16
C VAL A 382 23.87 -13.37 -21.55
N LEU A 383 22.68 -13.95 -21.37
CA LEU A 383 22.53 -15.32 -20.83
C LEU A 383 23.14 -16.38 -21.77
N ALA A 384 22.96 -16.21 -23.08
CA ALA A 384 23.55 -17.11 -24.08
C ALA A 384 25.09 -17.05 -24.07
N ALA A 385 25.67 -15.84 -23.97
CA ALA A 385 27.11 -15.67 -23.87
C ALA A 385 27.69 -16.28 -22.58
N LEU A 386 27.00 -16.10 -21.45
CA LEU A 386 27.38 -16.72 -20.18
C LEU A 386 27.34 -18.24 -20.25
N GLN A 387 26.33 -18.82 -20.92
CA GLN A 387 26.24 -20.27 -21.09
C GLN A 387 27.35 -20.80 -22.00
N HIS A 388 27.63 -20.12 -23.11
CA HIS A 388 28.73 -20.47 -24.01
C HIS A 388 30.08 -20.44 -23.29
N GLY A 389 30.28 -19.46 -22.40
CA GLY A 389 31.47 -19.36 -21.55
C GLY A 389 31.49 -20.28 -20.32
N GLY A 390 30.47 -21.14 -20.12
CA GLY A 390 30.36 -22.03 -18.97
C GLY A 390 30.14 -21.33 -17.62
N ARG A 391 29.68 -20.07 -17.66
CA ARG A 391 29.47 -19.20 -16.49
C ARG A 391 27.99 -19.08 -16.07
N LEU A 392 27.04 -19.51 -16.89
CA LEU A 392 25.61 -19.51 -16.56
C LEU A 392 25.29 -20.58 -15.49
N ARG A 393 24.58 -20.19 -14.44
CA ARG A 393 24.34 -21.01 -13.24
C ARG A 393 22.89 -21.54 -13.19
N ILE A 394 22.58 -22.53 -14.04
CA ILE A 394 21.29 -23.25 -14.02
C ILE A 394 21.52 -24.77 -13.93
N GLN A 395 20.85 -25.47 -13.00
CA GLN A 395 20.94 -26.90 -12.71
C GLN A 395 19.77 -27.63 -13.39
N GLY A 396 20.06 -28.66 -14.18
CA GLY A 396 19.04 -29.52 -14.80
C GLY A 396 18.67 -29.19 -16.26
N GLY A 397 19.39 -28.30 -16.94
CA GLY A 397 19.27 -28.08 -18.38
C GLY A 397 20.08 -26.89 -18.88
N HIS A 398 20.34 -26.83 -20.19
CA HIS A 398 20.95 -25.69 -20.88
C HIS A 398 19.91 -25.02 -21.79
N LEU A 399 20.01 -23.69 -21.99
CA LEU A 399 19.22 -22.97 -22.97
C LEU A 399 19.53 -23.52 -24.37
N ARG A 400 18.52 -24.02 -25.06
CA ARG A 400 18.67 -24.68 -26.37
C ARG A 400 18.63 -23.67 -27.52
N PHE A 401 17.99 -22.51 -27.31
CA PHE A 401 17.95 -21.42 -28.27
C PHE A 401 17.57 -20.08 -27.61
N VAL A 402 17.81 -18.97 -28.31
CA VAL A 402 17.34 -17.62 -27.93
C VAL A 402 16.63 -16.90 -29.08
N ILE A 403 15.63 -16.07 -28.76
CA ILE A 403 14.92 -15.21 -29.72
C ILE A 403 15.08 -13.75 -29.27
N CYS A 404 15.65 -12.92 -30.14
CA CYS A 404 15.96 -11.52 -29.89
C CYS A 404 15.13 -10.60 -30.79
N ILE A 405 14.17 -9.88 -30.20
CA ILE A 405 13.33 -8.90 -30.91
C ILE A 405 13.83 -7.48 -30.58
N SER A 406 14.27 -6.73 -31.58
CA SER A 406 14.89 -5.40 -31.46
C SER A 406 16.04 -5.36 -30.42
N GLY A 407 16.88 -6.39 -30.38
CA GLY A 407 18.01 -6.47 -29.44
C GLY A 407 19.17 -5.54 -29.79
N PHE A 408 20.05 -5.29 -28.82
CA PHE A 408 21.32 -4.57 -29.02
C PHE A 408 22.39 -5.19 -28.12
N TYR A 409 23.67 -4.97 -28.41
CA TYR A 409 24.75 -5.55 -27.62
C TYR A 409 24.91 -4.90 -26.24
N CYS A 410 25.35 -5.69 -25.27
CA CYS A 410 25.62 -5.22 -23.92
C CYS A 410 26.97 -4.49 -23.90
N ARG A 411 26.99 -3.17 -23.80
CA ARG A 411 28.19 -2.31 -23.62
C ARG A 411 29.09 -2.59 -22.39
N ASP A 412 28.85 -3.64 -21.61
CA ASP A 412 29.67 -3.97 -20.43
C ASP A 412 30.98 -4.65 -20.89
N VAL A 413 32.12 -4.07 -20.52
CA VAL A 413 33.44 -4.49 -21.02
C VAL A 413 34.06 -5.67 -20.25
N ARG A 414 33.34 -6.30 -19.30
CA ARG A 414 33.84 -7.48 -18.60
C ARG A 414 34.13 -8.64 -19.56
N GLU A 415 35.16 -9.40 -19.23
CA GLU A 415 35.67 -10.50 -20.06
C GLU A 415 34.60 -11.55 -20.41
N GLU A 416 33.66 -11.80 -19.50
CA GLU A 416 32.53 -12.73 -19.72
C GLU A 416 31.55 -12.32 -20.82
N PHE A 417 31.54 -11.06 -21.22
CA PHE A 417 30.70 -10.56 -22.32
C PHE A 417 31.50 -10.25 -23.58
N SER A 418 32.82 -10.50 -23.57
CA SER A 418 33.72 -10.22 -24.69
C SER A 418 33.25 -10.85 -26.02
N THR A 419 32.58 -12.00 -25.98
CA THR A 419 31.98 -12.67 -27.16
C THR A 419 30.85 -11.87 -27.80
N LEU A 420 30.13 -11.04 -27.04
CA LEU A 420 29.11 -10.12 -27.58
C LEU A 420 29.70 -8.86 -28.23
N HIS A 421 31.00 -8.62 -28.04
CA HIS A 421 31.74 -7.45 -28.54
C HIS A 421 32.63 -7.77 -29.74
N ALA A 422 32.65 -9.04 -30.19
CA ALA A 422 33.59 -9.55 -31.19
C ALA A 422 33.57 -8.79 -32.54
N SER A 423 32.48 -8.10 -32.87
CA SER A 423 32.31 -7.33 -34.12
C SER A 423 32.66 -5.83 -34.02
N LEU A 424 32.97 -5.30 -32.84
CA LEU A 424 33.14 -3.85 -32.61
C LEU A 424 34.53 -3.30 -33.03
N SER A 425 35.41 -4.14 -33.56
CA SER A 425 36.80 -3.77 -33.89
C SER A 425 37.00 -3.02 -35.21
N SER A 426 35.93 -2.57 -35.88
CA SER A 426 36.04 -1.78 -37.11
C SER A 426 34.91 -0.76 -37.23
N GLU A 427 35.25 0.50 -36.94
CA GLU A 427 34.50 1.74 -37.22
C GLU A 427 33.34 2.12 -36.25
N GLY A 428 33.60 3.15 -35.42
CA GLY A 428 32.66 4.28 -35.34
C GLY A 428 31.97 4.65 -34.02
N ASP A 429 32.11 3.94 -32.90
CA ASP A 429 31.52 4.37 -31.61
C ASP A 429 32.58 5.03 -30.71
N LEU A 430 32.43 6.33 -30.44
CA LEU A 430 33.41 7.23 -29.81
C LEU A 430 33.78 6.89 -28.35
N HIS A 431 33.31 5.77 -27.77
CA HIS A 431 33.35 5.49 -26.33
C HIS A 431 33.78 4.07 -25.93
N THR A 432 34.35 3.25 -26.83
CA THR A 432 34.96 1.96 -26.42
C THR A 432 36.42 2.15 -25.98
N PRO A 433 36.81 1.75 -24.76
CA PRO A 433 38.21 1.77 -24.33
C PRO A 433 39.09 0.90 -25.23
N GLU A 434 40.29 1.37 -25.57
CA GLU A 434 41.31 0.70 -26.43
C GLU A 434 41.80 -0.67 -25.92
N THR A 435 41.24 -1.20 -24.82
CA THR A 435 41.77 -2.33 -24.05
C THR A 435 40.96 -3.64 -24.17
N VAL A 436 39.85 -3.69 -24.92
CA VAL A 436 39.08 -4.93 -25.09
C VAL A 436 39.69 -5.78 -26.21
N GLN A 437 40.43 -6.85 -25.85
CA GLN A 437 40.81 -7.89 -26.81
C GLN A 437 39.56 -8.64 -27.27
N ALA A 438 39.11 -8.38 -28.50
CA ALA A 438 38.05 -9.15 -29.13
C ALA A 438 38.45 -10.63 -29.16
N ARG A 439 37.62 -11.50 -28.56
CA ARG A 439 37.78 -12.93 -28.76
C ARG A 439 37.10 -13.32 -30.08
N SER A 440 37.68 -14.29 -30.79
CA SER A 440 37.19 -14.77 -32.09
C SER A 440 36.10 -15.85 -31.98
N ASP A 441 35.71 -16.24 -30.76
CA ASP A 441 34.68 -17.25 -30.48
C ASP A 441 33.28 -16.62 -30.49
N LYS A 442 32.37 -17.19 -31.28
CA LYS A 442 30.97 -16.76 -31.39
C LYS A 442 30.08 -17.62 -30.51
N VAL A 443 28.95 -17.06 -30.07
CA VAL A 443 27.98 -17.78 -29.23
C VAL A 443 27.32 -18.90 -30.05
N SER A 444 27.60 -20.15 -29.67
CA SER A 444 27.15 -21.37 -30.36
C SER A 444 25.68 -21.75 -30.16
N ILE A 445 24.94 -21.01 -29.34
CA ILE A 445 23.52 -21.28 -29.08
C ILE A 445 22.68 -20.77 -30.25
N PRO A 446 21.82 -21.59 -30.87
CA PRO A 446 20.95 -21.17 -31.97
C PRO A 446 20.15 -19.90 -31.62
N SER A 447 20.14 -18.92 -32.52
CA SER A 447 19.47 -17.65 -32.29
C SER A 447 18.63 -17.15 -33.47
N PHE A 448 17.48 -16.56 -33.16
CA PHE A 448 16.62 -15.87 -34.12
C PHE A 448 16.56 -14.38 -33.77
N HIS A 449 16.85 -13.51 -34.73
CA HIS A 449 16.90 -12.06 -34.56
C HIS A 449 15.94 -11.37 -35.53
N THR A 450 15.19 -10.40 -35.03
CA THR A 450 14.29 -9.58 -35.85
C THR A 450 14.23 -8.16 -35.30
N TRP A 451 14.05 -7.17 -36.18
CA TRP A 451 13.87 -5.76 -35.82
C TRP A 451 13.07 -5.02 -36.89
N GLY A 452 12.54 -3.87 -36.51
CA GLY A 452 11.80 -2.99 -37.41
C GLY A 452 12.74 -2.15 -38.27
N LEU A 453 12.55 -2.12 -39.58
CA LEU A 453 13.29 -1.25 -40.51
C LEU A 453 12.95 0.24 -40.32
N LYS A 454 11.86 0.55 -39.60
CA LYS A 454 11.45 1.91 -39.23
C LYS A 454 11.64 2.19 -37.74
N ASP A 455 12.42 1.36 -37.05
CA ASP A 455 12.72 1.54 -35.63
C ASP A 455 13.65 2.73 -35.41
N SER A 456 13.11 3.84 -34.89
CA SER A 456 13.87 5.06 -34.60
C SER A 456 14.50 5.06 -33.20
N LEU A 457 14.17 4.07 -32.36
CA LEU A 457 14.67 3.96 -30.98
C LEU A 457 15.88 3.03 -30.87
N ILE A 458 15.84 1.91 -31.58
CA ILE A 458 16.94 0.97 -31.72
C ILE A 458 17.21 0.82 -33.21
N ASP A 459 18.19 1.57 -33.69
CA ASP A 459 18.61 1.50 -35.09
C ASP A 459 18.92 0.05 -35.49
N GLY A 460 18.45 -0.37 -36.66
CA GLY A 460 18.54 -1.74 -37.15
C GLY A 460 19.97 -2.25 -37.21
N TRP A 461 20.94 -1.36 -37.46
CA TRP A 461 22.37 -1.65 -37.38
C TRP A 461 22.79 -2.26 -36.03
N ARG A 462 22.22 -1.80 -34.90
CA ARG A 462 22.57 -2.31 -33.56
C ARG A 462 22.06 -3.72 -33.32
N SER A 463 20.89 -4.06 -33.87
CA SER A 463 20.35 -5.42 -33.84
C SER A 463 21.09 -6.35 -34.78
N GLU A 464 21.49 -5.86 -35.95
CA GLU A 464 22.34 -6.57 -36.89
C GLU A 464 23.70 -6.92 -36.27
N MET A 465 24.36 -5.95 -35.63
CA MET A 465 25.63 -6.16 -34.92
C MET A 465 25.51 -7.22 -33.83
N LEU A 466 24.45 -7.21 -33.02
CA LEU A 466 24.22 -8.22 -32.00
C LEU A 466 24.10 -9.63 -32.62
N SER A 467 23.41 -9.74 -33.76
CA SER A 467 23.23 -11.05 -34.42
C SER A 467 24.56 -11.67 -34.83
N GLN A 468 25.54 -10.86 -35.25
CA GLN A 468 26.85 -11.34 -35.71
C GLN A 468 27.70 -11.99 -34.60
N ALA A 469 27.37 -11.77 -33.33
CA ALA A 469 28.00 -12.40 -32.18
C ALA A 469 27.62 -13.89 -32.03
N PHE A 470 26.62 -14.38 -32.77
CA PHE A 470 26.16 -15.77 -32.74
C PHE A 470 26.68 -16.56 -33.95
N GLU A 471 26.82 -17.89 -33.77
CA GLU A 471 27.08 -18.81 -34.87
C GLU A 471 25.79 -19.01 -35.69
N GLU A 472 25.86 -18.75 -37.01
CA GLU A 472 24.76 -18.91 -37.97
C GLU A 472 23.38 -18.38 -37.50
N PRO A 473 23.26 -17.09 -37.11
CA PRO A 473 21.99 -16.52 -36.64
C PRO A 473 20.96 -16.50 -37.76
N THR A 474 19.71 -16.83 -37.44
CA THR A 474 18.58 -16.57 -38.35
C THR A 474 18.12 -15.13 -38.17
N VAL A 475 18.18 -14.33 -39.22
CA VAL A 475 17.92 -12.89 -39.18
C VAL A 475 16.79 -12.53 -40.14
N GLU A 476 15.71 -11.94 -39.63
CA GLU A 476 14.55 -11.54 -40.43
C GLU A 476 13.98 -10.18 -40.01
N PRO A 477 14.46 -9.07 -40.59
CA PRO A 477 13.92 -7.73 -40.33
C PRO A 477 12.52 -7.56 -40.93
N HIS A 478 11.70 -6.69 -40.34
CA HIS A 478 10.31 -6.43 -40.78
C HIS A 478 10.05 -4.93 -40.98
N PRO A 479 9.03 -4.51 -41.76
CA PRO A 479 8.83 -3.09 -42.10
C PRO A 479 8.25 -2.21 -40.97
N GLY A 480 8.06 -2.76 -39.77
CA GLY A 480 7.42 -2.10 -38.63
C GLY A 480 8.35 -1.17 -37.83
N GLU A 481 7.79 -0.49 -36.82
CA GLU A 481 8.49 0.39 -35.87
C GLU A 481 8.76 -0.30 -34.51
N HIS A 482 9.37 0.38 -33.51
CA HIS A 482 9.77 -0.22 -32.22
C HIS A 482 8.60 -0.74 -31.35
N MET A 483 7.43 -0.07 -31.37
CA MET A 483 6.32 -0.26 -30.40
C MET A 483 4.95 -0.37 -31.11
N ALA A 484 3.86 -0.72 -30.38
CA ALA A 484 2.44 -0.87 -30.83
C ALA A 484 2.21 -1.45 -32.23
N ARG A 485 2.37 -0.61 -33.27
CA ARG A 485 2.17 -0.98 -34.66
C ARG A 485 3.28 -1.93 -35.15
N GLY A 486 4.47 -1.88 -34.53
CA GLY A 486 5.57 -2.81 -34.77
C GLY A 486 5.29 -4.27 -34.43
N ILE A 487 4.49 -4.53 -33.38
CA ILE A 487 4.20 -5.89 -32.88
C ILE A 487 3.40 -6.69 -33.91
N GLU A 488 2.50 -6.03 -34.64
CA GLU A 488 1.70 -6.66 -35.71
C GLU A 488 2.55 -7.15 -36.89
N HIS A 489 3.76 -6.60 -37.04
CA HIS A 489 4.68 -6.91 -38.12
C HIS A 489 5.77 -7.92 -37.72
N TRP A 490 5.77 -8.44 -36.48
CA TRP A 490 6.74 -9.44 -36.07
C TRP A 490 6.60 -10.70 -36.93
N PRO A 491 7.71 -11.30 -37.41
CA PRO A 491 7.69 -12.48 -38.29
C PRO A 491 7.40 -13.77 -37.50
N VAL A 492 6.24 -13.81 -36.83
CA VAL A 492 5.81 -14.89 -35.94
C VAL A 492 5.69 -16.23 -36.67
N ALA A 493 5.28 -16.21 -37.94
CA ALA A 493 5.21 -17.42 -38.77
C ALA A 493 6.60 -18.00 -39.04
N SER A 494 7.59 -17.14 -39.32
CA SER A 494 8.97 -17.53 -39.55
C SER A 494 9.64 -17.99 -38.26
N MET A 495 9.39 -17.33 -37.12
CA MET A 495 9.83 -17.80 -35.80
C MET A 495 9.30 -19.21 -35.51
N ARG A 496 8.01 -19.46 -35.79
CA ARG A 496 7.39 -20.79 -35.64
C ARG A 496 8.07 -21.83 -36.54
N GLN A 497 8.30 -21.51 -37.81
CA GLN A 497 8.97 -22.42 -38.75
C GLN A 497 10.41 -22.72 -38.34
N TRP A 498 11.13 -21.69 -37.87
CA TRP A 498 12.49 -21.83 -37.35
C TRP A 498 12.54 -22.73 -36.12
N LEU A 499 11.66 -22.53 -35.13
CA LEU A 499 11.56 -23.41 -33.96
C LEU A 499 11.30 -24.87 -34.32
N ALA A 500 10.44 -25.13 -35.33
CA ALA A 500 10.19 -26.47 -35.83
C ALA A 500 11.41 -27.09 -36.55
N SER A 501 12.34 -26.26 -37.06
CA SER A 501 13.53 -26.72 -37.77
C SER A 501 14.70 -27.13 -36.86
N LEU A 502 14.69 -26.74 -35.58
CA LEU A 502 15.82 -26.90 -34.65
C LEU A 502 16.15 -28.34 -34.23
N GLN A 503 15.51 -29.37 -34.81
CA GLN A 503 15.71 -30.81 -34.56
C GLN A 503 16.14 -31.13 -33.11
N LEU A 504 15.36 -30.63 -32.17
CA LEU A 504 15.62 -30.69 -30.75
C LEU A 504 15.44 -32.15 -30.26
N GLU A 505 16.51 -32.96 -30.25
CA GLU A 505 16.44 -34.38 -29.84
C GLU A 505 15.77 -34.55 -28.47
N GLU A 506 14.94 -35.60 -28.33
CA GLU A 506 14.39 -36.06 -27.06
C GLU A 506 15.54 -36.67 -26.24
N GLY A 507 16.22 -35.82 -25.47
CA GLY A 507 17.25 -36.28 -24.53
C GLY A 507 16.70 -37.40 -23.67
N SER A 508 17.44 -38.51 -23.61
CA SER A 508 17.21 -39.69 -22.78
C SER A 508 17.19 -39.31 -21.29
N GLY A 509 16.06 -38.77 -20.84
CA GLY A 509 15.69 -38.71 -19.43
C GLY A 509 15.30 -40.13 -19.05
N GLY A 510 16.15 -40.80 -18.26
CA GLY A 510 15.83 -42.06 -17.63
C GLY A 510 14.44 -41.99 -17.01
N THR A 511 13.66 -43.05 -17.24
CA THR A 511 12.42 -43.31 -16.55
C THR A 511 12.68 -43.34 -15.05
N GLU A 512 12.35 -42.27 -14.35
CA GLU A 512 11.86 -42.37 -12.99
C GLU A 512 10.47 -41.77 -12.95
N ALA A 513 9.55 -42.61 -12.49
CA ALA A 513 8.19 -42.23 -12.18
C ALA A 513 8.21 -40.97 -11.31
N LYS A 514 7.19 -40.12 -11.43
CA LYS A 514 6.89 -39.17 -10.35
C LYS A 514 6.60 -40.00 -9.12
N ASP A 515 7.62 -40.13 -8.28
CA ASP A 515 7.50 -40.76 -7.00
C ASP A 515 6.61 -39.87 -6.14
N THR A 516 5.40 -40.35 -5.90
CA THR A 516 4.47 -39.78 -4.91
C THR A 516 4.65 -40.44 -3.55
N SER A 517 5.77 -41.15 -3.33
CA SER A 517 6.16 -41.61 -2.00
C SER A 517 6.43 -40.39 -1.10
N PRO A 518 6.34 -40.54 0.24
CA PRO A 518 6.79 -39.53 1.17
C PRO A 518 8.25 -39.16 0.85
N LEU A 519 8.73 -38.00 1.29
CA LEU A 519 10.14 -37.61 1.12
C LEU A 519 11.04 -38.63 1.84
N ASP A 520 11.40 -39.71 1.14
CA ASP A 520 11.98 -40.90 1.77
C ASP A 520 13.51 -40.85 1.81
N SER A 521 14.14 -39.96 1.04
CA SER A 521 15.61 -39.79 1.04
C SER A 521 16.07 -38.51 1.74
N PHE A 522 17.23 -38.58 2.40
CA PHE A 522 17.89 -37.42 3.02
C PHE A 522 18.22 -36.33 1.99
N ALA A 523 18.53 -36.71 0.74
CA ALA A 523 18.81 -35.77 -0.34
C ALA A 523 17.59 -34.86 -0.58
N ASP A 524 16.39 -35.42 -0.64
CA ASP A 524 15.17 -34.67 -0.91
C ASP A 524 14.81 -33.71 0.22
N LYS A 525 15.05 -34.10 1.49
CA LYS A 525 14.87 -33.24 2.66
C LYS A 525 15.93 -32.13 2.74
N PHE A 526 17.19 -32.46 2.43
CA PHE A 526 18.31 -31.51 2.37
C PHE A 526 18.11 -30.45 1.27
N PHE A 527 17.64 -30.86 0.09
CA PHE A 527 17.35 -29.95 -1.03
C PHE A 527 16.14 -29.05 -0.76
N ALA A 528 15.09 -29.57 -0.13
CA ALA A 528 13.95 -28.76 0.31
C ALA A 528 14.36 -27.68 1.34
N PHE A 529 15.31 -28.01 2.24
CA PHE A 529 15.86 -27.06 3.22
C PHE A 529 16.74 -25.98 2.56
N LYS A 530 17.64 -26.34 1.63
CA LYS A 530 18.47 -25.37 0.89
C LYS A 530 17.62 -24.36 0.12
N LYS A 531 16.45 -24.79 -0.35
CA LYS A 531 15.43 -23.94 -1.00
C LYS A 531 14.67 -23.04 -0.01
N ALA A 532 14.43 -23.51 1.22
CA ALA A 532 13.71 -22.77 2.26
C ALA A 532 14.58 -21.72 3.02
N VAL A 533 15.91 -21.83 2.96
CA VAL A 533 16.85 -20.95 3.69
C VAL A 533 17.46 -19.85 2.81
N GLN A 534 17.07 -19.74 1.54
CA GLN A 534 17.45 -18.56 0.75
C GLN A 534 16.73 -17.30 1.29
N PRO A 535 17.44 -16.30 1.82
CA PRO A 535 16.80 -15.18 2.47
C PRO A 535 16.22 -14.22 1.42
N THR A 536 14.94 -13.89 1.55
CA THR A 536 14.30 -12.86 0.72
C THR A 536 14.63 -11.45 1.23
N GLY A 537 15.80 -10.93 0.83
CA GLY A 537 16.12 -9.49 0.88
C GLY A 537 17.10 -9.00 1.97
N ARG A 538 17.85 -7.96 1.57
CA ARG A 538 18.78 -7.03 2.29
C ARG A 538 19.93 -7.56 3.17
N ASP A 539 19.95 -8.78 3.66
CA ASP A 539 21.08 -9.30 4.49
C ASP A 539 21.99 -10.31 3.76
N VAL A 540 22.29 -10.06 2.49
CA VAL A 540 23.02 -11.02 1.62
C VAL A 540 24.54 -11.08 1.90
N VAL A 541 25.09 -10.19 2.73
CA VAL A 541 26.55 -10.15 2.95
C VAL A 541 27.04 -11.14 4.01
N ALA A 542 26.17 -11.75 4.83
CA ALA A 542 26.60 -12.44 6.05
C ALA A 542 26.65 -13.99 6.00
N ILE A 543 26.20 -14.64 4.92
CA ILE A 543 26.23 -16.12 4.79
C ILE A 543 27.03 -16.53 3.55
N ASN A 544 28.31 -16.17 3.52
CA ASN A 544 29.26 -16.62 2.50
C ASN A 544 30.05 -17.85 2.99
N ARG A 545 29.35 -18.95 3.29
CA ARG A 545 29.93 -20.29 3.13
C ARG A 545 28.94 -21.15 2.36
N PRO A 546 29.37 -21.82 1.27
CA PRO A 546 28.54 -22.81 0.62
C PRO A 546 28.27 -23.93 1.63
N LEU A 547 27.01 -24.11 2.03
CA LEU A 547 26.55 -25.29 2.77
C LEU A 547 26.69 -26.51 1.84
N ARG A 548 27.88 -27.09 1.77
CA ARG A 548 28.14 -28.40 1.18
C ARG A 548 28.43 -29.35 2.33
N LEU A 549 27.68 -30.45 2.40
CA LEU A 549 28.09 -31.60 3.19
C LEU A 549 29.33 -32.18 2.52
N HIS A 550 30.49 -32.03 3.15
CA HIS A 550 31.76 -32.48 2.59
C HIS A 550 31.74 -34.01 2.39
N ASN A 551 30.97 -34.72 3.22
CA ASN A 551 30.91 -36.19 3.24
C ASN A 551 29.55 -36.77 2.89
N GLN A 552 28.79 -36.08 2.03
CA GLN A 552 27.41 -36.39 1.68
C GLN A 552 27.17 -37.88 1.34
N GLU A 553 28.03 -38.51 0.53
CA GLU A 553 27.86 -39.91 0.11
C GLU A 553 28.02 -40.91 1.27
N ARG A 554 29.02 -40.71 2.13
CA ARG A 554 29.26 -41.58 3.31
C ARG A 554 28.20 -41.39 4.37
N ILE A 555 27.80 -40.14 4.58
CA ILE A 555 26.73 -39.78 5.50
C ILE A 555 25.44 -40.45 5.02
N MET A 556 25.03 -40.27 3.77
CA MET A 556 23.80 -40.87 3.24
C MET A 556 23.81 -42.41 3.17
N ALA A 557 24.98 -43.05 3.25
CA ALA A 557 25.10 -44.50 3.29
C ALA A 557 24.95 -45.12 4.70
N ASP A 558 24.96 -44.35 5.79
CA ASP A 558 24.78 -44.90 7.15
C ASP A 558 23.31 -45.28 7.41
N PRO A 559 23.00 -46.50 7.89
CA PRO A 559 21.63 -46.91 8.18
C PRO A 559 20.87 -46.01 9.17
N ILE A 560 21.58 -45.26 10.02
CA ILE A 560 20.97 -44.40 11.05
C ILE A 560 19.99 -43.37 10.45
N TRP A 561 20.17 -42.99 9.20
CA TRP A 561 19.29 -42.04 8.50
C TRP A 561 17.91 -42.60 8.21
N SER A 562 17.81 -43.91 8.03
CA SER A 562 16.52 -44.62 7.88
C SER A 562 15.82 -44.86 9.23
N GLU A 563 16.52 -44.68 10.34
CA GLU A 563 15.99 -44.84 11.71
C GLU A 563 15.37 -43.54 12.26
N LEU A 564 15.49 -42.41 11.57
CA LEU A 564 14.94 -41.10 11.97
C LEU A 564 13.50 -40.89 11.44
N PRO A 565 12.62 -40.22 12.20
CA PRO A 565 11.22 -39.98 11.79
C PRO A 565 11.08 -39.26 10.44
N GLU A 566 9.98 -39.54 9.73
CA GLU A 566 9.65 -38.89 8.45
C GLU A 566 9.49 -37.37 8.59
N SER A 567 8.92 -36.92 9.71
CA SER A 567 8.73 -35.50 10.05
C SER A 567 9.87 -34.97 10.91
N VAL A 568 10.54 -33.94 10.39
CA VAL A 568 11.64 -33.23 11.05
C VAL A 568 11.24 -32.64 12.42
N SER A 569 9.96 -32.27 12.58
CA SER A 569 9.41 -31.74 13.83
C SER A 569 9.19 -32.81 14.93
N GLU A 570 9.38 -34.09 14.61
CA GLU A 570 9.15 -35.24 15.49
C GLU A 570 10.44 -35.91 15.99
N VAL A 571 11.62 -35.45 15.52
CA VAL A 571 12.91 -35.97 15.98
C VAL A 571 13.11 -35.62 17.46
N SER A 572 13.30 -36.64 18.30
CA SER A 572 13.47 -36.47 19.75
C SER A 572 14.94 -36.21 20.13
N TYR A 573 15.18 -35.57 21.27
CA TYR A 573 16.53 -35.35 21.79
C TYR A 573 17.31 -36.67 21.99
N ASP A 574 16.62 -37.73 22.41
CA ASP A 574 17.23 -39.05 22.62
C ASP A 574 17.73 -39.65 21.28
N GLN A 575 17.04 -39.38 20.17
CA GLN A 575 17.50 -39.77 18.83
C GLN A 575 18.71 -38.93 18.37
N LEU A 576 18.75 -37.62 18.68
CA LEU A 576 19.92 -36.77 18.39
C LEU A 576 21.16 -37.20 19.17
N ALA A 577 20.99 -37.61 20.43
CA ALA A 577 22.08 -38.08 21.29
C ALA A 577 22.73 -39.38 20.80
N VAL A 578 22.02 -40.19 20.01
CA VAL A 578 22.54 -41.39 19.33
C VAL A 578 23.12 -41.03 17.95
N PHE A 579 22.49 -40.07 17.27
CA PHE A 579 22.85 -39.65 15.93
C PHE A 579 24.19 -38.91 15.83
N VAL A 580 24.43 -37.92 16.70
CA VAL A 580 25.67 -37.13 16.71
C VAL A 580 26.95 -37.98 16.91
N PRO A 581 27.02 -38.91 17.89
CA PRO A 581 28.23 -39.71 18.09
C PRO A 581 28.50 -40.68 16.93
N ARG A 582 27.44 -41.24 16.34
CA ARG A 582 27.55 -42.15 15.20
C ARG A 582 28.03 -41.41 13.95
N LEU A 583 27.55 -40.19 13.72
CA LEU A 583 28.04 -39.34 12.64
C LEU A 583 29.53 -38.97 12.82
N LEU A 584 29.95 -38.59 14.03
CA LEU A 584 31.36 -38.31 14.32
C LEU A 584 32.23 -39.58 14.19
N SER A 585 31.69 -40.77 14.49
CA SER A 585 32.40 -42.04 14.38
C SER A 585 32.66 -42.49 12.93
N LEU A 586 31.89 -42.01 11.95
CA LEU A 586 32.14 -42.25 10.51
C LEU A 586 33.49 -41.67 10.04
N GLY A 587 34.06 -40.75 10.83
CA GLY A 587 35.37 -40.15 10.60
C GLY A 587 36.57 -40.92 11.16
N VAL A 588 36.34 -41.87 12.08
CA VAL A 588 37.40 -42.50 12.86
C VAL A 588 37.80 -43.82 12.20
N GLY A 589 38.51 -43.73 11.08
CA GLY A 589 39.30 -44.85 10.57
C GLY A 589 40.60 -44.97 11.36
N ASP A 590 40.99 -46.19 11.72
CA ASP A 590 42.22 -46.50 12.44
C ASP A 590 43.43 -45.76 11.83
N HIS A 591 44.17 -45.00 12.64
CA HIS A 591 45.27 -44.11 12.22
C HIS A 591 46.50 -44.86 11.65
N SER A 592 46.37 -46.13 11.27
CA SER A 592 47.46 -47.02 10.90
C SER A 592 47.58 -47.31 9.39
N GLN A 593 46.64 -46.88 8.54
CA GLN A 593 46.76 -47.05 7.07
C GLN A 593 46.75 -45.72 6.31
N LYS A 594 47.90 -45.39 5.72
CA LYS A 594 48.12 -44.27 4.80
C LYS A 594 47.57 -44.59 3.40
N ASP A 595 46.26 -44.61 3.26
CA ASP A 595 45.61 -44.33 1.98
C ASP A 595 44.95 -42.96 2.09
N GLY A 596 45.08 -42.11 1.07
CA GLY A 596 44.79 -40.66 1.09
C GLY A 596 43.33 -40.23 1.28
N ASN A 597 42.58 -40.89 2.16
CA ASN A 597 41.15 -40.70 2.42
C ASN A 597 40.80 -40.60 3.94
N THR A 598 41.74 -40.12 4.77
CA THR A 598 41.45 -39.71 6.15
C THR A 598 40.70 -38.38 6.18
N LEU A 599 39.56 -38.38 6.87
CA LEU A 599 38.62 -37.27 6.97
C LEU A 599 39.13 -36.18 7.93
N ASP A 600 38.96 -34.90 7.56
CA ASP A 600 39.24 -33.75 8.44
C ASP A 600 38.12 -33.61 9.48
N TRP A 601 38.46 -33.67 10.78
CA TRP A 601 37.50 -33.55 11.86
C TRP A 601 36.75 -32.20 11.84
N LYS A 602 37.34 -31.13 11.29
CA LYS A 602 36.66 -29.84 11.12
C LYS A 602 35.51 -29.94 10.14
N GLN A 603 35.71 -30.69 9.06
CA GLN A 603 34.67 -30.95 8.06
C GLN A 603 33.56 -31.82 8.63
N LEU A 604 33.88 -32.77 9.51
CA LEU A 604 32.88 -33.60 10.20
C LEU A 604 32.05 -32.79 11.21
N VAL A 605 32.69 -31.88 11.94
CA VAL A 605 31.98 -30.93 12.82
C VAL A 605 31.09 -30.00 12.02
N ASP A 606 31.57 -29.45 10.90
CA ASP A 606 30.78 -28.63 9.99
C ASP A 606 29.61 -29.43 9.39
N ASP A 607 29.83 -30.67 8.95
CA ASP A 607 28.79 -31.55 8.40
C ASP A 607 27.73 -31.92 9.46
N ALA A 608 28.15 -32.14 10.71
CA ALA A 608 27.24 -32.37 11.83
C ALA A 608 26.37 -31.13 12.13
N MET A 609 26.97 -29.94 12.09
CA MET A 609 26.28 -28.66 12.27
C MET A 609 25.32 -28.34 11.11
N ILE A 610 25.65 -28.77 9.89
CA ILE A 610 24.80 -28.64 8.71
C ILE A 610 23.61 -29.63 8.78
N ALA A 611 23.85 -30.89 9.14
CA ALA A 611 22.81 -31.89 9.35
C ALA A 611 21.85 -31.45 10.46
N ALA A 612 22.41 -30.94 11.56
CA ALA A 612 21.70 -30.31 12.66
C ALA A 612 20.72 -29.21 12.20
N TRP A 613 21.16 -28.32 11.33
CA TRP A 613 20.32 -27.27 10.76
C TRP A 613 19.20 -27.80 9.87
N CYS A 614 19.44 -28.88 9.13
CA CYS A 614 18.41 -29.51 8.31
C CYS A 614 17.29 -30.10 9.17
N PHE A 615 17.61 -30.60 10.36
CA PHE A 615 16.63 -31.09 11.31
C PHE A 615 15.92 -29.99 12.12
N TYR A 616 16.51 -28.81 12.27
CA TYR A 616 15.88 -27.72 13.01
C TYR A 616 16.17 -26.37 12.35
N PRO A 617 15.42 -26.00 11.29
CA PRO A 617 15.62 -24.75 10.57
C PRO A 617 15.55 -23.52 11.49
N PHE A 618 16.61 -22.72 11.49
CA PHE A 618 16.62 -21.42 12.15
C PHE A 618 15.90 -20.41 11.24
N ASN A 619 14.63 -20.13 11.52
CA ASN A 619 13.81 -19.29 10.64
C ASN A 619 14.04 -17.79 10.91
N ALA A 620 14.84 -17.14 10.07
CA ALA A 620 15.19 -15.71 10.21
C ALA A 620 14.01 -14.75 9.94
N GLU A 621 12.96 -15.18 9.23
CA GLU A 621 11.82 -14.33 8.87
C GLU A 621 10.77 -14.13 9.99
N CYS A 622 10.92 -14.83 11.12
CA CYS A 622 10.01 -14.66 12.24
C CYS A 622 10.33 -13.33 12.95
N LYS A 623 9.65 -12.24 12.57
CA LYS A 623 9.77 -10.92 13.22
C LYS A 623 9.71 -11.06 14.76
N TRP A 624 10.88 -11.01 15.40
CA TRP A 624 11.10 -11.27 16.83
C TRP A 624 10.39 -10.31 17.78
N ARG A 625 9.80 -9.22 17.25
CA ARG A 625 9.13 -8.19 18.06
C ARG A 625 7.81 -8.63 18.71
N ASN A 626 7.17 -9.74 18.29
CA ASN A 626 5.87 -10.16 18.84
C ASN A 626 5.68 -11.66 19.12
N CYS A 627 6.70 -12.50 18.92
CA CYS A 627 6.59 -13.93 19.20
C CYS A 627 6.94 -14.22 20.66
N LYS A 628 5.91 -14.40 21.51
CA LYS A 628 6.08 -14.88 22.89
C LYS A 628 6.48 -16.37 22.88
N GLY A 629 7.75 -16.68 22.62
CA GLY A 629 8.31 -18.03 22.76
C GLY A 629 9.46 -18.31 21.80
N TRP A 630 10.51 -18.99 22.28
CA TRP A 630 11.41 -19.71 21.37
C TRP A 630 10.59 -20.88 20.80
N ASN A 631 10.67 -21.13 19.50
CA ASN A 631 10.08 -22.34 18.93
C ASN A 631 10.91 -23.58 19.34
N LYS A 632 10.31 -24.78 19.27
CA LYS A 632 10.98 -26.04 19.60
C LYS A 632 12.30 -26.26 18.82
N SER A 633 12.39 -25.69 17.62
CA SER A 633 13.55 -25.79 16.73
C SER A 633 14.81 -25.08 17.24
N GLY A 634 14.68 -23.84 17.76
CA GLY A 634 15.84 -23.11 18.31
C GLY A 634 16.43 -23.77 19.56
N LEU A 635 15.58 -24.37 20.40
CA LEU A 635 16.04 -25.13 21.57
C LEU A 635 16.78 -26.39 21.13
N ALA A 636 16.19 -27.23 20.27
CA ALA A 636 16.82 -28.47 19.80
C ALA A 636 18.21 -28.24 19.17
N PHE A 637 18.39 -27.12 18.46
CA PHE A 637 19.68 -26.74 17.90
C PHE A 637 20.74 -26.41 18.98
N CYS A 638 20.41 -25.64 20.02
CA CYS A 638 21.33 -25.36 21.13
C CYS A 638 21.72 -26.64 21.90
N TRP A 639 20.77 -27.55 22.06
CA TRP A 639 20.96 -28.85 22.70
C TRP A 639 21.92 -29.75 21.89
N MET A 640 21.85 -29.70 20.57
CA MET A 640 22.74 -30.45 19.67
C MET A 640 24.16 -29.88 19.62
N LEU A 641 24.31 -28.55 19.63
CA LEU A 641 25.63 -27.93 19.77
C LEU A 641 26.27 -28.31 21.11
N ARG A 642 25.50 -28.39 22.19
CA ARG A 642 25.99 -28.92 23.47
C ARG A 642 26.46 -30.37 23.36
N LEU A 643 25.70 -31.24 22.69
CA LEU A 643 26.11 -32.63 22.45
C LEU A 643 27.43 -32.71 21.65
N LEU A 644 27.63 -31.84 20.65
CA LEU A 644 28.90 -31.75 19.92
C LEU A 644 30.06 -31.35 20.84
N PHE A 645 29.86 -30.36 21.71
CA PHE A 645 30.85 -29.99 22.72
C PHE A 645 31.17 -31.14 23.69
N GLU A 646 30.19 -31.97 24.03
CA GLU A 646 30.36 -33.08 24.99
C GLU A 646 30.97 -34.34 24.35
N GLN A 647 30.90 -34.51 23.02
CA GLN A 647 31.29 -35.76 22.35
C GLN A 647 32.50 -35.64 21.42
N VAL A 648 32.93 -34.44 21.06
CA VAL A 648 34.14 -34.25 20.27
C VAL A 648 35.38 -34.42 21.17
N MET A 649 36.39 -35.15 20.65
CA MET A 649 37.45 -35.77 21.45
C MET A 649 38.76 -34.96 21.59
N SER A 650 38.93 -33.82 20.90
CA SER A 650 40.16 -33.02 20.96
C SER A 650 39.92 -31.56 21.38
N GLU A 651 40.86 -31.00 22.16
CA GLU A 651 40.82 -29.59 22.59
C GLU A 651 40.78 -28.61 21.42
N GLU A 652 41.44 -28.96 20.31
CA GLU A 652 41.46 -28.16 19.08
C GLU A 652 40.06 -28.00 18.48
N ALA A 653 39.21 -29.01 18.65
CA ALA A 653 37.86 -29.01 18.14
C ALA A 653 36.87 -28.30 19.05
N HIS A 654 37.09 -28.34 20.37
CA HIS A 654 36.40 -27.46 21.30
C HIS A 654 36.72 -25.99 21.04
N ALA A 655 37.99 -25.66 20.80
CA ALA A 655 38.40 -24.31 20.41
C ALA A 655 37.73 -23.88 19.10
N TYR A 656 37.66 -24.77 18.09
CA TYR A 656 36.98 -24.48 16.84
C TYR A 656 35.48 -24.19 17.01
N LEU A 657 34.78 -24.98 17.84
CA LEU A 657 33.38 -24.75 18.16
C LEU A 657 33.17 -23.42 18.92
N LEU A 658 34.08 -23.06 19.83
CA LEU A 658 34.04 -21.80 20.59
C LEU A 658 34.37 -20.56 19.75
N ASP A 659 35.31 -20.68 18.81
CA ASP A 659 35.84 -19.54 18.04
C ASP A 659 35.03 -19.27 16.77
N PHE A 660 34.38 -20.30 16.20
CA PHE A 660 33.67 -20.17 14.93
C PHE A 660 32.15 -20.33 15.04
N HIS A 661 31.66 -21.37 15.73
CA HIS A 661 30.24 -21.71 15.73
C HIS A 661 29.44 -21.01 16.84
N LEU A 662 30.00 -20.90 18.05
CA LEU A 662 29.35 -20.19 19.17
C LEU A 662 29.20 -18.67 18.94
N PRO A 663 30.19 -17.95 18.36
CA PRO A 663 30.06 -16.53 18.10
C PRO A 663 29.04 -16.25 17.00
N TRP A 664 28.92 -17.15 16.03
CA TRP A 664 27.89 -17.08 15.00
C TRP A 664 26.48 -17.08 15.63
N ILE A 665 26.17 -18.04 16.52
CA ILE A 665 24.86 -18.12 17.21
C ILE A 665 24.58 -16.89 18.07
N SER A 666 25.60 -16.44 18.80
CA SER A 666 25.50 -15.26 19.65
C SER A 666 25.33 -13.98 18.82
N ARG A 667 25.87 -13.95 17.59
CA ARG A 667 25.76 -12.83 16.65
C ARG A 667 24.33 -12.64 16.12
N TYR A 668 23.57 -13.72 15.96
CA TYR A 668 22.18 -13.70 15.48
C TYR A 668 21.12 -13.70 16.60
N SER A 669 21.55 -13.58 17.86
CA SER A 669 20.62 -13.39 18.98
C SER A 669 20.22 -11.92 19.10
N ASP A 670 18.96 -11.61 18.78
CA ASP A 670 18.44 -10.23 18.73
C ASP A 670 18.08 -9.62 20.10
N SER A 671 18.23 -10.36 21.21
CA SER A 671 17.88 -9.88 22.56
C SER A 671 18.70 -10.52 23.68
N TRP A 672 18.79 -9.82 24.82
CA TRP A 672 19.46 -10.31 26.03
C TRP A 672 18.84 -11.63 26.54
N GLU A 673 17.52 -11.77 26.48
CA GLU A 673 16.83 -12.99 26.92
C GLU A 673 17.16 -14.23 26.08
N SER A 674 17.47 -14.06 24.80
CA SER A 674 17.90 -15.16 23.94
C SER A 674 19.29 -15.66 24.32
N LEU A 675 20.23 -14.75 24.59
CA LEU A 675 21.60 -15.10 25.00
C LEU A 675 21.66 -15.78 26.37
N VAL A 676 20.89 -15.28 27.35
CA VAL A 676 20.79 -15.92 28.67
C VAL A 676 20.26 -17.35 28.56
N ARG A 677 19.34 -17.63 27.62
CA ARG A 677 18.83 -19.00 27.41
C ARG A 677 19.86 -19.92 26.78
N VAL A 678 20.65 -19.42 25.83
CA VAL A 678 21.79 -20.17 25.27
C VAL A 678 22.74 -20.54 26.40
N ASP A 679 23.19 -19.55 27.18
CA ASP A 679 24.07 -19.74 28.34
C ASP A 679 23.52 -20.77 29.35
N MET A 680 22.22 -20.72 29.66
CA MET A 680 21.57 -21.66 30.57
C MET A 680 21.52 -23.11 30.05
N ILE A 681 21.35 -23.32 28.75
CA ILE A 681 21.32 -24.67 28.17
C ILE A 681 22.69 -25.34 28.28
N PHE A 682 23.79 -24.62 28.02
CA PHE A 682 25.15 -25.15 28.14
C PHE A 682 25.60 -25.32 29.60
N THR A 683 25.13 -24.47 30.51
CA THR A 683 25.54 -24.50 31.93
C THR A 683 24.70 -25.44 32.79
N LEU A 684 23.40 -25.61 32.50
CA LEU A 684 22.45 -26.34 33.36
C LEU A 684 21.72 -27.47 32.64
N GLY A 685 21.83 -27.54 31.31
CA GLY A 685 21.09 -28.50 30.52
C GLY A 685 19.59 -28.31 30.53
N THR A 686 19.08 -27.10 30.81
CA THR A 686 17.64 -26.79 30.74
C THR A 686 17.41 -25.31 30.42
N SER A 687 16.18 -24.93 30.00
CA SER A 687 15.76 -23.53 29.86
C SER A 687 14.63 -23.21 30.86
N GLU A 688 14.67 -22.05 31.53
CA GLU A 688 13.87 -21.73 32.74
C GLU A 688 12.33 -21.59 32.54
N LYS A 689 11.77 -21.74 31.32
CA LYS A 689 10.31 -21.61 31.10
C LYS A 689 9.59 -22.97 31.07
N THR A 690 8.73 -23.12 32.07
CA THR A 690 8.08 -24.31 32.64
C THR A 690 7.01 -25.04 31.81
N SER A 691 7.13 -25.17 30.48
CA SER A 691 6.15 -25.95 29.70
C SER A 691 6.70 -27.05 28.79
N ASP A 692 8.01 -27.11 28.55
CA ASP A 692 8.63 -28.22 27.82
C ASP A 692 9.42 -29.12 28.79
N PRO A 693 9.16 -30.44 28.85
CA PRO A 693 9.87 -31.32 29.77
C PRO A 693 11.36 -31.40 29.36
N PRO A 694 12.30 -31.29 30.31
CA PRO A 694 13.70 -31.60 30.01
C PRO A 694 13.81 -33.06 29.55
N PRO A 695 14.75 -33.40 28.65
CA PRO A 695 14.99 -34.78 28.24
C PRO A 695 15.29 -35.65 29.47
N LYS A 696 14.91 -36.93 29.41
CA LYS A 696 14.92 -37.88 30.54
C LYS A 696 16.30 -38.11 31.17
N HIS A 697 17.36 -37.66 30.50
CA HIS A 697 18.75 -37.71 30.95
C HIS A 697 19.34 -36.29 31.00
N ILE A 698 19.21 -35.60 32.13
CA ILE A 698 19.91 -34.32 32.35
C ILE A 698 21.38 -34.65 32.58
N LEU A 699 22.22 -34.37 31.58
CA LEU A 699 23.68 -34.43 31.74
C LEU A 699 24.14 -33.31 32.70
N PRO A 700 25.12 -33.58 33.59
CA PRO A 700 25.70 -32.55 34.47
C PRO A 700 26.27 -31.38 33.65
N ALA A 701 26.48 -30.23 34.31
CA ALA A 701 27.04 -29.04 33.68
C ALA A 701 28.29 -29.39 32.86
N SER A 702 28.37 -28.89 31.62
CA SER A 702 29.54 -29.12 30.78
C SER A 702 30.82 -28.66 31.49
N GLU A 703 31.89 -29.44 31.40
CA GLU A 703 33.21 -29.03 31.93
C GLU A 703 33.71 -27.74 31.26
N TYR A 704 33.19 -27.40 30.07
CA TYR A 704 33.48 -26.19 29.30
C TYR A 704 32.54 -25.01 29.57
N ALA A 705 31.59 -25.16 30.50
CA ALA A 705 30.57 -24.15 30.79
C ALA A 705 31.16 -22.77 31.15
N ALA A 706 32.31 -22.73 31.83
CA ALA A 706 33.00 -21.49 32.17
C ALA A 706 33.55 -20.75 30.93
N SER A 707 34.12 -21.49 29.98
CA SER A 707 34.65 -20.92 28.73
C SER A 707 33.53 -20.37 27.85
N ILE A 708 32.42 -21.11 27.73
CA ILE A 708 31.22 -20.70 26.98
C ILE A 708 30.65 -19.40 27.58
N HIS A 709 30.55 -19.31 28.89
CA HIS A 709 30.05 -18.13 29.61
C HIS A 709 30.92 -16.89 29.35
N SER A 710 32.26 -17.06 29.31
CA SER A 710 33.21 -15.99 29.00
C SER A 710 33.09 -15.51 27.54
N THR A 711 33.04 -16.44 26.59
CA THR A 711 32.93 -16.12 25.16
C THR A 711 31.63 -15.35 24.86
N ILE A 712 30.49 -15.77 25.43
CA ILE A 712 29.21 -15.06 25.29
C ILE A 712 29.30 -13.65 25.88
N ALA A 713 29.94 -13.49 27.04
CA ALA A 713 30.12 -12.19 27.68
C ALA A 713 30.99 -11.22 26.84
N GLU A 714 32.06 -11.73 26.23
CA GLU A 714 32.97 -10.93 25.39
C GLU A 714 32.30 -10.41 24.12
N ILE A 715 31.55 -11.25 23.42
CA ILE A 715 30.82 -10.86 22.20
C ILE A 715 29.82 -9.74 22.48
N PHE A 716 29.14 -9.82 23.63
CA PHE A 716 28.18 -8.80 24.03
C PHE A 716 28.86 -7.49 24.45
N ALA A 717 29.99 -7.58 25.18
CA ALA A 717 30.77 -6.42 25.56
C ALA A 717 31.31 -5.65 24.33
N GLU A 718 31.75 -6.34 23.28
CA GLU A 718 32.20 -5.73 22.03
C GLU A 718 31.11 -4.91 21.34
N ARG A 719 29.89 -5.45 21.27
CA ARG A 719 28.73 -4.77 20.66
C ARG A 719 28.36 -3.50 21.40
N LEU A 720 28.32 -3.58 22.73
CA LEU A 720 27.98 -2.43 23.55
C LEU A 720 29.07 -1.34 23.52
N ALA A 721 30.35 -1.73 23.45
CA ALA A 721 31.45 -0.80 23.26
C ALA A 721 31.34 -0.04 21.92
N ASP A 722 30.94 -0.74 20.86
CA ASP A 722 30.75 -0.14 19.53
C ASP A 722 29.57 0.83 19.49
N ASP A 723 28.43 0.47 20.09
CA ASP A 723 27.27 1.36 20.24
C ASP A 723 27.63 2.63 21.03
N PHE A 724 28.41 2.49 22.11
CA PHE A 724 28.81 3.62 22.94
C PHE A 724 29.75 4.58 22.21
N ARG A 725 30.72 4.04 21.46
CA ARG A 725 31.64 4.84 20.63
C ARG A 725 30.88 5.70 19.62
N LYS A 726 29.94 5.09 18.89
CA LYS A 726 29.10 5.76 17.89
C LYS A 726 28.28 6.91 18.47
N VAL A 727 27.76 6.76 19.69
CA VAL A 727 27.02 7.83 20.36
C VAL A 727 27.92 8.99 20.80
N ILE A 728 29.13 8.71 21.29
CA ILE A 728 30.09 9.77 21.64
C ILE A 728 30.46 10.57 20.38
N GLU A 729 30.80 9.88 19.29
CA GLU A 729 31.16 10.52 18.01
C GLU A 729 30.00 11.36 17.44
N ALA A 730 28.76 10.86 17.53
CA ALA A 730 27.57 11.60 17.10
C ALA A 730 27.26 12.83 17.99
N LYS A 731 27.52 12.72 19.30
CA LYS A 731 27.31 13.82 20.25
C LYS A 731 28.35 14.92 20.08
N GLU A 732 29.63 14.57 19.90
CA GLU A 732 30.69 15.53 19.62
C GLU A 732 30.43 16.30 18.31
N ALA A 733 29.92 15.61 17.27
CA ALA A 733 29.52 16.25 16.02
C ALA A 733 28.31 17.18 16.20
N TYR A 734 27.33 16.81 17.02
CA TYR A 734 26.16 17.64 17.34
C TYR A 734 26.51 18.89 18.16
N ASP A 735 27.34 18.73 19.21
CA ASP A 735 27.76 19.84 20.07
C ASP A 735 28.64 20.85 19.30
N ALA A 736 29.43 20.38 18.33
CA ALA A 736 30.19 21.24 17.42
C ALA A 736 29.29 22.14 16.55
N LEU A 737 28.11 21.64 16.13
CA LEU A 737 27.14 22.40 15.31
C LEU A 737 26.33 23.41 16.13
N GLN A 738 26.08 23.15 17.42
CA GLN A 738 25.35 24.09 18.28
C GLN A 738 26.19 25.33 18.66
N GLY A 739 27.51 25.23 18.60
CA GLY A 739 28.44 26.31 18.96
C GLY A 739 28.64 27.41 17.91
N THR A 740 28.21 27.21 16.65
CA THR A 740 28.59 28.09 15.52
C THR A 740 27.56 29.15 15.14
N GLY A 741 26.34 29.12 15.69
CA GLY A 741 25.34 30.20 15.57
C GLY A 741 24.81 30.50 14.16
N SER A 742 25.26 29.79 13.13
CA SER A 742 24.79 29.87 11.74
C SER A 742 25.23 28.62 10.98
N LEU A 743 24.28 27.90 10.39
CA LEU A 743 24.56 26.77 9.49
C LEU A 743 24.93 27.31 8.10
N GLU A 744 26.20 27.64 7.89
CA GLU A 744 26.72 27.88 6.53
C GLU A 744 27.17 26.56 5.87
N ALA A 745 27.17 26.55 4.53
CA ALA A 745 27.30 25.38 3.66
C ALA A 745 28.59 24.53 3.78
N ASN A 746 29.45 24.78 4.76
CA ASN A 746 30.71 24.06 4.97
C ASN A 746 30.61 22.90 6.00
N ASP A 747 29.47 22.71 6.67
CA ASP A 747 29.30 21.64 7.67
C ASP A 747 28.89 20.27 7.07
N SER A 748 29.21 20.03 5.80
CA SER A 748 28.94 18.78 5.06
C SER A 748 29.51 17.55 5.78
N GLU A 749 30.69 17.66 6.39
CA GLU A 749 31.36 16.53 7.04
C GLU A 749 30.73 16.17 8.41
N ALA A 750 30.33 17.18 9.20
CA ALA A 750 29.63 16.97 10.47
C ALA A 750 28.23 16.39 10.23
N LEU A 751 27.51 16.90 9.22
CA LEU A 751 26.21 16.39 8.82
C LEU A 751 26.30 14.97 8.22
N ALA A 752 27.37 14.67 7.47
CA ALA A 752 27.63 13.33 6.93
C ALA A 752 27.96 12.32 8.03
N LYS A 753 28.79 12.70 9.02
CA LYS A 753 29.05 11.88 10.23
C LYS A 753 27.74 11.63 10.99
N MET A 754 26.94 12.66 11.24
CA MET A 754 25.63 12.54 11.87
C MET A 754 24.65 11.64 11.10
N LYS A 755 24.60 11.73 9.76
CA LYS A 755 23.80 10.84 8.90
C LYS A 755 24.32 9.40 8.89
N LEU A 756 25.63 9.19 9.00
CA LEU A 756 26.25 7.86 9.07
C LEU A 756 25.81 7.09 10.34
N TYR A 757 25.58 7.81 11.44
CA TYR A 757 25.10 7.25 12.71
C TYR A 757 23.57 7.27 12.86
N HIS A 758 22.84 7.86 11.90
CA HIS A 758 21.39 7.87 11.85
C HIS A 758 20.82 6.59 11.21
N ALA A 759 21.06 5.44 11.84
CA ALA A 759 20.39 4.19 11.51
C ALA A 759 19.30 3.88 12.55
N PRO A 760 18.15 3.27 12.20
CA PRO A 760 17.10 2.83 13.14
C PRO A 760 17.53 1.73 14.14
N SER A 761 18.83 1.53 14.31
CA SER A 761 19.50 0.47 15.05
C SER A 761 20.33 0.96 16.24
N LEU A 762 20.24 2.24 16.62
CA LEU A 762 20.82 2.78 17.86
C LEU A 762 19.74 3.20 18.87
N PRO A 763 19.79 2.73 20.14
CA PRO A 763 20.66 1.65 20.61
C PRO A 763 20.36 0.33 19.89
N SER A 764 21.36 -0.56 19.79
CA SER A 764 21.10 -1.91 19.28
C SER A 764 20.03 -2.61 20.14
N ASN A 765 19.29 -3.57 19.56
CA ASN A 765 18.26 -4.32 20.30
C ASN A 765 18.80 -4.99 21.59
N CYS A 766 20.11 -5.27 21.62
CA CYS A 766 20.82 -5.78 22.80
C CYS A 766 20.87 -4.76 23.96
N ALA A 767 21.04 -3.47 23.67
CA ALA A 767 20.99 -2.40 24.67
C ALA A 767 19.55 -2.04 25.06
N ASP A 768 18.59 -2.18 24.15
CA ASP A 768 17.16 -1.91 24.43
C ASP A 768 16.51 -2.98 25.35
N THR A 769 16.91 -4.25 25.22
CA THR A 769 16.33 -5.39 25.96
C THR A 769 17.03 -5.74 27.28
N ALA A 770 18.12 -5.07 27.64
CA ALA A 770 18.87 -5.45 28.82
C ALA A 770 18.17 -5.12 30.15
N PRO A 771 18.14 -6.05 31.13
CA PRO A 771 17.21 -5.98 32.25
C PRO A 771 17.53 -4.88 33.28
N ARG A 772 16.50 -4.09 33.64
CA ARG A 772 16.52 -3.15 34.77
C ARG A 772 16.19 -3.86 36.09
N ARG A 773 17.12 -4.67 36.62
CA ARG A 773 17.24 -5.35 37.96
C ARG A 773 16.04 -5.66 38.89
N ARG A 774 14.79 -5.25 38.66
CA ARG A 774 13.63 -5.64 39.47
C ARG A 774 12.98 -6.84 38.78
N GLY A 775 13.52 -8.04 39.07
CA GLY A 775 12.87 -9.30 38.72
C GLY A 775 13.77 -10.44 38.24
N THR A 776 15.09 -10.28 38.13
CA THR A 776 15.95 -11.32 37.55
C THR A 776 16.53 -12.31 38.58
N THR A 777 16.68 -13.57 38.15
CA THR A 777 17.31 -14.66 38.91
C THR A 777 18.79 -14.36 39.21
N GLN A 778 19.34 -14.92 40.30
CA GLN A 778 20.70 -14.68 40.81
C GLN A 778 21.81 -14.98 39.78
N ARG A 779 21.51 -15.76 38.73
CA ARG A 779 22.43 -16.24 37.69
C ARG A 779 22.56 -15.30 36.48
N ALA A 780 21.47 -14.62 36.10
CA ALA A 780 21.52 -13.52 35.12
C ALA A 780 22.40 -12.35 35.59
N ALA A 781 22.65 -12.24 36.89
CA ALA A 781 23.59 -11.28 37.45
C ALA A 781 25.07 -11.64 37.17
N LYS A 782 25.43 -12.94 37.12
CA LYS A 782 26.83 -13.38 36.91
C LYS A 782 27.31 -13.15 35.48
N LEU A 783 26.48 -13.47 34.49
CA LEU A 783 26.76 -13.15 33.08
C LEU A 783 26.87 -11.64 32.86
N ALA A 784 25.99 -10.86 33.51
CA ALA A 784 26.03 -9.39 33.44
C ALA A 784 27.29 -8.79 34.08
N ASP A 785 27.82 -9.40 35.15
CA ASP A 785 29.07 -8.97 35.77
C ASP A 785 30.28 -9.24 34.84
N LEU A 786 30.33 -10.41 34.19
CA LEU A 786 31.38 -10.74 33.21
C LEU A 786 31.35 -9.87 31.96
N VAL A 787 30.15 -9.56 31.45
CA VAL A 787 29.96 -8.59 30.37
C VAL A 787 30.56 -7.24 30.77
N ALA A 788 30.32 -6.80 32.00
CA ALA A 788 30.79 -5.51 32.46
C ALA A 788 32.32 -5.48 32.65
N ASP A 789 32.93 -6.59 33.05
CA ASP A 789 34.38 -6.74 33.14
C ASP A 789 35.03 -6.78 31.73
N ALA A 790 34.47 -7.55 30.80
CA ALA A 790 34.92 -7.60 29.40
C ALA A 790 34.81 -6.24 28.71
N LEU A 791 33.74 -5.48 28.96
CA LEU A 791 33.55 -4.12 28.42
C LEU A 791 34.65 -3.16 28.90
N THR A 792 35.05 -3.29 30.17
CA THR A 792 36.10 -2.46 30.78
C THR A 792 37.48 -2.76 30.18
N ALA A 793 37.71 -3.98 29.68
CA ALA A 793 38.94 -4.37 29.01
C ALA A 793 39.01 -3.91 27.55
N LYS A 794 37.87 -3.79 26.86
CA LYS A 794 37.81 -3.58 25.40
C LYS A 794 37.56 -2.13 24.94
N SER A 795 37.11 -1.22 25.80
CA SER A 795 36.98 0.21 25.45
C SER A 795 37.76 1.11 26.40
N LYS A 796 38.73 1.84 25.83
CA LYS A 796 39.55 2.83 26.55
C LYS A 796 38.69 4.03 26.96
N GLU A 797 37.77 4.46 26.11
CA GLU A 797 36.85 5.58 26.31
C GLU A 797 35.88 5.28 27.46
N ALA A 798 35.29 4.07 27.47
CA ALA A 798 34.45 3.59 28.57
C ALA A 798 35.23 3.39 29.88
N ARG A 799 36.54 3.16 29.82
CA ARG A 799 37.41 3.04 30.98
C ARG A 799 37.85 4.41 31.53
N GLU A 800 38.18 5.36 30.66
CA GLU A 800 38.67 6.70 31.01
C GLU A 800 37.57 7.65 31.48
N SER A 801 36.35 7.49 30.98
CA SER A 801 35.19 8.27 31.43
C SER A 801 34.72 7.95 32.86
N PHE A 802 35.27 6.92 33.55
CA PHE A 802 34.80 6.50 34.88
C PHE A 802 35.90 6.04 35.85
N PRO A 803 36.43 6.92 36.73
CA PRO A 803 37.29 6.50 37.82
C PRO A 803 36.47 5.97 39.01
N ARG A 804 36.69 4.69 39.36
CA ARG A 804 36.26 3.96 40.59
C ARG A 804 34.74 3.81 40.84
N GLY A 805 34.23 2.60 40.60
CA GLY A 805 32.90 2.11 40.99
C GLY A 805 32.60 0.75 40.35
N SER A 806 31.73 -0.08 40.97
CA SER A 806 31.33 -1.41 40.49
C SER A 806 30.99 -1.43 38.99
N ALA A 807 31.48 -2.45 38.25
CA ALA A 807 31.29 -2.65 36.81
C ALA A 807 29.84 -2.48 36.33
N ARG A 808 28.90 -2.83 37.21
CA ARG A 808 27.46 -2.69 37.03
C ARG A 808 26.93 -1.25 36.93
N ASN A 809 27.52 -0.28 37.63
CA ASN A 809 27.13 1.12 37.53
C ASN A 809 27.62 1.74 36.21
N ARG A 810 28.74 1.25 35.69
CA ARG A 810 29.33 1.67 34.40
C ARG A 810 28.40 1.32 33.24
N TYR A 811 27.92 0.07 33.20
CA TYR A 811 26.93 -0.41 32.22
C TYR A 811 25.65 0.45 32.15
N ARG A 812 25.11 0.84 33.31
CA ARG A 812 23.86 1.62 33.39
C ARG A 812 23.98 3.06 32.91
N PHE A 813 25.10 3.71 33.21
CA PHE A 813 25.30 5.11 32.82
C PHE A 813 25.50 5.25 31.32
N VAL A 814 26.30 4.36 30.72
CA VAL A 814 26.49 4.23 29.26
C VAL A 814 25.14 4.11 28.54
N LEU A 815 24.28 3.20 29.02
CA LEU A 815 22.94 3.00 28.47
C LEU A 815 22.05 4.25 28.57
N GLN A 816 22.14 4.99 29.67
CA GLN A 816 21.37 6.22 29.88
C GLN A 816 21.80 7.36 28.96
N GLN A 817 23.10 7.50 28.69
CA GLN A 817 23.62 8.51 27.77
C GLN A 817 23.19 8.22 26.32
N ILE A 818 23.27 6.95 25.90
CA ILE A 818 22.85 6.49 24.57
C ILE A 818 21.36 6.78 24.32
N VAL A 819 20.49 6.42 25.27
CA VAL A 819 19.03 6.61 25.16
C VAL A 819 18.62 8.09 25.30
N GLY A 820 19.35 8.87 26.11
CA GLY A 820 19.09 10.30 26.29
C GLY A 820 19.35 11.09 25.02
N PHE A 821 20.55 10.93 24.45
CA PHE A 821 20.97 11.65 23.25
C PHE A 821 20.12 11.29 22.02
N THR A 822 19.78 10.01 21.81
CA THR A 822 18.93 9.59 20.67
C THR A 822 17.53 10.21 20.70
N LYS A 823 16.96 10.50 21.87
CA LYS A 823 15.67 11.19 21.98
C LYS A 823 15.75 12.68 21.68
N GLU A 824 16.78 13.36 22.17
CA GLU A 824 17.03 14.78 21.88
C GLU A 824 17.34 14.98 20.40
N TYR A 825 18.13 14.08 19.81
CA TYR A 825 18.52 14.07 18.41
C TYR A 825 17.34 13.79 17.45
N ALA A 826 16.49 12.80 17.76
CA ALA A 826 15.29 12.51 16.97
C ALA A 826 14.26 13.66 16.99
N ALA A 827 14.20 14.42 18.09
CA ALA A 827 13.36 15.61 18.17
C ALA A 827 13.90 16.77 17.31
N ALA A 828 15.22 16.94 17.22
CA ALA A 828 15.86 17.98 16.42
C ALA A 828 15.82 17.71 14.89
N LEU A 829 15.89 16.45 14.45
CA LEU A 829 15.79 16.07 13.04
C LEU A 829 14.37 16.07 12.48
N ALA A 830 13.36 15.91 13.34
CA ALA A 830 11.96 16.07 12.95
C ALA A 830 11.64 17.50 12.48
N ASP A 831 12.50 18.47 12.79
CA ASP A 831 12.34 19.89 12.46
C ASP A 831 13.01 20.29 11.13
N THR A 832 13.81 19.41 10.49
CA THR A 832 14.72 19.81 9.39
C THR A 832 14.61 19.04 8.05
N GLY A 833 13.63 18.15 7.85
CA GLY A 833 13.14 17.90 6.48
C GLY A 833 12.78 16.48 6.05
N SER A 834 11.57 16.34 5.50
CA SER A 834 11.27 15.49 4.33
C SER A 834 10.02 16.02 3.63
N SER A 835 9.85 15.72 2.34
CA SER A 835 8.67 16.06 1.51
C SER A 835 7.29 15.65 2.11
N ARG A 836 7.26 14.86 3.19
CA ARG A 836 6.03 14.64 4.00
C ARG A 836 5.57 15.89 4.76
N ASP A 837 6.37 16.95 4.81
CA ASP A 837 6.11 18.22 5.49
C ASP A 837 5.74 19.39 4.55
N LEU A 838 5.41 19.17 3.27
CA LEU A 838 4.97 20.28 2.41
C LEU A 838 3.78 21.05 3.05
N PHE A 839 2.87 20.34 3.72
CA PHE A 839 1.75 20.93 4.46
C PHE A 839 2.06 21.28 5.93
N ARG A 840 3.24 20.91 6.45
CA ARG A 840 3.64 21.15 7.84
C ARG A 840 4.70 22.23 7.88
N MET A 841 4.20 23.46 7.79
CA MET A 841 5.00 24.64 7.99
C MET A 841 4.87 25.03 9.47
N SER A 842 6.00 25.34 10.12
CA SER A 842 5.97 26.05 11.40
C SER A 842 5.22 27.38 11.25
N ASP A 843 4.74 27.95 12.37
CA ASP A 843 4.10 29.27 12.35
C ASP A 843 4.93 30.33 11.64
N ARG A 844 6.24 30.31 11.88
CA ARG A 844 7.19 31.22 11.26
C ARG A 844 7.34 30.98 9.75
N GLN A 845 7.54 29.74 9.32
CA GLN A 845 7.69 29.42 7.89
C GLN A 845 6.43 29.77 7.09
N TRP A 846 5.25 29.50 7.65
CA TRP A 846 3.99 29.85 7.03
C TRP A 846 3.85 31.37 6.91
N ASP A 847 4.16 32.11 7.98
CA ASP A 847 4.09 33.58 8.00
C ASP A 847 5.06 34.21 6.99
N GLU A 848 6.31 33.75 6.96
CA GLU A 848 7.31 34.17 5.97
C GLU A 848 6.85 33.87 4.53
N ALA A 849 6.23 32.71 4.29
CA ALA A 849 5.72 32.33 2.98
C ALA A 849 4.43 33.07 2.57
N PHE A 850 3.58 33.47 3.51
CA PHE A 850 2.38 34.26 3.24
C PHE A 850 2.76 35.70 2.82
N HIS A 851 3.78 36.28 3.45
CA HIS A 851 4.22 37.67 3.23
C HIS A 851 5.26 37.87 2.11
N ARG A 852 5.85 36.81 1.55
CA ARG A 852 6.79 36.94 0.41
C ARG A 852 6.08 37.47 -0.85
N PRO A 853 6.79 37.95 -1.89
CA PRO A 853 6.14 38.29 -3.17
C PRO A 853 5.43 37.08 -3.84
N PHE A 854 4.46 37.34 -4.71
CA PHE A 854 3.84 36.27 -5.52
C PHE A 854 4.87 35.58 -6.41
N SER A 855 4.69 34.28 -6.63
CA SER A 855 5.58 33.51 -7.50
C SER A 855 5.41 33.88 -8.97
N ALA A 856 6.43 33.63 -9.78
CA ALA A 856 6.32 33.75 -11.23
C ALA A 856 5.21 32.84 -11.81
N ALA A 857 4.87 31.72 -11.18
CA ALA A 857 3.80 30.84 -11.64
C ALA A 857 2.40 31.47 -11.50
N VAL A 858 2.21 32.33 -10.49
CA VAL A 858 0.97 33.13 -10.33
C VAL A 858 0.98 34.30 -11.32
N LEU A 859 2.10 35.01 -11.39
CA LEU A 859 2.22 36.25 -12.18
C LEU A 859 2.31 36.02 -13.69
N GLN A 860 2.93 34.91 -14.11
CA GLN A 860 3.25 34.57 -15.49
C GLN A 860 3.13 33.05 -15.70
N PRO A 861 1.92 32.52 -15.85
CA PRO A 861 1.73 31.10 -16.13
C PRO A 861 2.34 30.74 -17.50
N THR A 862 3.44 29.97 -17.49
CA THR A 862 4.08 29.46 -18.71
C THR A 862 3.73 27.97 -18.93
N PRO A 863 3.38 27.55 -20.16
CA PRO A 863 3.30 26.13 -20.50
C PRO A 863 4.69 25.55 -20.76
N GLU A 864 4.84 24.26 -20.48
CA GLU A 864 6.04 23.48 -20.78
C GLU A 864 6.37 23.51 -22.30
N PRO A 865 7.65 23.45 -22.69
CA PRO A 865 8.05 23.30 -24.09
C PRO A 865 7.54 21.97 -24.66
N VAL A 866 6.95 22.01 -25.85
CA VAL A 866 6.34 20.85 -26.51
C VAL A 866 6.46 20.97 -28.04
N ASP A 867 6.55 19.83 -28.72
CA ASP A 867 6.65 19.76 -30.18
C ASP A 867 5.26 19.87 -30.83
N ILE A 868 5.15 20.72 -31.87
CA ILE A 868 3.89 21.00 -32.58
C ILE A 868 3.47 19.81 -33.44
N ALA A 869 2.18 19.47 -33.43
CA ALA A 869 1.59 18.43 -34.27
C ALA A 869 1.73 18.77 -35.75
N THR A 870 2.06 17.77 -36.57
CA THR A 870 2.13 17.97 -38.03
C THR A 870 0.75 17.88 -38.67
N GLU A 871 0.61 18.45 -39.87
CA GLU A 871 -0.66 18.45 -40.63
C GLU A 871 -1.17 17.03 -40.89
N GLU A 872 -0.27 16.08 -41.16
CA GLU A 872 -0.59 14.66 -41.38
C GLU A 872 -1.30 14.03 -40.19
N GLN A 873 -0.92 14.41 -38.96
CA GLN A 873 -1.52 13.87 -37.74
C GLN A 873 -2.92 14.42 -37.47
N MET A 874 -3.22 15.62 -37.97
CA MET A 874 -4.54 16.26 -37.85
C MET A 874 -5.48 15.90 -39.01
N ALA A 875 -4.93 15.45 -40.15
CA ALA A 875 -5.69 15.17 -41.36
C ALA A 875 -6.88 14.22 -41.15
N PRO A 876 -6.81 13.12 -40.37
CA PRO A 876 -7.96 12.23 -40.16
C PRO A 876 -9.18 12.94 -39.55
N LEU A 877 -8.94 13.83 -38.59
CA LEU A 877 -9.99 14.63 -37.95
C LEU A 877 -10.58 15.64 -38.94
N HIS A 878 -9.72 16.33 -39.69
CA HIS A 878 -10.19 17.31 -40.68
C HIS A 878 -11.04 16.68 -41.77
N VAL A 879 -10.64 15.52 -42.29
CA VAL A 879 -11.42 14.77 -43.29
C VAL A 879 -12.78 14.39 -42.72
N PHE A 880 -12.81 13.82 -41.52
CA PHE A 880 -14.05 13.42 -40.88
C PHE A 880 -15.04 14.58 -40.69
N LEU A 881 -14.57 15.72 -40.19
CA LEU A 881 -15.45 16.90 -39.98
C LEU A 881 -15.99 17.45 -41.31
N ARG A 882 -15.23 17.37 -42.40
CA ARG A 882 -15.64 17.83 -43.75
C ARG A 882 -16.67 16.91 -44.41
N GLU A 883 -16.70 15.63 -44.05
CA GLU A 883 -17.65 14.64 -44.60
C GLU A 883 -19.09 14.78 -44.04
N ARG A 884 -19.31 15.68 -43.08
CA ARG A 884 -20.62 16.04 -42.50
C ARG A 884 -21.42 14.86 -41.90
N PRO A 885 -20.83 14.06 -40.99
CA PRO A 885 -21.56 12.98 -40.33
C PRO A 885 -22.73 13.54 -39.50
N GLY A 886 -23.92 12.96 -39.65
CA GLY A 886 -25.12 13.38 -38.90
C GLY A 886 -25.17 12.90 -37.44
N SER A 887 -24.38 11.88 -37.10
CA SER A 887 -24.27 11.32 -35.74
C SER A 887 -23.02 10.43 -35.64
N LEU A 888 -22.48 10.24 -34.43
CA LEU A 888 -21.30 9.38 -34.21
C LEU A 888 -21.59 7.88 -34.43
N GLY A 889 -22.82 7.41 -34.14
CA GLY A 889 -23.21 6.00 -34.27
C GLY A 889 -22.53 5.03 -33.28
N GLN A 890 -21.66 5.53 -32.42
CA GLN A 890 -20.89 4.82 -31.37
C GLN A 890 -20.65 5.79 -30.20
N THR A 891 -20.17 5.30 -29.04
CA THR A 891 -19.99 6.13 -27.82
C THR A 891 -18.82 7.11 -27.90
N GLU A 892 -17.75 6.74 -28.60
CA GLU A 892 -16.59 7.59 -28.83
C GLU A 892 -15.90 7.24 -30.15
N MET A 893 -15.16 8.20 -30.70
CA MET A 893 -14.34 8.02 -31.87
C MET A 893 -12.99 8.73 -31.69
N THR A 894 -11.91 7.96 -31.72
CA THR A 894 -10.55 8.46 -31.51
C THR A 894 -9.84 8.65 -32.84
N PHE A 895 -9.17 9.80 -32.99
CA PHE A 895 -8.29 10.11 -34.11
C PHE A 895 -6.82 10.01 -33.68
N GLU A 896 -5.90 10.18 -34.63
CA GLU A 896 -4.48 10.33 -34.26
C GLU A 896 -4.27 11.52 -33.31
N ARG A 897 -5.01 12.61 -33.52
CA ARG A 897 -5.07 13.77 -32.62
C ARG A 897 -6.51 14.04 -32.20
N GLY A 898 -6.79 13.73 -30.94
CA GLY A 898 -8.06 14.01 -30.27
C GLY A 898 -9.09 12.89 -30.31
N THR A 899 -10.18 13.08 -29.56
CA THR A 899 -11.29 12.14 -29.45
C THR A 899 -12.61 12.91 -29.47
N LEU A 900 -13.58 12.41 -30.24
CA LEU A 900 -14.94 12.93 -30.27
C LEU A 900 -15.86 11.96 -29.52
N LEU A 901 -16.62 12.48 -28.56
CA LEU A 901 -17.56 11.72 -27.75
C LEU A 901 -18.99 11.90 -28.28
N ASP A 902 -19.87 10.94 -27.97
CA ASP A 902 -21.27 10.93 -28.39
C ASP A 902 -22.12 12.05 -27.76
N ASP A 903 -21.63 12.67 -26.68
CA ASP A 903 -22.20 13.87 -26.06
C ASP A 903 -21.75 15.19 -26.73
N GLY A 904 -21.05 15.12 -27.86
CA GLY A 904 -20.63 16.27 -28.66
C GLY A 904 -19.37 16.96 -28.16
N ARG A 905 -18.61 16.35 -27.24
CA ARG A 905 -17.27 16.82 -26.85
C ARG A 905 -16.21 16.42 -27.85
N LEU A 906 -15.51 17.40 -28.41
CA LEU A 906 -14.26 17.19 -29.13
C LEU A 906 -13.09 17.51 -28.20
N ASP A 907 -12.45 16.47 -27.67
CA ASP A 907 -11.26 16.58 -26.82
C ASP A 907 -9.97 16.60 -27.64
N LEU A 908 -9.35 17.77 -27.69
CA LEU A 908 -8.06 18.07 -28.27
C LEU A 908 -7.07 18.58 -27.20
N CYS A 909 -7.27 18.23 -25.93
CA CYS A 909 -6.35 18.62 -24.88
C CYS A 909 -4.98 17.98 -25.06
N LYS A 910 -3.92 18.78 -24.86
CA LYS A 910 -2.50 18.36 -24.91
C LYS A 910 -2.11 17.71 -26.24
N GLN A 911 -2.82 18.03 -27.33
CA GLN A 911 -2.51 17.54 -28.67
C GLN A 911 -1.44 18.39 -29.37
N VAL A 912 -1.12 19.56 -28.79
CA VAL A 912 -0.07 20.48 -29.24
C VAL A 912 -0.27 20.91 -30.69
N ILE A 913 -1.49 21.35 -31.01
CA ILE A 913 -1.86 21.79 -32.37
C ILE A 913 -0.98 22.96 -32.85
N GLY A 914 -0.50 23.80 -31.93
CA GLY A 914 0.30 24.99 -32.23
C GLY A 914 -0.45 26.02 -33.08
N PRO A 915 0.15 27.19 -33.36
CA PRO A 915 -0.53 28.27 -34.08
C PRO A 915 -0.92 27.91 -35.52
N GLN A 916 -0.10 27.11 -36.21
CA GLN A 916 -0.33 26.74 -37.60
C GLN A 916 -1.52 25.79 -37.78
N GLY A 917 -1.78 24.90 -36.81
CA GLY A 917 -2.89 23.95 -36.87
C GLY A 917 -4.25 24.54 -36.50
N VAL A 918 -4.29 25.76 -35.95
CA VAL A 918 -5.54 26.43 -35.55
C VAL A 918 -6.45 26.67 -36.74
N LYS A 919 -5.95 27.33 -37.79
CA LYS A 919 -6.78 27.74 -38.93
C LYS A 919 -7.40 26.54 -39.67
N PRO A 920 -6.64 25.49 -40.06
CA PRO A 920 -7.21 24.30 -40.70
C PRO A 920 -8.26 23.58 -39.85
N LEU A 921 -8.11 23.61 -38.52
CA LEU A 921 -9.09 23.04 -37.60
C LEU A 921 -10.42 23.79 -37.67
N PHE A 922 -10.41 25.12 -37.55
CA PHE A 922 -11.64 25.91 -37.59
C PHE A 922 -12.29 25.90 -38.98
N GLU A 923 -11.50 25.88 -40.06
CA GLU A 923 -12.03 25.66 -41.42
C GLU A 923 -12.74 24.30 -41.55
N SER A 924 -12.26 23.27 -40.85
CA SER A 924 -12.92 21.96 -40.86
C SER A 924 -14.19 21.95 -39.99
N LEU A 925 -14.19 22.64 -38.85
CA LEU A 925 -15.36 22.80 -37.97
C LEU A 925 -16.48 23.64 -38.60
N MET A 926 -16.16 24.52 -39.55
CA MET A 926 -17.17 25.25 -40.37
C MET A 926 -18.07 24.31 -41.19
N HIS A 927 -17.70 23.04 -41.36
CA HIS A 927 -18.51 22.06 -42.07
C HIS A 927 -19.44 21.24 -41.16
N ASP A 928 -19.39 21.43 -39.84
CA ASP A 928 -20.27 20.77 -38.89
C ASP A 928 -21.65 21.45 -38.80
N ASP A 929 -22.39 21.40 -39.92
CA ASP A 929 -23.73 22.02 -40.04
C ASP A 929 -24.75 21.40 -39.08
N ASN A 930 -24.53 20.15 -38.65
CA ASN A 930 -25.45 19.38 -37.80
C ASN A 930 -25.22 19.62 -36.30
N GLY A 931 -24.16 20.33 -35.91
CA GLY A 931 -23.81 20.58 -34.51
C GLY A 931 -23.41 19.31 -33.76
N LEU A 932 -22.66 18.44 -34.43
CA LEU A 932 -22.07 17.25 -33.83
C LEU A 932 -21.12 17.63 -32.69
N VAL A 933 -20.38 18.72 -32.83
CA VAL A 933 -19.49 19.26 -31.80
C VAL A 933 -20.20 20.43 -31.10
N GLN A 934 -20.41 20.28 -29.79
CA GLN A 934 -21.02 21.28 -28.91
C GLN A 934 -20.05 21.83 -27.87
N HIS A 935 -19.01 21.06 -27.55
CA HIS A 935 -18.02 21.40 -26.54
C HIS A 935 -16.62 21.18 -27.12
N LEU A 936 -15.86 22.25 -27.28
CA LEU A 936 -14.49 22.16 -27.81
C LEU A 936 -13.47 22.28 -26.67
N LEU A 937 -12.71 21.21 -26.46
CA LEU A 937 -11.69 21.12 -25.44
C LEU A 937 -10.31 21.21 -26.07
N LEU A 938 -9.74 22.42 -26.09
CA LEU A 938 -8.45 22.73 -26.71
C LEU A 938 -7.41 23.14 -25.66
N GLY A 939 -7.40 22.47 -24.51
CA GLY A 939 -6.49 22.80 -23.41
C GLY A 939 -5.02 22.45 -23.70
N ASN A 940 -4.07 23.32 -23.33
CA ASN A 940 -2.62 23.11 -23.44
C ASN A 940 -2.14 22.76 -24.87
N ASN A 941 -2.52 23.55 -25.88
CA ASN A 941 -2.08 23.36 -27.27
C ASN A 941 -1.03 24.37 -27.75
N VAL A 942 -0.66 25.34 -26.91
CA VAL A 942 0.38 26.35 -27.20
C VAL A 942 0.10 27.13 -28.50
N ALA A 943 -1.17 27.39 -28.77
CA ALA A 943 -1.62 28.01 -30.02
C ALA A 943 -1.49 29.55 -30.05
N GLY A 944 -1.20 30.18 -28.90
CA GLY A 944 -0.99 31.61 -28.78
C GLY A 944 -2.24 32.45 -29.10
N ASP A 945 -2.02 33.70 -29.49
CA ASP A 945 -3.07 34.66 -29.83
C ASP A 945 -3.79 34.33 -31.16
N ASP A 946 -3.19 33.51 -32.02
CA ASP A 946 -3.83 33.01 -33.24
C ASP A 946 -5.07 32.17 -32.93
N LEU A 947 -5.06 31.43 -31.82
CA LEU A 947 -6.25 30.73 -31.33
C LEU A 947 -7.39 31.71 -31.06
N GLY A 948 -7.12 32.79 -30.32
CA GLY A 948 -8.14 33.75 -29.95
C GLY A 948 -8.76 34.47 -31.16
N ARG A 949 -7.94 34.81 -32.15
CA ARG A 949 -8.41 35.35 -33.44
C ARG A 949 -9.33 34.36 -34.17
N ALA A 950 -8.89 33.11 -34.34
CA ALA A 950 -9.67 32.10 -35.05
C ALA A 950 -10.99 31.75 -34.34
N VAL A 951 -10.98 31.71 -33.00
CA VAL A 951 -12.19 31.54 -32.19
C VAL A 951 -13.17 32.69 -32.43
N GLY A 952 -12.69 33.93 -32.37
CA GLY A 952 -13.53 35.12 -32.62
C GLY A 952 -14.11 35.14 -34.04
N GLU A 953 -13.31 34.78 -35.06
CA GLU A 953 -13.77 34.64 -36.45
C GLU A 953 -14.83 33.54 -36.61
N TYR A 954 -14.60 32.38 -35.99
CA TYR A 954 -15.53 31.25 -36.09
C TYR A 954 -16.87 31.55 -35.42
N ILE A 955 -16.88 32.24 -34.28
CA ILE A 955 -18.13 32.70 -33.63
C ILE A 955 -18.87 33.69 -34.55
N ARG A 956 -18.17 34.72 -35.05
CA ARG A 956 -18.78 35.74 -35.93
C ARG A 956 -19.28 35.21 -37.27
N SER A 957 -18.77 34.05 -37.72
CA SER A 957 -19.27 33.39 -38.93
C SER A 957 -20.74 32.96 -38.82
N GLY A 958 -21.27 32.81 -37.60
CA GLY A 958 -22.61 32.27 -37.33
C GLY A 958 -22.73 30.75 -37.53
N GLN A 959 -21.65 30.07 -37.92
CA GLN A 959 -21.62 28.63 -38.15
C GLN A 959 -21.31 27.83 -36.90
N SER A 960 -20.63 28.41 -35.92
CA SER A 960 -20.34 27.75 -34.63
C SER A 960 -21.64 27.22 -34.00
N LYS A 961 -21.63 25.95 -33.57
CA LYS A 961 -22.67 25.32 -32.73
C LYS A 961 -22.19 25.05 -31.29
N LEU A 962 -21.01 25.58 -30.95
CA LEU A 962 -20.37 25.39 -29.66
C LEU A 962 -21.08 26.19 -28.57
N THR A 963 -21.35 25.54 -27.44
CA THR A 963 -21.85 26.14 -26.20
C THR A 963 -20.73 26.28 -25.15
N THR A 964 -19.68 25.45 -25.26
CA THR A 964 -18.52 25.45 -24.34
C THR A 964 -17.20 25.61 -25.09
N TRP A 965 -16.43 26.60 -24.67
CA TRP A 965 -15.05 26.83 -25.11
C TRP A 965 -14.07 26.57 -23.98
N TYR A 966 -13.35 25.45 -24.04
CA TYR A 966 -12.25 25.16 -23.13
C TYR A 966 -10.90 25.38 -23.81
N ILE A 967 -10.37 26.59 -23.70
CA ILE A 967 -9.14 27.05 -24.38
C ILE A 967 -8.03 27.39 -23.37
N ALA A 968 -7.99 26.63 -22.27
CA ALA A 968 -7.02 26.78 -21.20
C ALA A 968 -5.56 26.54 -21.65
N GLY A 969 -4.59 27.24 -21.07
CA GLY A 969 -3.16 26.93 -21.22
C GLY A 969 -2.59 27.11 -22.63
N ASN A 970 -3.10 28.07 -23.41
CA ASN A 970 -2.70 28.29 -24.80
C ASN A 970 -1.71 29.43 -25.02
N ARG A 971 -1.18 30.06 -23.95
CA ARG A 971 -0.35 31.28 -24.03
C ARG A 971 -1.09 32.48 -24.63
N MET A 972 -2.41 32.51 -24.50
CA MET A 972 -3.20 33.64 -24.97
C MET A 972 -2.95 34.87 -24.09
N THR A 973 -2.74 36.01 -24.74
CA THR A 973 -2.56 37.33 -24.12
C THR A 973 -3.80 38.19 -24.37
N LYS A 974 -3.69 39.49 -24.08
CA LYS A 974 -4.72 40.48 -24.42
C LYS A 974 -5.11 40.45 -25.90
N ASP A 975 -4.14 40.26 -26.79
CA ASP A 975 -4.37 40.35 -28.23
C ASP A 975 -5.18 39.16 -28.77
N GLY A 976 -5.04 37.98 -28.15
CA GLY A 976 -5.86 36.83 -28.45
C GLY A 976 -7.25 36.87 -27.81
N ILE A 977 -7.37 37.30 -26.54
CA ILE A 977 -8.67 37.29 -25.86
C ILE A 977 -9.62 38.40 -26.34
N THR A 978 -9.08 39.53 -26.82
CA THR A 978 -9.91 40.67 -27.26
C THR A 978 -10.88 40.28 -28.39
N PRO A 979 -10.45 39.64 -29.50
CA PRO A 979 -11.35 39.15 -30.54
C PRO A 979 -12.43 38.18 -30.04
N VAL A 980 -12.09 37.30 -29.07
CA VAL A 980 -13.05 36.36 -28.47
C VAL A 980 -14.12 37.14 -27.70
N CYS A 981 -13.72 38.07 -26.83
CA CYS A 981 -14.66 38.89 -26.07
C CYS A 981 -15.57 39.72 -26.96
N GLU A 982 -15.02 40.35 -28.01
CA GLU A 982 -15.80 41.13 -28.98
C GLU A 982 -16.82 40.27 -29.73
N ALA A 983 -16.44 39.06 -30.16
CA ALA A 983 -17.37 38.14 -30.81
C ALA A 983 -18.49 37.68 -29.87
N LEU A 984 -18.17 37.47 -28.60
CA LEU A 984 -19.14 37.02 -27.60
C LEU A 984 -20.09 38.12 -27.09
N CYS A 985 -19.80 39.41 -27.32
CA CYS A 985 -20.68 40.50 -26.89
C CYS A 985 -22.12 40.35 -27.40
N ASP A 986 -22.27 39.91 -28.66
CA ASP A 986 -23.56 39.75 -29.34
C ASP A 986 -23.97 38.27 -29.49
N ASP A 987 -23.17 37.35 -28.95
CA ASP A 987 -23.42 35.91 -29.03
C ASP A 987 -24.44 35.45 -27.97
N SER A 988 -25.35 34.55 -28.37
CA SER A 988 -26.38 33.98 -27.50
C SER A 988 -26.25 32.46 -27.31
N GLN A 989 -25.22 31.85 -27.89
CA GLN A 989 -25.07 30.40 -27.93
C GLN A 989 -24.04 29.89 -26.92
N VAL A 990 -22.94 30.62 -26.75
CA VAL A 990 -21.87 30.27 -25.83
C VAL A 990 -22.31 30.53 -24.40
N LEU A 991 -22.37 29.45 -23.62
CA LEU A 991 -22.74 29.47 -22.21
C LEU A 991 -21.53 29.39 -21.30
N GLN A 992 -20.39 28.89 -21.79
CA GLN A 992 -19.23 28.61 -20.96
C GLN A 992 -17.90 28.95 -21.65
N LEU A 993 -17.08 29.75 -20.97
CA LEU A 993 -15.76 30.16 -21.44
C LEU A 993 -14.69 29.87 -20.38
N TRP A 994 -13.74 28.99 -20.72
CA TRP A 994 -12.69 28.55 -19.82
C TRP A 994 -11.31 28.97 -20.35
N LEU A 995 -10.65 29.87 -19.61
CA LEU A 995 -9.42 30.56 -20.02
C LEU A 995 -8.23 30.27 -19.11
N LYS A 996 -8.37 29.31 -18.19
CA LYS A 996 -7.37 28.96 -17.18
C LYS A 996 -5.95 28.88 -17.73
N ARG A 997 -4.95 29.34 -16.97
CA ARG A 997 -3.52 29.26 -17.33
C ARG A 997 -3.14 29.96 -18.65
N ASN A 998 -3.90 30.97 -19.06
CA ASN A 998 -3.47 31.92 -20.08
C ASN A 998 -2.92 33.19 -19.41
N PRO A 999 -1.77 33.75 -19.83
CA PRO A 999 -1.20 34.96 -19.25
C PRO A 999 -1.97 36.22 -19.69
N LEU A 1000 -3.25 36.32 -19.29
CA LEU A 1000 -4.12 37.43 -19.65
C LEU A 1000 -3.72 38.70 -18.91
N LEU A 1001 -3.38 38.58 -17.63
CA LEU A 1001 -3.03 39.69 -16.74
C LEU A 1001 -4.19 40.69 -16.54
N SER A 1002 -3.99 41.65 -15.65
CA SER A 1002 -4.99 42.69 -15.34
C SER A 1002 -5.41 43.51 -16.58
N ILE A 1003 -4.48 43.75 -17.50
CA ILE A 1003 -4.72 44.55 -18.72
C ILE A 1003 -5.77 43.94 -19.66
N SER A 1004 -5.95 42.62 -19.63
CA SER A 1004 -6.95 41.92 -20.44
C SER A 1004 -8.35 41.96 -19.86
N MET A 1005 -8.51 42.42 -18.61
CA MET A 1005 -9.82 42.47 -17.97
C MET A 1005 -10.71 43.61 -18.51
N GLY A 1006 -10.16 44.57 -19.26
CA GLY A 1006 -10.95 45.55 -20.01
C GLY A 1006 -11.91 44.90 -21.02
N PRO A 1007 -11.40 44.13 -22.00
CA PRO A 1007 -12.23 43.34 -22.92
C PRO A 1007 -13.21 42.39 -22.21
N VAL A 1008 -12.77 41.65 -21.20
CA VAL A 1008 -13.63 40.72 -20.42
C VAL A 1008 -14.75 41.48 -19.70
N ALA A 1009 -14.44 42.62 -19.10
CA ALA A 1009 -15.44 43.46 -18.44
C ALA A 1009 -16.46 44.03 -19.44
N SER A 1010 -16.04 44.36 -20.66
CA SER A 1010 -16.97 44.80 -21.72
C SER A 1010 -17.88 43.67 -22.18
N LEU A 1011 -17.34 42.46 -22.34
CA LEU A 1011 -18.14 41.25 -22.59
C LEU A 1011 -19.19 41.06 -21.49
N LEU A 1012 -18.80 41.08 -20.22
CA LEU A 1012 -19.72 40.87 -19.09
C LEU A 1012 -20.80 41.96 -18.98
N ARG A 1013 -20.55 43.19 -19.43
CA ARG A 1013 -21.56 44.26 -19.41
C ARG A 1013 -22.63 44.08 -20.48
N SER A 1014 -22.28 43.51 -21.63
CA SER A 1014 -23.17 43.39 -22.79
C SER A 1014 -23.84 42.03 -22.89
N ASN A 1015 -23.09 40.95 -22.66
CA ASN A 1015 -23.56 39.59 -22.84
C ASN A 1015 -24.46 39.14 -21.67
N SER A 1016 -25.60 38.55 -22.00
CA SER A 1016 -26.61 38.06 -21.04
C SER A 1016 -26.90 36.56 -21.17
N TYR A 1017 -25.97 35.79 -21.75
CA TYR A 1017 -26.10 34.35 -21.97
C TYR A 1017 -24.97 33.53 -21.34
N LEU A 1018 -23.76 34.09 -21.24
CA LEU A 1018 -22.61 33.41 -20.64
C LEU A 1018 -22.87 33.15 -19.15
N GLN A 1019 -22.89 31.88 -18.78
CA GLN A 1019 -23.19 31.40 -17.43
C GLN A 1019 -21.92 31.03 -16.65
N VAL A 1020 -20.85 30.60 -17.33
CA VAL A 1020 -19.60 30.16 -16.69
C VAL A 1020 -18.40 30.89 -17.28
N LEU A 1021 -17.57 31.46 -16.41
CA LEU A 1021 -16.29 32.08 -16.75
C LEU A 1021 -15.19 31.58 -15.82
N ASP A 1022 -14.18 30.91 -16.38
CA ASP A 1022 -12.99 30.48 -15.64
C ASP A 1022 -11.75 31.31 -16.05
N LEU A 1023 -11.23 32.07 -15.08
CA LEU A 1023 -10.02 32.88 -15.17
C LEU A 1023 -8.93 32.37 -14.22
N THR A 1024 -8.98 31.10 -13.81
CA THR A 1024 -8.01 30.50 -12.88
C THR A 1024 -6.58 30.65 -13.40
N ASN A 1025 -5.67 31.15 -12.56
CA ASN A 1025 -4.26 31.32 -12.88
C ASN A 1025 -4.05 32.07 -14.20
N THR A 1026 -4.66 33.25 -14.31
CA THR A 1026 -4.49 34.16 -15.46
C THR A 1026 -3.76 35.45 -15.08
N GLY A 1027 -3.38 35.60 -13.82
CA GLY A 1027 -2.54 36.71 -13.33
C GLY A 1027 -3.28 38.04 -13.25
N ILE A 1028 -4.60 38.03 -13.03
CA ILE A 1028 -5.43 39.24 -13.07
C ILE A 1028 -5.18 40.19 -11.89
N LEU A 1029 -4.66 39.68 -10.77
CA LEU A 1029 -4.40 40.43 -9.53
C LEU A 1029 -5.67 41.16 -9.01
N ASP A 1030 -5.47 42.06 -8.05
CA ASP A 1030 -6.56 42.82 -7.43
C ASP A 1030 -7.23 43.78 -8.42
N GLU A 1031 -6.47 44.43 -9.30
CA GLU A 1031 -7.01 45.39 -10.28
C GLU A 1031 -7.91 44.71 -11.31
N GLY A 1032 -7.49 43.53 -11.80
CA GLY A 1032 -8.30 42.75 -12.72
C GLY A 1032 -9.54 42.16 -12.05
N CYS A 1033 -9.42 41.70 -10.80
CA CYS A 1033 -10.56 41.28 -9.99
C CYS A 1033 -11.59 42.42 -9.86
N ALA A 1034 -11.16 43.63 -9.53
CA ALA A 1034 -12.03 44.79 -9.42
C ALA A 1034 -12.75 45.11 -10.75
N ALA A 1035 -12.05 45.03 -11.88
CA ALA A 1035 -12.65 45.25 -13.19
C ALA A 1035 -13.75 44.22 -13.52
N VAL A 1036 -13.51 42.93 -13.25
CA VAL A 1036 -14.48 41.85 -13.46
C VAL A 1036 -15.69 42.01 -12.55
N MET A 1037 -15.48 42.21 -11.25
CA MET A 1037 -16.58 42.33 -10.27
C MET A 1037 -17.43 43.59 -10.52
N GLY A 1038 -16.80 44.71 -10.93
CA GLY A 1038 -17.51 45.93 -11.28
C GLY A 1038 -18.39 45.77 -12.53
N ALA A 1039 -17.95 45.00 -13.53
CA ALA A 1039 -18.79 44.66 -14.68
C ALA A 1039 -19.92 43.70 -14.31
N LEU A 1040 -19.63 42.73 -13.45
CA LEU A 1040 -20.60 41.73 -13.01
C LEU A 1040 -21.79 42.35 -12.26
N ALA A 1041 -21.61 43.50 -11.62
CA ALA A 1041 -22.67 44.18 -10.87
C ALA A 1041 -23.93 44.49 -11.70
N VAL A 1042 -23.76 44.68 -13.02
CA VAL A 1042 -24.86 44.92 -13.98
C VAL A 1042 -25.18 43.71 -14.88
N ASN A 1043 -24.41 42.63 -14.76
CA ASN A 1043 -24.67 41.38 -15.48
C ASN A 1043 -25.78 40.59 -14.77
N SER A 1044 -26.60 39.88 -15.54
CA SER A 1044 -27.73 39.09 -15.03
C SER A 1044 -27.67 37.60 -15.32
N ALA A 1045 -26.63 37.14 -16.02
CA ALA A 1045 -26.56 35.79 -16.58
C ALA A 1045 -25.48 34.92 -15.96
N LEU A 1046 -24.32 35.50 -15.60
CA LEU A 1046 -23.20 34.72 -15.11
C LEU A 1046 -23.54 34.10 -13.74
N GLU A 1047 -23.42 32.77 -13.69
CA GLU A 1047 -23.75 31.94 -12.52
C GLU A 1047 -22.50 31.43 -11.81
N TYR A 1048 -21.41 31.19 -12.54
CA TYR A 1048 -20.18 30.62 -11.98
C TYR A 1048 -18.94 31.38 -12.45
N LEU A 1049 -18.15 31.83 -11.48
CA LEU A 1049 -16.92 32.57 -11.71
C LEU A 1049 -15.76 31.92 -10.94
N TYR A 1050 -14.71 31.51 -11.67
CA TYR A 1050 -13.52 30.91 -11.08
C TYR A 1050 -12.33 31.85 -11.22
N LEU A 1051 -11.77 32.27 -10.08
CA LEU A 1051 -10.67 33.23 -9.95
C LEU A 1051 -9.49 32.65 -9.15
N ALA A 1052 -9.37 31.32 -9.06
CA ALA A 1052 -8.32 30.69 -8.27
C ALA A 1052 -6.91 31.05 -8.78
N THR A 1053 -5.92 31.11 -7.89
CA THR A 1053 -4.49 31.32 -8.22
C THR A 1053 -4.21 32.60 -9.02
N ASN A 1054 -4.82 33.72 -8.68
CA ASN A 1054 -4.69 34.98 -9.42
C ASN A 1054 -3.96 36.09 -8.67
N GLY A 1055 -3.42 35.80 -7.49
CA GLY A 1055 -2.78 36.82 -6.65
C GLY A 1055 -3.78 37.83 -6.08
N ILE A 1056 -5.03 37.42 -5.89
CA ILE A 1056 -6.06 38.26 -5.24
C ILE A 1056 -5.76 38.32 -3.74
N THR A 1057 -5.77 39.52 -3.18
CA THR A 1057 -5.56 39.80 -1.76
C THR A 1057 -6.85 40.34 -1.13
N ARG A 1058 -6.76 40.83 0.11
CA ARG A 1058 -7.83 41.60 0.75
C ARG A 1058 -8.35 42.74 -0.13
N VAL A 1059 -7.50 43.39 -0.93
CA VAL A 1059 -7.89 44.53 -1.77
C VAL A 1059 -8.87 44.10 -2.87
N GLY A 1060 -8.60 43.02 -3.59
CA GLY A 1060 -9.53 42.50 -4.60
C GLY A 1060 -10.84 41.97 -3.99
N VAL A 1061 -10.80 41.49 -2.74
CA VAL A 1061 -12.00 41.07 -2.00
C VAL A 1061 -12.92 42.24 -1.66
N GLU A 1062 -12.41 43.46 -1.48
CA GLU A 1062 -13.26 44.65 -1.32
C GLU A 1062 -14.17 44.86 -2.53
N ALA A 1063 -13.69 44.58 -3.74
CA ALA A 1063 -14.51 44.64 -4.96
C ALA A 1063 -15.56 43.50 -5.01
N ILE A 1064 -15.22 42.32 -4.51
CA ILE A 1064 -16.15 41.19 -4.38
C ILE A 1064 -17.28 41.52 -3.39
N ARG A 1065 -16.92 42.08 -2.23
CA ARG A 1065 -17.87 42.58 -1.23
C ARG A 1065 -18.81 43.62 -1.84
N ASN A 1066 -18.27 44.63 -2.51
CA ASN A 1066 -19.07 45.66 -3.15
C ASN A 1066 -20.04 45.09 -4.20
N TYR A 1067 -19.62 44.10 -4.99
CA TYR A 1067 -20.53 43.40 -5.90
C TYR A 1067 -21.70 42.74 -5.14
N PHE A 1068 -21.41 41.99 -4.08
CA PHE A 1068 -22.43 41.31 -3.29
C PHE A 1068 -23.42 42.25 -2.60
N GLU A 1069 -22.97 43.43 -2.18
CA GLU A 1069 -23.81 44.45 -1.54
C GLU A 1069 -24.66 45.25 -2.56
N THR A 1070 -24.18 45.44 -3.79
CA THR A 1070 -24.79 46.38 -4.75
C THR A 1070 -25.58 45.74 -5.89
N THR A 1071 -25.29 44.49 -6.26
CA THR A 1071 -25.95 43.86 -7.41
C THR A 1071 -27.42 43.57 -7.15
N LYS A 1072 -28.26 43.88 -8.13
CA LYS A 1072 -29.71 43.60 -8.09
C LYS A 1072 -30.07 42.23 -8.68
N HIS A 1073 -29.21 41.67 -9.53
CA HIS A 1073 -29.52 40.46 -10.28
C HIS A 1073 -29.30 39.19 -9.47
N LYS A 1074 -28.30 39.21 -8.57
CA LYS A 1074 -27.94 38.07 -7.70
C LYS A 1074 -27.83 36.74 -8.48
N SER A 1075 -27.24 36.78 -9.68
CA SER A 1075 -27.14 35.63 -10.59
C SER A 1075 -26.07 34.61 -10.20
N LEU A 1076 -24.98 35.07 -9.56
CA LEU A 1076 -23.83 34.25 -9.21
C LEU A 1076 -24.19 33.19 -8.13
N LYS A 1077 -24.15 31.92 -8.52
CA LYS A 1077 -24.40 30.76 -7.66
C LYS A 1077 -23.11 30.15 -7.12
N GLY A 1078 -21.98 30.32 -7.81
CA GLY A 1078 -20.68 29.82 -7.33
C GLY A 1078 -19.50 30.75 -7.61
N LEU A 1079 -18.60 30.83 -6.64
CA LEU A 1079 -17.40 31.64 -6.69
C LEU A 1079 -16.18 30.83 -6.23
N GLY A 1080 -15.18 30.70 -7.11
CA GLY A 1080 -13.92 30.03 -6.81
C GLY A 1080 -12.80 31.03 -6.56
N LEU A 1081 -12.20 31.01 -5.37
CA LEU A 1081 -11.14 31.92 -4.94
C LEU A 1081 -9.89 31.19 -4.43
N GLY A 1082 -9.82 29.87 -4.55
CA GLY A 1082 -8.71 29.08 -4.00
C GLY A 1082 -7.32 29.56 -4.45
N CYS A 1083 -6.29 29.29 -3.64
CA CYS A 1083 -4.90 29.70 -3.89
C CYS A 1083 -4.71 31.23 -4.09
N ASN A 1084 -5.47 32.06 -3.37
CA ASN A 1084 -5.30 33.52 -3.33
C ASN A 1084 -5.07 33.98 -1.89
N ARG A 1085 -4.16 34.92 -1.64
CA ARG A 1085 -3.78 35.35 -0.27
C ARG A 1085 -4.78 36.32 0.37
N ILE A 1086 -5.99 35.83 0.58
CA ILE A 1086 -7.11 36.57 1.15
C ILE A 1086 -6.89 36.81 2.65
N GLY A 1087 -6.41 35.79 3.37
CA GLY A 1087 -6.19 35.85 4.81
C GLY A 1087 -7.46 36.02 5.65
N ASP A 1088 -7.30 36.18 6.97
CA ASP A 1088 -8.42 36.33 7.91
C ASP A 1088 -9.21 37.63 7.69
N GLU A 1089 -8.52 38.76 7.49
CA GLU A 1089 -9.17 40.06 7.26
C GLU A 1089 -9.94 40.09 5.94
N GLY A 1090 -9.39 39.53 4.85
CA GLY A 1090 -10.13 39.39 3.60
C GLY A 1090 -11.33 38.45 3.73
N THR A 1091 -11.20 37.36 4.50
CA THR A 1091 -12.31 36.44 4.77
C THR A 1091 -13.45 37.15 5.51
N LYS A 1092 -13.13 38.02 6.46
CA LYS A 1092 -14.11 38.84 7.18
C LYS A 1092 -14.86 39.79 6.25
N GLU A 1093 -14.16 40.50 5.37
CA GLU A 1093 -14.77 41.37 4.36
C GLU A 1093 -15.69 40.59 3.41
N LEU A 1094 -15.25 39.42 2.96
CA LEU A 1094 -16.04 38.53 2.11
C LEU A 1094 -17.32 38.08 2.82
N VAL A 1095 -17.24 37.69 4.09
CA VAL A 1095 -18.39 37.26 4.89
C VAL A 1095 -19.44 38.37 5.05
N GLU A 1096 -19.03 39.63 5.26
CA GLU A 1096 -19.97 40.75 5.31
C GLU A 1096 -20.72 40.94 3.99
N GLY A 1097 -20.03 40.84 2.85
CA GLY A 1097 -20.69 40.84 1.54
C GLY A 1097 -21.67 39.68 1.35
N LEU A 1098 -21.26 38.46 1.71
CA LEU A 1098 -22.10 37.26 1.59
C LEU A 1098 -23.40 37.35 2.40
N LYS A 1099 -23.38 38.00 3.58
CA LYS A 1099 -24.58 38.24 4.38
C LYS A 1099 -25.64 39.06 3.65
N ALA A 1100 -25.23 40.03 2.82
CA ALA A 1100 -26.15 40.84 2.00
C ALA A 1100 -26.63 40.08 0.75
N TYR A 1101 -25.80 39.16 0.24
CA TYR A 1101 -26.08 38.43 -0.99
C TYR A 1101 -27.12 37.32 -0.81
N GLY A 1102 -26.85 36.35 0.08
CA GLY A 1102 -27.78 35.28 0.48
C GLY A 1102 -28.12 34.21 -0.57
N VAL A 1103 -27.62 34.32 -1.81
CA VAL A 1103 -27.96 33.40 -2.93
C VAL A 1103 -26.82 32.42 -3.28
N LEU A 1104 -25.58 32.74 -2.89
CA LEU A 1104 -24.41 31.95 -3.26
C LEU A 1104 -24.50 30.52 -2.70
N LYS A 1105 -24.41 29.51 -3.57
CA LYS A 1105 -24.48 28.09 -3.24
C LYS A 1105 -23.10 27.47 -3.02
N ARG A 1106 -22.08 27.90 -3.77
CA ARG A 1106 -20.74 27.30 -3.77
C ARG A 1106 -19.64 28.33 -3.55
N LEU A 1107 -18.76 28.06 -2.60
CA LEU A 1107 -17.61 28.91 -2.29
C LEU A 1107 -16.35 28.06 -2.10
N ASP A 1108 -15.35 28.28 -2.94
CA ASP A 1108 -14.02 27.69 -2.78
C ASP A 1108 -13.04 28.74 -2.26
N LEU A 1109 -12.49 28.48 -1.08
CA LEU A 1109 -11.49 29.27 -0.35
C LEU A 1109 -10.30 28.39 0.05
N ALA A 1110 -10.05 27.27 -0.64
CA ALA A 1110 -8.94 26.39 -0.33
C ALA A 1110 -7.60 27.09 -0.58
N SER A 1111 -6.64 26.93 0.34
CA SER A 1111 -5.32 27.56 0.27
C SER A 1111 -5.35 29.08 0.10
N CYS A 1112 -6.22 29.75 0.84
CA CYS A 1112 -6.38 31.21 0.82
C CYS A 1112 -5.60 31.94 1.93
N GLY A 1113 -4.77 31.21 2.67
CA GLY A 1113 -4.06 31.72 3.84
C GLY A 1113 -4.98 32.00 5.04
N ILE A 1114 -6.12 31.33 5.14
CA ILE A 1114 -7.12 31.56 6.20
C ILE A 1114 -6.70 30.87 7.48
N GLY A 1115 -6.58 31.63 8.57
CA GLY A 1115 -6.28 31.16 9.91
C GLY A 1115 -7.52 30.85 10.76
N GLU A 1116 -7.32 30.84 12.08
CA GLU A 1116 -8.40 30.60 13.06
C GLU A 1116 -9.49 31.68 13.03
N GLY A 1117 -9.12 32.95 12.80
CA GLY A 1117 -10.05 34.08 12.85
C GLY A 1117 -10.99 34.14 11.65
N GLY A 1118 -10.49 33.86 10.45
CA GLY A 1118 -11.30 33.77 9.24
C GLY A 1118 -12.24 32.56 9.28
N ALA A 1119 -11.78 31.43 9.83
CA ALA A 1119 -12.62 30.27 10.08
C ALA A 1119 -13.77 30.57 11.06
N GLU A 1120 -13.51 31.35 12.11
CA GLU A 1120 -14.53 31.81 13.06
C GLU A 1120 -15.56 32.72 12.38
N CYS A 1121 -15.13 33.62 11.48
CA CYS A 1121 -16.04 34.45 10.69
C CYS A 1121 -16.95 33.61 9.78
N LEU A 1122 -16.38 32.63 9.07
CA LEU A 1122 -17.14 31.70 8.22
C LEU A 1122 -18.11 30.84 9.05
N ALA A 1123 -17.70 30.38 10.23
CA ALA A 1123 -18.58 29.68 11.15
C ALA A 1123 -19.78 30.57 11.57
N GLY A 1124 -19.55 31.86 11.82
CA GLY A 1124 -20.60 32.84 12.08
C GLY A 1124 -21.60 32.96 10.93
N LEU A 1125 -21.13 32.98 9.68
CA LEU A 1125 -21.99 32.97 8.50
C LEU A 1125 -22.83 31.69 8.44
N LEU A 1126 -22.19 30.51 8.58
CA LEU A 1126 -22.87 29.21 8.53
C LEU A 1126 -23.93 29.01 9.62
N ALA A 1127 -23.74 29.63 10.80
CA ALA A 1127 -24.72 29.61 11.89
C ALA A 1127 -25.86 30.63 11.70
N SER A 1128 -25.71 31.59 10.78
CA SER A 1128 -26.68 32.66 10.55
C SER A 1128 -27.71 32.28 9.47
N PRO A 1129 -28.94 32.81 9.52
CA PRO A 1129 -29.92 32.65 8.44
C PRO A 1129 -29.41 33.16 7.08
N GLN A 1130 -28.54 34.17 7.08
CA GLN A 1130 -27.97 34.74 5.86
C GLN A 1130 -27.02 33.76 5.15
N GLY A 1131 -26.44 32.80 5.87
CA GLY A 1131 -25.62 31.73 5.30
C GLY A 1131 -26.40 30.52 4.79
N ALA A 1132 -27.74 30.51 4.92
CA ALA A 1132 -28.58 29.36 4.57
C ALA A 1132 -28.59 29.01 3.06
N GLY A 1133 -28.16 29.95 2.21
CA GLY A 1133 -27.99 29.70 0.78
C GLY A 1133 -26.79 28.80 0.45
N LEU A 1134 -25.76 28.80 1.31
CA LEU A 1134 -24.50 28.10 1.05
C LEU A 1134 -24.66 26.59 1.23
N ARG A 1135 -24.29 25.84 0.19
CA ARG A 1135 -24.37 24.37 0.09
C ARG A 1135 -23.00 23.71 0.09
N SER A 1136 -21.99 24.35 -0.51
CA SER A 1136 -20.62 23.84 -0.56
C SER A 1136 -19.62 24.89 -0.12
N LEU A 1137 -18.75 24.52 0.81
CA LEU A 1137 -17.62 25.33 1.28
C LEU A 1137 -16.34 24.50 1.24
N ASP A 1138 -15.39 24.93 0.40
CA ASP A 1138 -14.04 24.36 0.40
C ASP A 1138 -13.07 25.29 1.12
N LEU A 1139 -12.44 24.78 2.18
CA LEU A 1139 -11.38 25.42 2.95
C LEU A 1139 -10.12 24.54 3.01
N GLY A 1140 -10.06 23.49 2.21
CA GLY A 1140 -8.97 22.54 2.20
C GLY A 1140 -7.67 23.12 1.64
N ALA A 1141 -6.81 22.25 1.14
CA ALA A 1141 -5.67 22.67 0.33
C ALA A 1141 -5.76 22.11 -1.08
N HIS A 1142 -5.56 22.99 -2.07
CA HIS A 1142 -5.43 22.59 -3.47
C HIS A 1142 -4.09 21.87 -3.70
N GLN A 1143 -4.06 20.89 -4.59
CA GLN A 1143 -2.81 20.22 -4.98
C GLN A 1143 -1.79 21.20 -5.57
N SER A 1144 -2.27 22.25 -6.25
CA SER A 1144 -1.41 23.26 -6.88
C SER A 1144 -0.75 24.23 -5.90
N THR A 1145 -1.16 24.28 -4.63
CA THR A 1145 -0.73 25.30 -3.66
C THR A 1145 0.77 25.47 -3.61
N PHE A 1146 1.53 24.38 -3.42
CA PHE A 1146 2.99 24.48 -3.39
C PHE A 1146 3.61 24.61 -4.77
N ALA A 1147 3.00 24.02 -5.80
CA ALA A 1147 3.50 24.10 -7.17
C ALA A 1147 3.52 25.54 -7.69
N VAL A 1148 2.58 26.37 -7.24
CA VAL A 1148 2.53 27.80 -7.56
C VAL A 1148 3.13 28.69 -6.47
N GLY A 1149 3.82 28.12 -5.49
CA GLY A 1149 4.47 28.88 -4.42
C GLY A 1149 3.48 29.62 -3.50
N GLU A 1150 2.27 29.12 -3.34
CA GLU A 1150 1.25 29.65 -2.42
C GLU A 1150 1.20 28.84 -1.12
N VAL A 1151 0.44 29.32 -0.14
CA VAL A 1151 0.34 28.72 1.20
C VAL A 1151 -1.04 28.10 1.47
N PRO A 1152 -1.12 27.00 2.25
CA PRO A 1152 -2.39 26.40 2.62
C PRO A 1152 -3.14 27.28 3.65
N ASN A 1153 -4.42 26.98 3.85
CA ASN A 1153 -5.14 27.47 5.02
C ASN A 1153 -4.58 26.84 6.30
N ARG A 1154 -4.83 27.51 7.43
CA ARG A 1154 -4.36 27.12 8.75
C ARG A 1154 -5.42 27.36 9.81
N ILE A 1155 -6.57 26.73 9.60
CA ILE A 1155 -7.75 26.82 10.47
C ILE A 1155 -7.45 26.34 11.90
N LYS A 1156 -6.54 25.39 12.05
CA LYS A 1156 -6.13 24.78 13.33
C LYS A 1156 -7.33 24.23 14.13
N THR A 1157 -7.06 23.79 15.36
CA THR A 1157 -8.08 23.25 16.26
C THR A 1157 -9.15 24.30 16.64
N LYS A 1158 -8.77 25.57 16.86
CA LYS A 1158 -9.73 26.61 17.29
C LYS A 1158 -10.74 26.94 16.19
N GLY A 1159 -10.27 27.11 14.94
CA GLY A 1159 -11.16 27.32 13.80
C GLY A 1159 -12.05 26.10 13.53
N ALA A 1160 -11.51 24.88 13.67
CA ALA A 1160 -12.28 23.65 13.56
C ALA A 1160 -13.41 23.57 14.62
N LEU A 1161 -13.13 23.97 15.86
CA LEU A 1161 -14.13 24.08 16.92
C LEU A 1161 -15.25 25.07 16.56
N ALA A 1162 -14.90 26.22 15.97
CA ALA A 1162 -15.89 27.21 15.53
C ALA A 1162 -16.79 26.64 14.43
N LEU A 1163 -16.20 26.06 13.38
CA LEU A 1163 -16.95 25.41 12.28
C LEU A 1163 -17.85 24.29 12.80
N ALA A 1164 -17.34 23.43 13.68
CA ALA A 1164 -18.13 22.38 14.31
C ALA A 1164 -19.32 22.93 15.12
N ARG A 1165 -19.15 24.02 15.88
CA ARG A 1165 -20.27 24.68 16.58
C ARG A 1165 -21.33 25.17 15.61
N ALA A 1166 -20.96 25.77 14.48
CA ALA A 1166 -21.91 26.20 13.46
C ALA A 1166 -22.71 25.02 12.89
N LEU A 1167 -22.05 23.89 12.62
CA LEU A 1167 -22.67 22.67 12.12
C LEU A 1167 -23.69 22.02 13.08
N ARG A 1168 -23.75 22.41 14.37
CA ARG A 1168 -24.79 21.94 15.30
C ARG A 1168 -26.18 22.43 14.95
N SER A 1169 -26.27 23.57 14.26
CA SER A 1169 -27.54 24.22 13.91
C SER A 1169 -27.72 24.43 12.41
N ASN A 1170 -26.62 24.40 11.64
CA ASN A 1170 -26.71 24.51 10.19
C ASN A 1170 -27.44 23.31 9.58
N THR A 1171 -28.39 23.58 8.70
CA THR A 1171 -29.21 22.56 8.00
C THR A 1171 -29.09 22.67 6.49
N SER A 1172 -28.27 23.59 5.98
CA SER A 1172 -28.17 23.90 4.56
C SER A 1172 -26.92 23.35 3.90
N LEU A 1173 -25.80 23.29 4.62
CA LEU A 1173 -24.50 22.94 4.09
C LEU A 1173 -24.45 21.44 3.81
N GLU A 1174 -24.09 21.10 2.59
CA GLU A 1174 -24.06 19.74 2.04
C GLU A 1174 -22.64 19.22 1.88
N ALA A 1175 -21.68 20.10 1.58
CA ALA A 1175 -20.27 19.77 1.47
C ALA A 1175 -19.38 20.74 2.25
N LEU A 1176 -18.44 20.18 3.00
CA LEU A 1176 -17.38 20.91 3.69
C LEU A 1176 -16.04 20.20 3.48
N ASN A 1177 -15.05 20.90 2.96
CA ASN A 1177 -13.67 20.43 2.92
C ASN A 1177 -12.81 21.29 3.84
N VAL A 1178 -12.14 20.67 4.81
CA VAL A 1178 -11.21 21.32 5.75
C VAL A 1178 -9.91 20.51 5.84
N SER A 1179 -9.57 19.77 4.78
CA SER A 1179 -8.33 19.00 4.72
C SER A 1179 -7.09 19.89 4.80
N ASN A 1180 -5.98 19.37 5.32
CA ASN A 1180 -4.66 20.01 5.32
C ASN A 1180 -4.67 21.42 5.98
N ASN A 1181 -5.15 21.48 7.22
CA ASN A 1181 -5.44 22.70 7.97
C ASN A 1181 -4.93 22.68 9.42
N ASP A 1182 -4.02 21.76 9.74
CA ASP A 1182 -3.48 21.55 11.09
C ASP A 1182 -4.56 21.26 12.16
N ILE A 1183 -5.60 20.50 11.81
CA ILE A 1183 -6.67 20.14 12.74
C ILE A 1183 -6.24 18.92 13.57
N TYR A 1184 -6.21 19.06 14.90
CA TYR A 1184 -5.89 17.96 15.83
C TYR A 1184 -7.16 17.28 16.38
N ASN A 1185 -6.98 16.21 17.15
CA ASN A 1185 -8.07 15.35 17.65
C ASN A 1185 -9.25 16.09 18.27
N ASP A 1186 -9.02 17.18 19.02
CA ASP A 1186 -10.11 17.96 19.61
C ASP A 1186 -11.05 18.57 18.55
N GLY A 1187 -10.51 18.97 17.39
CA GLY A 1187 -11.30 19.44 16.26
C GLY A 1187 -12.14 18.31 15.65
N PHE A 1188 -11.57 17.12 15.48
CA PHE A 1188 -12.31 15.95 15.01
C PHE A 1188 -13.43 15.55 15.98
N LEU A 1189 -13.15 15.54 17.28
CA LEU A 1189 -14.16 15.28 18.32
C LEU A 1189 -15.29 16.30 18.26
N ALA A 1190 -14.98 17.58 18.02
CA ALA A 1190 -15.99 18.61 17.87
C ALA A 1190 -16.87 18.38 16.63
N PHE A 1191 -16.29 18.01 15.49
CA PHE A 1191 -17.05 17.65 14.28
C PHE A 1191 -17.95 16.44 14.51
N GLU A 1192 -17.45 15.39 15.16
CA GLU A 1192 -18.24 14.21 15.53
C GLU A 1192 -19.42 14.60 16.41
N GLU A 1193 -19.18 15.39 17.44
CA GLU A 1193 -20.22 15.82 18.38
C GLU A 1193 -21.29 16.68 17.68
N ALA A 1194 -20.85 17.56 16.78
CA ALA A 1194 -21.74 18.40 16.01
C ALA A 1194 -22.65 17.57 15.10
N LEU A 1195 -22.07 16.66 14.33
CA LEU A 1195 -22.80 15.75 13.45
C LEU A 1195 -23.75 14.85 14.23
N ARG A 1196 -23.33 14.31 15.37
CA ARG A 1196 -24.19 13.53 16.26
C ARG A 1196 -25.38 14.36 16.75
N SER A 1197 -25.15 15.59 17.21
CA SER A 1197 -26.22 16.46 17.73
C SER A 1197 -27.22 16.91 16.66
N ASN A 1198 -26.78 17.01 15.41
CA ASN A 1198 -27.56 17.51 14.29
C ASN A 1198 -27.86 16.45 13.22
N HIS A 1199 -27.69 15.16 13.54
CA HIS A 1199 -27.71 14.09 12.53
C HIS A 1199 -29.05 13.99 11.78
N GLU A 1200 -30.18 14.34 12.41
CA GLU A 1200 -31.49 14.30 11.75
C GLU A 1200 -31.69 15.44 10.75
N LYS A 1201 -31.26 16.66 11.11
CA LYS A 1201 -31.56 17.89 10.34
C LYS A 1201 -30.41 18.34 9.42
N SER A 1202 -29.20 17.87 9.67
CA SER A 1202 -28.03 18.19 8.84
C SER A 1202 -28.23 17.72 7.39
N ALA A 1203 -27.86 18.59 6.45
CA ALA A 1203 -27.75 18.28 5.02
C ALA A 1203 -26.34 17.78 4.64
N LEU A 1204 -25.38 17.77 5.58
CA LEU A 1204 -23.98 17.48 5.29
C LEU A 1204 -23.80 16.01 4.86
N ARG A 1205 -23.39 15.84 3.61
CA ARG A 1205 -23.21 14.55 2.92
C ARG A 1205 -21.78 14.35 2.43
N HIS A 1206 -20.99 15.42 2.36
CA HIS A 1206 -19.57 15.36 2.04
C HIS A 1206 -18.79 16.15 3.10
N LEU A 1207 -17.88 15.46 3.79
CA LEU A 1207 -16.99 16.08 4.77
C LEU A 1207 -15.59 15.51 4.57
N VAL A 1208 -14.65 16.38 4.18
CA VAL A 1208 -13.25 16.02 3.96
C VAL A 1208 -12.41 16.60 5.09
N LEU A 1209 -11.78 15.71 5.88
CA LEU A 1209 -11.05 16.04 7.11
C LEU A 1209 -9.62 15.47 7.11
N HIS A 1210 -9.04 15.17 5.96
CA HIS A 1210 -7.70 14.58 5.92
C HIS A 1210 -6.65 15.55 6.45
N GLN A 1211 -5.81 15.12 7.40
CA GLN A 1211 -4.74 15.92 8.00
C GLN A 1211 -3.42 15.14 7.94
N PRO A 1212 -2.59 15.32 6.89
CA PRO A 1212 -1.36 14.57 6.70
C PRO A 1212 -0.44 14.60 7.93
N GLY A 1213 0.00 13.42 8.35
CA GLY A 1213 0.92 13.23 9.48
C GLY A 1213 0.33 13.45 10.88
N ILE A 1214 -0.88 14.00 11.02
CA ILE A 1214 -1.50 14.23 12.33
C ILE A 1214 -2.20 12.95 12.79
N PRO A 1215 -1.83 12.36 13.94
CA PRO A 1215 -2.47 11.14 14.41
C PRO A 1215 -3.91 11.43 14.83
N VAL A 1216 -4.87 10.82 14.13
CA VAL A 1216 -6.29 10.97 14.40
C VAL A 1216 -6.85 9.71 15.08
N ASN A 1217 -7.77 9.89 16.01
CA ASN A 1217 -8.53 8.78 16.58
C ASN A 1217 -9.44 8.14 15.51
N GLU A 1218 -9.03 6.96 15.02
CA GLU A 1218 -9.76 6.20 13.99
C GLU A 1218 -11.23 5.94 14.34
N LEU A 1219 -11.57 5.74 15.62
CA LEU A 1219 -12.97 5.55 16.02
C LEU A 1219 -13.81 6.81 15.80
N VAL A 1220 -13.22 8.00 16.04
CA VAL A 1220 -13.88 9.29 15.80
C VAL A 1220 -14.11 9.48 14.30
N LEU A 1221 -13.12 9.15 13.47
CA LEU A 1221 -13.27 9.21 12.01
C LEU A 1221 -14.33 8.25 11.49
N GLU A 1222 -14.38 7.01 12.01
CA GLU A 1222 -15.42 6.04 11.66
C GLU A 1222 -16.83 6.57 11.99
N LYS A 1223 -17.01 7.23 13.14
CA LYS A 1223 -18.27 7.88 13.53
C LYS A 1223 -18.65 9.05 12.63
N ILE A 1224 -17.70 9.93 12.32
CA ILE A 1224 -17.93 11.04 11.39
C ILE A 1224 -18.37 10.51 10.02
N ARG A 1225 -17.62 9.55 9.47
CA ARG A 1225 -17.96 8.89 8.19
C ARG A 1225 -19.34 8.27 8.23
N PHE A 1226 -19.72 7.69 9.36
CA PHE A 1226 -21.04 7.11 9.56
C PHE A 1226 -22.16 8.17 9.39
N TYR A 1227 -22.11 9.29 10.10
CA TYR A 1227 -23.14 10.34 10.01
C TYR A 1227 -23.25 10.92 8.59
N VAL A 1228 -22.11 11.15 7.94
CA VAL A 1228 -22.02 11.76 6.61
C VAL A 1228 -22.52 10.79 5.52
N LYS A 1229 -22.11 9.51 5.58
CA LYS A 1229 -22.52 8.49 4.60
C LYS A 1229 -24.01 8.20 4.63
N ALA A 1230 -24.63 8.22 5.81
CA ALA A 1230 -26.08 8.05 5.95
C ALA A 1230 -26.84 9.09 5.11
N LYS A 1231 -26.39 10.36 5.14
CA LYS A 1231 -26.97 11.45 4.35
C LYS A 1231 -26.70 11.32 2.86
N ALA A 1232 -25.48 10.93 2.48
CA ALA A 1232 -25.13 10.68 1.09
C ALA A 1232 -26.03 9.62 0.44
N VAL A 1233 -26.28 8.50 1.13
CA VAL A 1233 -27.16 7.42 0.64
C VAL A 1233 -28.62 7.86 0.55
N ALA A 1234 -29.13 8.56 1.58
CA ALA A 1234 -30.50 9.06 1.57
C ALA A 1234 -30.75 10.05 0.42
N TRP A 1235 -29.78 10.92 0.14
CA TRP A 1235 -29.86 11.83 -0.98
C TRP A 1235 -29.77 11.12 -2.33
N GLN A 1236 -28.87 10.14 -2.49
CA GLN A 1236 -28.72 9.39 -3.74
C GLN A 1236 -30.03 8.70 -4.16
N LYS A 1237 -30.73 8.08 -3.20
CA LYS A 1237 -32.07 7.50 -3.42
C LYS A 1237 -33.11 8.55 -3.85
N LYS A 1238 -33.05 9.77 -3.28
CA LYS A 1238 -33.95 10.87 -3.65
C LYS A 1238 -33.64 11.44 -5.04
N ARG A 1239 -32.34 11.51 -5.41
CA ARG A 1239 -31.89 11.96 -6.73
C ARG A 1239 -32.33 11.02 -7.84
N GLU A 1240 -32.33 9.72 -7.61
CA GLU A 1240 -32.87 8.76 -8.60
C GLU A 1240 -34.38 8.98 -8.86
N LEU A 1241 -35.08 9.63 -7.93
CA LEU A 1241 -36.51 9.96 -8.02
C LEU A 1241 -36.79 11.39 -8.51
N VAL A 1242 -35.81 12.30 -8.41
CA VAL A 1242 -35.95 13.73 -8.73
C VAL A 1242 -34.68 14.21 -9.43
N GLN A 1243 -34.80 14.76 -10.64
CA GLN A 1243 -33.72 15.46 -11.35
C GLN A 1243 -33.36 16.77 -10.60
N ASP A 1244 -32.74 16.64 -9.43
CA ASP A 1244 -32.25 17.76 -8.65
C ASP A 1244 -30.84 18.10 -9.16
N GLU A 1245 -30.77 18.92 -10.21
CA GLU A 1245 -29.56 19.27 -10.98
C GLU A 1245 -28.62 20.24 -10.26
N ASP A 1246 -29.07 20.90 -9.20
CA ASP A 1246 -28.45 22.10 -8.63
C ASP A 1246 -27.07 21.89 -7.96
N PHE A 1247 -26.67 20.63 -7.70
CA PHE A 1247 -25.42 20.31 -6.98
C PHE A 1247 -24.44 19.46 -7.79
N VAL A 1248 -24.86 18.92 -8.93
CA VAL A 1248 -24.02 18.08 -9.78
C VAL A 1248 -23.54 18.96 -10.90
N ASP A 1249 -22.24 19.24 -10.96
CA ASP A 1249 -21.67 19.81 -12.16
C ASP A 1249 -22.02 18.87 -13.33
N PRO A 1250 -22.57 19.37 -14.44
CA PRO A 1250 -22.84 18.54 -15.62
C PRO A 1250 -21.66 17.61 -15.88
N THR A 1251 -21.90 16.35 -16.25
CA THR A 1251 -20.82 15.34 -16.40
C THR A 1251 -19.66 15.79 -17.29
N HIS A 1252 -19.92 16.65 -18.28
CA HIS A 1252 -18.88 17.25 -19.12
C HIS A 1252 -17.95 18.22 -18.37
N LEU A 1253 -18.41 18.85 -17.29
CA LEU A 1253 -17.62 19.72 -16.40
C LEU A 1253 -16.78 18.93 -15.39
N ASP A 1254 -17.23 17.77 -14.90
CA ASP A 1254 -16.45 16.91 -14.00
C ASP A 1254 -15.09 16.54 -14.64
N ASP A 1255 -15.07 16.27 -15.95
CA ASP A 1255 -13.86 15.95 -16.70
C ASP A 1255 -12.98 17.18 -16.95
N ILE A 1256 -13.56 18.36 -17.16
CA ILE A 1256 -12.84 19.64 -17.30
C ILE A 1256 -12.19 20.04 -15.96
N GLN A 1257 -12.90 19.85 -14.85
CA GLN A 1257 -12.38 20.04 -13.49
C GLN A 1257 -11.40 18.92 -13.06
N SER A 1258 -11.45 17.73 -13.67
CA SER A 1258 -10.49 16.66 -13.41
C SER A 1258 -9.04 17.02 -13.78
N VAL A 1259 -8.84 18.03 -14.65
CA VAL A 1259 -7.53 18.55 -15.08
C VAL A 1259 -6.79 19.27 -13.93
N TYR A 1260 -7.43 19.50 -12.79
CA TYR A 1260 -6.76 19.89 -11.54
C TYR A 1260 -6.04 18.73 -10.84
N ARG A 1261 -6.22 17.47 -11.27
CA ARG A 1261 -5.37 16.35 -10.85
C ARG A 1261 -4.04 16.44 -11.58
N VAL A 1262 -3.06 17.01 -10.89
CA VAL A 1262 -1.65 16.76 -11.20
C VAL A 1262 -1.52 15.23 -11.15
N GLY A 1263 -1.00 14.61 -12.21
CA GLY A 1263 -1.03 13.14 -12.37
C GLY A 1263 -0.57 12.40 -11.11
N ALA A 1264 -0.99 11.14 -10.96
CA ALA A 1264 -0.85 10.28 -9.76
C ALA A 1264 0.54 10.22 -9.05
N LYS A 1265 1.55 10.92 -9.56
CA LYS A 1265 2.82 11.27 -8.90
C LYS A 1265 2.71 12.33 -7.79
N TYR A 1266 1.64 13.13 -7.70
CA TYR A 1266 1.43 14.10 -6.61
C TYR A 1266 0.41 13.66 -5.55
N ASP A 1267 -0.45 12.69 -5.86
CA ASP A 1267 -1.40 12.05 -4.92
C ASP A 1267 -0.77 10.92 -4.07
N LYS A 1268 0.52 10.65 -4.28
CA LYS A 1268 1.29 9.56 -3.66
C LYS A 1268 2.58 10.12 -3.12
#